data_AF-Q9ES45-F1
#
_entry.id   AF-Q9ES45-F1
#
_cell.length_a   1.000
_cell.length_b   1.000
_cell.length_c   1.000
_cell.angle_alpha   90.00
_cell.angle_beta   90.00
_cell.angle_gamma   90.00
#
_symmetry.space_group_name_H-M   'P 1'
#
loop_
_entity.id
_entity.type
_entity.pdbx_description
1 polymer ?
#
loop_
_entity_poly.entity_id
_entity_poly.type
_entity_poly.pdbx_seq_one_letter_code
_entity_poly.pdbx_strand_id
1 'polypeptide(L)'
;MLPTSLKTLVLLGALLTGPLGPAGGQDAPSLPREVQRYDGWFNNLKYHQRGAAGSQLRRLVPANYADGVYQALQEPLLPNARLLSDAVSKGKAGLPSAHNRTVLGLFFGYHVLSDLVSVETPGCPAEFLNIYIPRGDPVFDPDKRGNVVLPFQRSRWDRSTGQSPSNPRDLTNQVTGWLDGSAIYGSSHSWSDTLRSFSGGQLASGPDPAFPRNSQNSLLMWMAPDPATGQGGPQGLYAFGAQRGNREPFLQALGLLWFRYHNLCAKRLAQEHPHWGDEELFQHARKRVIATYQNIALYQWLPSFLQKTPPEYSGYRPFMDPSISPEFVAASEQFLSTMVPPGVYMRNSSCHFREFPKEGSSSSPALRVCNNYWIRENPSLKTAQDVDQLLLGMASQISELEDRIVIEDLRDYWPGPDRYSRTDYVASSIQSGRDMGLPSYSQALQALGLEPPKNWSALNPKVDPQVLEATAALYNQDLSRLELFLGGLLESHGDPGPLFSNIILDQFVRLRDGDRYWFENTRNGLFSKEEIAEIRNTTLRDVLVAVSNVDPSALQPNVFFWQEGAPCPQPQQLTTEGLPQCVPVTVIDYFEGSGAGYGVTLLAVCCFPVVSLIIAWVVARFRNRERKMLLKKGKESLKKQTASDGVPAMEWPGPKESSYPVTVQLLPDRSLKVLDKRLTVLRTIQLQPTQQVNLILSSSHGRRTLLLKIPKEYDLVLMFNSEEDRDAFVQLLQDLCVCSTPGLRIAEMDEKELLRKAVTKQQRAGILEIFFRQLFAQVLDINQADAGTLPLDSSQQVREALTCELSRAEFADSLGLKPQDMFVESMFSLADKDGNGYISFREFLDILVVFMKGSPQDKSRLMFTMYDLDGNGFLSKEEFFTMMRSFIEISNNCLSKDQLAEVVESMFRESGFQDKEELTWEDFHFMLRDHDSDLRFTQLCVKGGAGGTGDIFKQSNACRVSFLTRTPGNRVMAPSPRLYTEALQEKMQRGFLAQKLKQFKRFVENYRRHIVCVTIFSAICAGLFADRAYYYGFASPPTDIEETTYVGIILSRGTAASISFMFSYILLTMCRNLITFLRETFLNRYIPFDAAVDFHRWIAMAAVVLAVVHSLGHAVNVYIFSVSPLSLMTCVFPSVFVNDGSKLPPKYYWWFFETVPGMTGVLLLLVLAIMYVFASHHFRRHSFRGFWLTHHLYVVLYALIIIHGSYALIQLPSFHIYFLVPAIIYVGDKLVSLSRKKVEISVVKVELLPSGVTYLQFQRPKTFEYKSGQWVRIACLSLGTNEYHPFTLTSAPHEDTLSLHIRAVGPWTTRLREIYSPPVGGTSARYPKLYLDGPFGEGHQEWHKFEVSVLVGGGIGVTPFASILKDLVFKSSMGTQMLCKKIYFIWVTRTQRQFEWLADIIREVEENGSRDLVSVHIYITQLAEKFDLRTTMLYICERHFQKVLNRSLFTGLRSVTHFGRPPFELFLDSLQEVHPQVHKIGVFSCGPPGMTKNVEKACQLINRQDRAHFVHHYENF
;
A
#
# COMPACT_ATOMS: atom_id res chain seq x y z
N MET A 1 4.70 -25.81 -6.28
CA MET A 1 3.80 -26.96 -6.00
C MET A 1 2.52 -26.76 -6.83
N LEU A 2 2.34 -27.61 -7.85
CA LEU A 2 1.13 -27.90 -8.64
C LEU A 2 0.21 -26.73 -9.07
N PRO A 3 0.04 -26.49 -10.38
CA PRO A 3 -1.26 -26.17 -10.95
C PRO A 3 -1.78 -27.42 -11.68
N THR A 4 -2.26 -28.40 -10.92
CA THR A 4 -3.22 -29.40 -11.41
C THR A 4 -4.58 -28.72 -11.56
N SER A 5 -4.79 -27.99 -12.65
CA SER A 5 -6.13 -27.52 -13.05
C SER A 5 -6.12 -27.03 -14.50
N LEU A 6 -5.95 -27.96 -15.43
CA LEU A 6 -6.38 -27.79 -16.83
C LEU A 6 -6.54 -29.15 -17.54
N LYS A 7 -5.87 -30.20 -17.03
CA LYS A 7 -6.01 -31.57 -17.53
C LYS A 7 -7.34 -32.26 -17.18
N THR A 8 -8.10 -31.73 -16.21
CA THR A 8 -9.38 -32.34 -15.79
C THR A 8 -10.60 -31.87 -16.59
N LEU A 9 -10.53 -30.72 -17.26
CA LEU A 9 -11.63 -30.23 -18.12
C LEU A 9 -11.57 -30.81 -19.54
N VAL A 10 -10.38 -31.19 -20.00
CA VAL A 10 -10.17 -31.81 -21.32
C VAL A 10 -10.45 -33.33 -21.29
N LEU A 11 -10.34 -33.98 -20.13
CA LEU A 11 -10.68 -35.41 -19.96
C LEU A 11 -12.19 -35.69 -19.75
N LEU A 12 -13.02 -34.70 -19.43
CA LEU A 12 -14.48 -34.88 -19.31
C LEU A 12 -15.27 -34.54 -20.60
N GLY A 13 -14.66 -33.89 -21.59
CA GLY A 13 -15.27 -33.60 -22.89
C GLY A 13 -15.16 -34.74 -23.91
N ALA A 14 -14.23 -35.68 -23.70
CA ALA A 14 -13.96 -36.78 -24.62
C ALA A 14 -14.85 -38.03 -24.41
N LEU A 15 -15.82 -37.98 -23.49
CA LEU A 15 -16.69 -39.10 -23.13
C LEU A 15 -18.15 -38.94 -23.58
N LEU A 16 -18.47 -37.92 -24.40
CA LEU A 16 -19.84 -37.60 -24.83
C LEU A 16 -20.06 -37.58 -26.36
N THR A 17 -19.13 -38.10 -27.15
CA THR A 17 -19.35 -38.36 -28.58
C THR A 17 -19.29 -39.86 -28.82
N GLY A 18 -20.47 -40.48 -28.90
CA GLY A 18 -20.64 -41.92 -29.11
C GLY A 18 -20.09 -42.39 -30.46
N PRO A 19 -19.68 -43.67 -30.56
CA PRO A 19 -19.12 -44.22 -31.79
C PRO A 19 -20.25 -44.54 -32.75
N LEU A 20 -20.38 -43.75 -33.81
CA LEU A 20 -21.10 -44.17 -35.02
C LEU A 20 -20.08 -44.87 -35.93
N GLY A 21 -20.16 -46.20 -35.99
CA GLY A 21 -19.58 -46.96 -37.11
C GLY A 21 -20.24 -46.56 -38.43
N PRO A 22 -19.65 -46.93 -39.57
CA PRO A 22 -20.04 -48.24 -40.09
C PRO A 22 -18.90 -49.06 -40.70
N ALA A 23 -19.15 -50.37 -40.64
CA ALA A 23 -18.57 -51.43 -41.45
C ALA A 23 -18.53 -51.10 -42.95
N GLY A 24 -17.44 -51.54 -43.61
CA GLY A 24 -17.48 -51.95 -45.01
C GLY A 24 -16.35 -51.44 -45.90
N GLY A 25 -15.40 -52.32 -46.25
CA GLY A 25 -14.86 -52.38 -47.61
C GLY A 25 -13.42 -51.90 -47.86
N GLN A 26 -12.53 -52.88 -48.04
CA GLN A 26 -11.39 -52.91 -48.98
C GLN A 26 -10.13 -52.08 -48.69
N ASP A 27 -9.09 -52.80 -48.23
CA ASP A 27 -7.65 -52.68 -48.50
C ASP A 27 -7.10 -51.31 -48.94
N ALA A 28 -6.51 -50.57 -48.00
CA ALA A 28 -5.65 -49.42 -48.29
C ALA A 28 -4.17 -49.75 -48.02
N PRO A 29 -3.34 -50.00 -49.05
CA PRO A 29 -1.89 -49.92 -48.94
C PRO A 29 -1.33 -48.87 -49.92
N SER A 30 -0.86 -47.73 -49.42
CA SER A 30 -0.27 -46.67 -50.28
C SER A 30 0.68 -45.69 -49.57
N LEU A 31 0.55 -45.47 -48.25
CA LEU A 31 1.54 -44.69 -47.48
C LEU A 31 2.81 -45.53 -47.24
N PRO A 32 4.02 -44.93 -47.34
CA PRO A 32 5.25 -45.60 -46.94
C PRO A 32 5.15 -46.09 -45.49
N ARG A 33 5.74 -47.26 -45.19
CA ARG A 33 5.63 -47.94 -43.87
C ARG A 33 5.97 -47.02 -42.68
N GLU A 34 6.84 -46.03 -42.87
CA GLU A 34 7.19 -45.05 -41.85
C GLU A 34 7.41 -43.67 -42.50
N VAL A 35 6.62 -42.68 -42.09
CA VAL A 35 6.76 -41.29 -42.53
C VAL A 35 7.86 -40.61 -41.70
N GLN A 36 8.81 -39.95 -42.36
CA GLN A 36 9.86 -39.18 -41.69
C GLN A 36 9.24 -38.08 -40.83
N ARG A 37 9.63 -38.00 -39.56
CA ARG A 37 9.15 -36.94 -38.65
C ARG A 37 9.76 -35.59 -39.00
N TYR A 38 9.01 -34.52 -38.77
CA TYR A 38 9.45 -33.13 -39.02
C TYR A 38 10.41 -32.59 -37.95
N ASP A 39 10.43 -33.19 -36.76
CA ASP A 39 11.27 -32.76 -35.62
C ASP A 39 12.62 -33.50 -35.54
N GLY A 40 12.91 -34.37 -36.51
CA GLY A 40 14.14 -35.16 -36.58
C GLY A 40 14.25 -36.28 -35.56
N TRP A 41 13.26 -36.47 -34.68
CA TRP A 41 13.29 -37.52 -33.66
C TRP A 41 13.17 -38.91 -34.28
N PHE A 42 13.69 -39.91 -33.58
CA PHE A 42 13.60 -41.35 -33.95
C PHE A 42 14.21 -41.70 -35.31
N ASN A 43 14.97 -40.81 -35.95
CA ASN A 43 15.73 -41.15 -37.14
C ASN A 43 16.78 -42.22 -36.80
N ASN A 44 17.56 -42.01 -35.75
CA ASN A 44 18.41 -43.06 -35.18
C ASN A 44 17.61 -43.98 -34.25
N LEU A 45 17.82 -45.31 -34.36
CA LEU A 45 17.06 -46.33 -33.61
C LEU A 45 17.40 -46.36 -32.11
N LYS A 46 18.63 -45.99 -31.71
CA LYS A 46 19.09 -46.05 -30.31
C LYS A 46 19.20 -44.67 -29.68
N TYR A 47 19.69 -43.70 -30.44
CA TYR A 47 19.93 -42.33 -29.97
C TYR A 47 18.92 -41.37 -30.61
N HIS A 48 17.66 -41.45 -30.16
CA HIS A 48 16.51 -40.78 -30.81
C HIS A 48 16.66 -39.26 -30.96
N GLN A 49 17.50 -38.62 -30.13
CA GLN A 49 17.74 -37.18 -30.11
C GLN A 49 18.78 -36.71 -31.13
N ARG A 50 19.59 -37.60 -31.73
CA ARG A 50 20.62 -37.20 -32.71
C ARG A 50 19.94 -36.53 -33.91
N GLY A 51 20.39 -35.33 -34.25
CA GLY A 51 19.81 -34.53 -35.34
C GLY A 51 18.38 -34.03 -35.09
N ALA A 52 17.80 -34.24 -33.90
CA ALA A 52 16.50 -33.68 -33.58
C ALA A 52 16.58 -32.16 -33.33
N ALA A 53 15.49 -31.43 -33.59
CA ALA A 53 15.40 -30.03 -33.22
C ALA A 53 15.54 -29.87 -31.69
N GLY A 54 16.42 -28.96 -31.26
CA GLY A 54 16.80 -28.73 -29.87
C GLY A 54 17.94 -29.62 -29.36
N SER A 55 18.55 -30.47 -30.19
CA SER A 55 19.69 -31.31 -29.79
C SER A 55 21.00 -30.53 -29.65
N GLN A 56 21.93 -31.05 -28.85
CA GLN A 56 23.27 -30.49 -28.67
C GLN A 56 24.09 -30.56 -29.97
N LEU A 57 24.94 -29.56 -30.20
CA LEU A 57 25.98 -29.64 -31.24
C LEU A 57 27.10 -30.60 -30.80
N ARG A 58 27.60 -31.43 -31.73
CA ARG A 58 28.74 -32.33 -31.49
C ARG A 58 30.04 -31.58 -31.63
N ARG A 59 30.99 -31.72 -30.69
CA ARG A 59 32.31 -31.08 -30.84
C ARG A 59 33.36 -31.97 -31.49
N LEU A 60 34.24 -31.37 -32.28
CA LEU A 60 35.47 -32.02 -32.76
C LEU A 60 36.59 -31.91 -31.71
N VAL A 61 36.65 -30.76 -31.02
CA VAL A 61 37.60 -30.46 -29.94
C VAL A 61 36.83 -30.05 -28.68
N PRO A 62 37.27 -30.42 -27.46
CA PRO A 62 36.67 -29.93 -26.22
C PRO A 62 36.51 -28.40 -26.22
N ALA A 63 35.43 -27.90 -25.60
CA ALA A 63 35.11 -26.47 -25.59
C ALA A 63 36.23 -25.62 -24.98
N ASN A 64 36.56 -24.51 -25.63
CA ASN A 64 37.61 -23.59 -25.22
C ASN A 64 37.02 -22.32 -24.59
N TYR A 65 36.71 -22.39 -23.30
CA TYR A 65 36.22 -21.27 -22.49
C TYR A 65 37.30 -20.77 -21.51
N ALA A 66 37.24 -19.49 -21.13
CA ALA A 66 38.19 -18.86 -20.20
C ALA A 66 38.20 -19.52 -18.81
N ASP A 67 37.03 -19.97 -18.33
CA ASP A 67 36.85 -20.68 -17.06
C ASP A 67 36.77 -22.21 -17.24
N GLY A 68 36.88 -22.70 -18.48
CA GLY A 68 36.69 -24.10 -18.84
C GLY A 68 35.23 -24.58 -18.79
N VAL A 69 34.25 -23.69 -18.56
CA VAL A 69 32.83 -24.07 -18.40
C VAL A 69 31.93 -23.34 -19.39
N TYR A 70 31.87 -22.01 -19.35
CA TYR A 70 30.94 -21.24 -20.18
C TYR A 70 31.40 -19.81 -20.49
N GLN A 71 32.38 -19.27 -19.77
CA GLN A 71 32.82 -17.88 -19.98
C GLN A 71 33.64 -17.79 -21.28
N ALA A 72 33.09 -17.08 -22.27
CA ALA A 72 33.76 -16.87 -23.54
C ALA A 72 35.12 -16.16 -23.35
N LEU A 73 36.12 -16.54 -24.16
CA LEU A 73 37.40 -15.82 -24.22
C LEU A 73 37.17 -14.41 -24.76
N GLN A 74 37.65 -13.40 -24.03
CA GLN A 74 37.41 -11.97 -24.31
C GLN A 74 38.71 -11.17 -24.27
N GLU A 75 38.62 -9.87 -24.54
CA GLU A 75 39.72 -8.91 -24.38
C GLU A 75 40.19 -8.84 -22.91
N PRO A 76 41.50 -8.73 -22.62
CA PRO A 76 42.63 -8.63 -23.56
C PRO A 76 43.23 -9.99 -23.96
N LEU A 77 42.63 -11.12 -23.55
CA LEU A 77 43.16 -12.45 -23.90
C LEU A 77 43.07 -12.69 -25.41
N LEU A 78 41.95 -12.32 -26.03
CA LEU A 78 41.81 -12.27 -27.49
C LEU A 78 41.62 -10.82 -27.94
N PRO A 79 41.99 -10.47 -29.19
CA PRO A 79 41.87 -9.10 -29.68
C PRO A 79 40.40 -8.67 -29.85
N ASN A 80 40.17 -7.36 -29.99
CA ASN A 80 38.85 -6.82 -30.25
C ASN A 80 38.27 -7.37 -31.57
N ALA A 81 37.01 -7.83 -31.54
CA ALA A 81 36.39 -8.48 -32.70
C ALA A 81 36.23 -7.54 -33.92
N ARG A 82 35.96 -6.25 -33.70
CA ARG A 82 35.86 -5.27 -34.80
C ARG A 82 37.23 -4.96 -35.41
N LEU A 83 38.27 -4.80 -34.59
CA LEU A 83 39.64 -4.65 -35.11
C LEU A 83 40.07 -5.86 -35.95
N LEU A 84 39.73 -7.07 -35.51
CA LEU A 84 40.00 -8.30 -36.26
C LEU A 84 39.23 -8.36 -37.58
N SER A 85 37.94 -8.01 -37.55
CA SER A 85 37.10 -7.89 -38.74
C SER A 85 37.72 -6.95 -39.77
N ASP A 86 38.10 -5.73 -39.35
CA ASP A 86 38.71 -4.76 -40.25
C ASP A 86 40.10 -5.18 -40.74
N ALA A 87 40.92 -5.80 -39.90
CA ALA A 87 42.26 -6.25 -40.29
C ALA A 87 42.22 -7.40 -41.30
N VAL A 88 41.33 -8.38 -41.10
CA VAL A 88 41.29 -9.62 -41.91
C VAL A 88 40.36 -9.49 -43.11
N SER A 89 39.16 -8.94 -42.94
CA SER A 89 38.09 -9.06 -43.94
C SER A 89 37.90 -7.84 -44.85
N LYS A 90 38.53 -6.71 -44.53
CA LYS A 90 38.41 -5.50 -45.35
C LYS A 90 39.15 -5.65 -46.68
N GLY A 91 38.47 -5.29 -47.77
CA GLY A 91 39.01 -5.36 -49.14
C GLY A 91 38.07 -4.74 -50.17
N LYS A 92 38.46 -4.81 -51.45
CA LYS A 92 37.66 -4.29 -52.57
C LYS A 92 36.67 -5.35 -53.05
N ALA A 93 35.39 -4.99 -53.17
CA ALA A 93 34.36 -5.83 -53.78
C ALA A 93 34.46 -5.85 -55.32
N GLY A 94 33.84 -6.83 -55.95
CA GLY A 94 33.83 -7.07 -57.39
C GLY A 94 34.98 -7.95 -57.87
N LEU A 95 35.51 -8.82 -57.02
CA LEU A 95 36.48 -9.85 -57.42
C LEU A 95 35.71 -11.11 -57.81
N PRO A 96 35.78 -11.59 -59.07
CA PRO A 96 35.01 -12.76 -59.47
C PRO A 96 35.54 -14.05 -58.81
N SER A 97 34.62 -14.97 -58.50
CA SER A 97 34.94 -16.35 -58.10
C SER A 97 36.02 -16.99 -58.97
N ALA A 98 36.99 -17.66 -58.34
CA ALA A 98 38.10 -18.29 -59.08
C ALA A 98 37.64 -19.43 -60.01
N HIS A 99 36.47 -20.02 -59.71
CA HIS A 99 35.87 -21.11 -60.48
C HIS A 99 34.53 -20.71 -61.12
N ASN A 100 34.24 -19.41 -61.23
CA ASN A 100 32.98 -18.86 -61.72
C ASN A 100 31.74 -19.47 -61.03
N ARG A 101 31.78 -19.64 -59.71
CA ARG A 101 30.61 -20.06 -58.92
C ARG A 101 29.51 -19.03 -59.06
N THR A 102 28.27 -19.48 -59.11
CA THR A 102 27.13 -18.58 -59.29
C THR A 102 26.56 -18.12 -57.96
N VAL A 103 25.94 -16.94 -57.99
CA VAL A 103 25.19 -16.40 -56.84
C VAL A 103 24.02 -17.31 -56.47
N LEU A 104 23.43 -18.04 -57.45
CA LEU A 104 22.41 -19.04 -57.16
C LEU A 104 22.97 -20.18 -56.30
N GLY A 105 24.18 -20.67 -56.60
CA GLY A 105 24.84 -21.69 -55.78
C GLY A 105 25.14 -21.20 -54.37
N LEU A 106 25.53 -19.94 -54.21
CA LEU A 106 25.73 -19.32 -52.91
C LEU A 106 24.45 -19.33 -52.07
N PHE A 107 23.34 -18.78 -52.59
CA PHE A 107 22.08 -18.71 -51.82
C PHE A 107 21.39 -20.06 -51.68
N PHE A 108 21.61 -21.00 -52.60
CA PHE A 108 21.26 -22.40 -52.37
C PHE A 108 22.03 -22.98 -51.18
N GLY A 109 23.33 -22.66 -51.05
CA GLY A 109 24.13 -22.97 -49.87
C GLY A 109 23.52 -22.41 -48.58
N TYR A 110 23.16 -21.13 -48.54
CA TYR A 110 22.46 -20.55 -47.38
C TYR A 110 21.13 -21.25 -47.05
N HIS A 111 20.37 -21.66 -48.07
CA HIS A 111 19.15 -22.45 -47.87
C HIS A 111 19.45 -23.83 -47.27
N VAL A 112 20.54 -24.49 -47.69
CA VAL A 112 21.03 -25.74 -47.08
C VAL A 112 21.45 -25.54 -45.63
N LEU A 113 22.18 -24.46 -45.30
CA LEU A 113 22.51 -24.18 -43.90
C LEU A 113 21.25 -23.97 -43.05
N SER A 114 20.24 -23.26 -43.56
CA SER A 114 18.99 -23.03 -42.83
C SER A 114 18.16 -24.30 -42.58
N ASP A 115 18.43 -25.37 -43.35
CA ASP A 115 17.87 -26.70 -43.16
C ASP A 115 18.60 -27.49 -42.07
N LEU A 116 19.93 -27.29 -41.96
CA LEU A 116 20.82 -28.07 -41.11
C LEU A 116 21.05 -27.46 -39.73
N VAL A 117 21.15 -26.13 -39.63
CA VAL A 117 21.55 -25.48 -38.39
C VAL A 117 20.94 -24.09 -38.20
N SER A 118 20.53 -23.81 -36.96
CA SER A 118 20.19 -22.47 -36.49
C SER A 118 20.61 -22.32 -35.03
N VAL A 119 21.56 -21.41 -34.80
CA VAL A 119 22.13 -21.08 -33.48
C VAL A 119 21.91 -19.61 -33.11
N GLU A 120 21.32 -18.81 -33.99
CA GLU A 120 21.20 -17.36 -33.85
C GLU A 120 20.08 -16.94 -32.89
N THR A 121 19.29 -17.90 -32.42
CA THR A 121 18.23 -17.64 -31.44
C THR A 121 18.86 -17.46 -30.05
N PRO A 122 18.64 -16.32 -29.38
CA PRO A 122 19.26 -16.04 -28.10
C PRO A 122 18.83 -17.01 -27.01
N GLY A 123 19.75 -17.28 -26.08
CA GLY A 123 19.52 -18.11 -24.91
C GLY A 123 18.82 -17.39 -23.76
N CYS A 124 18.36 -18.19 -22.79
CA CYS A 124 17.86 -17.72 -21.50
C CYS A 124 18.60 -18.51 -20.38
N PRO A 125 19.24 -17.86 -19.38
CA PRO A 125 19.25 -16.42 -19.11
C PRO A 125 19.86 -15.56 -20.23
N ALA A 126 19.45 -14.30 -20.32
CA ALA A 126 19.83 -13.39 -21.39
C ALA A 126 21.25 -12.83 -21.18
N GLU A 127 22.24 -13.55 -21.68
CA GLU A 127 23.66 -13.19 -21.54
C GLU A 127 24.17 -12.37 -22.75
N PHE A 128 24.88 -11.27 -22.49
CA PHE A 128 25.43 -10.40 -23.53
C PHE A 128 26.96 -10.49 -23.62
N LEU A 129 27.48 -10.80 -24.81
CA LEU A 129 28.90 -10.84 -25.15
C LEU A 129 29.23 -9.69 -26.13
N ASN A 130 29.05 -8.47 -25.64
CA ASN A 130 29.08 -7.24 -26.44
C ASN A 130 30.38 -7.01 -27.23
N ILE A 131 30.27 -6.34 -28.38
CA ILE A 131 31.41 -5.91 -29.21
C ILE A 131 31.69 -4.44 -28.92
N TYR A 132 32.83 -4.16 -28.30
CA TYR A 132 33.29 -2.78 -28.07
C TYR A 132 33.83 -2.19 -29.36
N ILE A 133 33.29 -1.05 -29.80
CA ILE A 133 33.72 -0.41 -31.04
C ILE A 133 34.94 0.48 -30.77
N PRO A 134 36.03 0.32 -31.54
CA PRO A 134 37.19 1.20 -31.43
C PRO A 134 36.82 2.66 -31.65
N ARG A 135 37.41 3.57 -30.87
CA ARG A 135 37.13 5.01 -30.97
C ARG A 135 37.43 5.51 -32.38
N GLY A 136 36.44 6.14 -33.00
CA GLY A 136 36.57 6.66 -34.37
C GLY A 136 36.49 5.62 -35.47
N ASP A 137 35.87 4.46 -35.18
CA ASP A 137 35.42 3.54 -36.21
C ASP A 137 34.58 4.29 -37.27
N PRO A 138 34.91 4.18 -38.57
CA PRO A 138 34.27 4.99 -39.62
C PRO A 138 32.77 4.77 -39.79
N VAL A 139 32.24 3.62 -39.35
CA VAL A 139 30.86 3.20 -39.59
C VAL A 139 30.00 3.32 -38.34
N PHE A 140 30.49 2.76 -37.22
CA PHE A 140 29.72 2.66 -35.98
C PHE A 140 30.01 3.79 -34.99
N ASP A 141 31.19 4.42 -35.04
CA ASP A 141 31.56 5.57 -34.20
C ASP A 141 32.15 6.76 -35.00
N PRO A 142 31.45 7.26 -36.04
CA PRO A 142 31.96 8.35 -36.88
C PRO A 142 32.22 9.64 -36.08
N ASP A 143 31.46 9.84 -34.99
CA ASP A 143 31.58 10.98 -34.09
C ASP A 143 32.71 10.86 -33.05
N LYS A 144 33.49 9.76 -33.08
CA LYS A 144 34.65 9.49 -32.20
C LYS A 144 34.32 9.54 -30.70
N ARG A 145 33.13 9.09 -30.31
CA ARG A 145 32.65 9.08 -28.92
C ARG A 145 33.43 8.10 -28.05
N GLY A 146 33.89 6.99 -28.62
CA GLY A 146 34.68 5.97 -27.92
C GLY A 146 33.92 5.12 -26.90
N ASN A 147 32.59 5.20 -26.89
CA ASN A 147 31.73 4.41 -26.00
C ASN A 147 30.64 3.63 -26.76
N VAL A 148 30.78 3.49 -28.08
CA VAL A 148 29.85 2.73 -28.90
C VAL A 148 30.07 1.23 -28.65
N VAL A 149 28.97 0.52 -28.43
CA VAL A 149 28.97 -0.91 -28.15
C VAL A 149 27.87 -1.55 -28.99
N LEU A 150 28.23 -2.53 -29.82
CA LEU A 150 27.24 -3.34 -30.53
C LEU A 150 26.83 -4.51 -29.64
N PRO A 151 25.53 -4.64 -29.30
CA PRO A 151 25.05 -5.73 -28.48
C PRO A 151 25.10 -7.04 -29.25
N PHE A 152 25.67 -8.07 -28.63
CA PHE A 152 25.63 -9.45 -29.11
C PHE A 152 25.10 -10.32 -27.98
N GLN A 153 23.98 -10.98 -28.19
CA GLN A 153 23.37 -11.86 -27.20
C GLN A 153 23.77 -13.31 -27.47
N ARG A 154 24.18 -14.03 -26.43
CA ARG A 154 24.63 -15.42 -26.52
C ARG A 154 23.49 -16.35 -26.92
N SER A 155 23.87 -17.41 -27.62
CA SER A 155 22.96 -18.36 -28.24
C SER A 155 22.33 -19.32 -27.24
N ARG A 156 21.26 -20.00 -27.65
CA ARG A 156 20.59 -21.02 -26.81
C ARG A 156 21.48 -22.26 -26.60
N TRP A 157 21.54 -22.73 -25.37
CA TRP A 157 22.40 -23.84 -24.93
C TRP A 157 21.62 -24.91 -24.16
N ASP A 158 22.19 -26.11 -24.04
CA ASP A 158 21.56 -27.21 -23.32
C ASP A 158 21.72 -27.04 -21.81
N ARG A 159 20.59 -26.92 -21.10
CA ARG A 159 20.50 -26.72 -19.65
C ARG A 159 21.20 -27.79 -18.80
N SER A 160 21.48 -28.97 -19.36
CA SER A 160 22.25 -30.03 -18.69
C SER A 160 23.77 -29.81 -18.71
N THR A 161 24.24 -28.83 -19.49
CA THR A 161 25.66 -28.47 -19.69
C THR A 161 26.01 -27.12 -19.06
N GLY A 162 27.27 -26.68 -19.12
CA GLY A 162 27.67 -25.32 -18.74
C GLY A 162 27.63 -25.01 -17.23
N GLN A 163 27.64 -26.03 -16.37
CA GLN A 163 27.62 -25.90 -14.91
C GLN A 163 28.91 -26.41 -14.24
N SER A 164 29.72 -27.20 -14.98
CA SER A 164 30.92 -27.86 -14.46
C SER A 164 31.98 -28.00 -15.57
N PRO A 165 33.28 -28.01 -15.25
CA PRO A 165 34.35 -28.13 -16.26
C PRO A 165 34.36 -29.48 -17.00
N SER A 166 33.80 -30.53 -16.41
CA SER A 166 33.66 -31.83 -17.08
C SER A 166 32.49 -31.88 -18.08
N ASN A 167 31.59 -30.89 -18.05
CA ASN A 167 30.49 -30.77 -19.00
C ASN A 167 30.29 -29.28 -19.37
N PRO A 168 31.23 -28.70 -20.16
CA PRO A 168 31.18 -27.31 -20.58
C PRO A 168 29.92 -27.00 -21.39
N ARG A 169 29.61 -25.72 -21.59
CA ARG A 169 28.41 -25.28 -22.29
C ARG A 169 28.41 -25.72 -23.76
N ASP A 170 27.35 -26.41 -24.15
CA ASP A 170 27.07 -26.78 -25.54
C ASP A 170 25.80 -26.09 -26.05
N LEU A 171 25.93 -25.50 -27.24
CA LEU A 171 24.79 -24.89 -27.92
C LEU A 171 23.80 -25.94 -28.40
N THR A 172 22.55 -25.51 -28.55
CA THR A 172 21.46 -26.34 -29.08
C THR A 172 21.07 -25.88 -30.48
N ASN A 173 20.97 -26.82 -31.42
CA ASN A 173 20.48 -26.54 -32.76
C ASN A 173 18.95 -26.34 -32.72
N GLN A 174 18.43 -25.19 -33.18
CA GLN A 174 16.99 -24.92 -33.14
C GLN A 174 16.20 -25.58 -34.28
N VAL A 175 16.88 -26.06 -35.33
CA VAL A 175 16.28 -26.84 -36.42
C VAL A 175 16.74 -28.30 -36.36
N THR A 176 16.19 -29.14 -37.22
CA THR A 176 16.68 -30.52 -37.37
C THR A 176 18.12 -30.48 -37.88
N GLY A 177 18.99 -31.30 -37.31
CA GLY A 177 20.35 -31.48 -37.83
C GLY A 177 20.39 -32.39 -39.05
N TRP A 178 19.24 -32.73 -39.64
CA TRP A 178 19.14 -33.61 -40.80
C TRP A 178 18.94 -32.79 -42.05
N LEU A 179 19.39 -33.30 -43.19
CA LEU A 179 19.06 -32.71 -44.49
C LEU A 179 17.69 -33.22 -44.95
N ASP A 180 16.64 -32.87 -44.19
CA ASP A 180 15.29 -33.43 -44.29
C ASP A 180 14.24 -32.44 -44.81
N GLY A 181 14.69 -31.32 -45.39
CA GLY A 181 13.79 -30.32 -45.94
C GLY A 181 13.05 -29.55 -44.85
N SER A 182 13.60 -29.47 -43.63
CA SER A 182 13.04 -28.66 -42.55
C SER A 182 12.96 -27.17 -42.90
N ALA A 183 13.83 -26.67 -43.80
CA ALA A 183 13.73 -25.33 -44.35
C ALA A 183 12.46 -25.12 -45.22
N ILE A 184 11.90 -26.21 -45.74
CA ILE A 184 10.71 -26.23 -46.61
C ILE A 184 9.46 -26.54 -45.79
N TYR A 185 9.50 -27.56 -44.92
CA TYR A 185 8.35 -28.13 -44.21
C TYR A 185 8.27 -27.78 -42.71
N GLY A 186 9.31 -27.15 -42.16
CA GLY A 186 9.41 -26.77 -40.74
C GLY A 186 9.97 -27.89 -39.86
N SER A 187 10.62 -27.50 -38.76
CA SER A 187 11.27 -28.42 -37.80
C SER A 187 10.32 -29.00 -36.74
N SER A 188 9.00 -28.95 -36.98
CA SER A 188 7.99 -29.59 -36.11
C SER A 188 6.70 -29.87 -36.86
N HIS A 189 5.91 -30.82 -36.38
CA HIS A 189 4.65 -31.19 -37.03
C HIS A 189 3.65 -30.02 -37.07
N SER A 190 3.50 -29.28 -35.98
CA SER A 190 2.61 -28.11 -35.92
C SER A 190 3.04 -26.99 -36.87
N TRP A 191 4.34 -26.88 -37.15
CA TRP A 191 4.85 -25.94 -38.14
C TRP A 191 4.44 -26.37 -39.55
N SER A 192 4.66 -27.63 -39.90
CA SER A 192 4.21 -28.22 -41.17
C SER A 192 2.70 -28.03 -41.37
N ASP A 193 1.88 -28.29 -40.35
CA ASP A 193 0.44 -28.08 -40.41
C ASP A 193 0.07 -26.62 -40.72
N THR A 194 0.81 -25.67 -40.16
CA THR A 194 0.60 -24.23 -40.43
C THR A 194 0.98 -23.86 -41.87
N LEU A 195 1.94 -24.56 -42.46
CA LEU A 195 2.38 -24.38 -43.84
C LEU A 195 1.50 -25.11 -44.86
N ARG A 196 0.61 -26.01 -44.43
CA ARG A 196 -0.23 -26.83 -45.33
C ARG A 196 -1.57 -26.20 -45.63
N SER A 197 -2.06 -26.42 -46.85
CA SER A 197 -3.44 -26.08 -47.22
C SER A 197 -4.45 -27.14 -46.78
N PHE A 198 -3.97 -28.36 -46.52
CA PHE A 198 -4.78 -29.58 -46.36
C PHE A 198 -5.73 -29.84 -47.54
N SER A 199 -5.33 -29.41 -48.74
CA SER A 199 -6.04 -29.66 -49.98
C SER A 199 -5.08 -30.04 -51.11
N GLY A 200 -5.36 -31.14 -51.81
CA GLY A 200 -4.59 -31.59 -52.97
C GLY A 200 -3.12 -31.89 -52.67
N GLY A 201 -2.77 -32.15 -51.42
CA GLY A 201 -1.41 -32.40 -50.96
C GLY A 201 -0.49 -31.19 -51.03
N GLN A 202 -1.02 -29.96 -51.09
CA GLN A 202 -0.25 -28.74 -51.34
C GLN A 202 0.08 -27.95 -50.07
N LEU A 203 1.23 -27.27 -50.10
CA LEU A 203 1.55 -26.19 -49.18
C LEU A 203 0.63 -24.99 -49.43
N ALA A 204 0.29 -24.28 -48.36
CA ALA A 204 -0.66 -23.18 -48.34
C ALA A 204 -0.14 -21.97 -49.11
N SER A 205 -0.83 -21.63 -50.20
CA SER A 205 -0.61 -20.41 -50.96
C SER A 205 -1.42 -19.22 -50.44
N GLY A 206 -0.91 -18.01 -50.73
CA GLY A 206 -1.65 -16.76 -50.60
C GLY A 206 -2.64 -16.54 -51.75
N PRO A 207 -3.07 -15.29 -52.00
CA PRO A 207 -3.93 -14.97 -53.14
C PRO A 207 -3.32 -15.34 -54.50
N ASP A 208 -1.99 -15.20 -54.63
CA ASP A 208 -1.24 -15.72 -55.75
C ASP A 208 -0.76 -17.15 -55.42
N PRO A 209 -1.14 -18.18 -56.21
CA PRO A 209 -0.74 -19.56 -55.97
C PRO A 209 0.78 -19.81 -56.04
N ALA A 210 1.55 -18.87 -56.62
CA ALA A 210 3.00 -18.96 -56.71
C ALA A 210 3.71 -18.59 -55.39
N PHE A 211 3.02 -17.93 -54.46
CA PHE A 211 3.57 -17.50 -53.18
C PHE A 211 2.87 -18.21 -52.01
N PRO A 212 3.61 -18.57 -50.95
CA PRO A 212 3.01 -19.12 -49.74
C PRO A 212 2.15 -18.04 -49.05
N ARG A 213 1.35 -18.46 -48.07
CA ARG A 213 0.63 -17.50 -47.23
C ARG A 213 1.60 -16.55 -46.53
N ASN A 214 1.19 -15.29 -46.38
CA ASN A 214 1.88 -14.37 -45.49
C ASN A 214 1.79 -14.88 -44.05
N SER A 215 2.84 -14.66 -43.26
CA SER A 215 2.80 -14.92 -41.83
C SER A 215 1.69 -14.09 -41.20
N GLN A 216 0.85 -14.73 -40.38
CA GLN A 216 -0.19 -14.05 -39.59
C GLN A 216 0.12 -14.05 -38.09
N ASN A 217 0.95 -15.00 -37.66
CA ASN A 217 1.23 -15.26 -36.25
C ASN A 217 2.69 -14.91 -35.94
N SER A 218 2.93 -14.23 -34.82
CA SER A 218 4.27 -13.92 -34.32
C SER A 218 5.10 -15.17 -34.01
N LEU A 219 4.46 -16.33 -33.84
CA LEU A 219 5.15 -17.59 -33.53
C LEU A 219 5.79 -18.28 -34.76
N LEU A 220 5.44 -17.88 -35.98
CA LEU A 220 5.84 -18.60 -37.20
C LEU A 220 7.16 -18.06 -37.78
N MET A 221 7.18 -16.83 -38.26
CA MET A 221 8.37 -16.28 -38.95
C MET A 221 9.13 -15.27 -38.10
N TRP A 222 10.45 -15.18 -38.29
CA TRP A 222 11.26 -14.12 -37.68
C TRP A 222 10.93 -12.77 -38.32
N MET A 223 10.57 -11.78 -37.50
CA MET A 223 10.02 -10.49 -37.91
C MET A 223 10.98 -9.32 -37.70
N ALA A 224 12.30 -9.54 -37.87
CA ALA A 224 13.31 -8.49 -37.73
C ALA A 224 12.99 -7.26 -38.57
N PRO A 225 12.98 -6.03 -38.00
CA PRO A 225 12.66 -4.82 -38.75
C PRO A 225 13.64 -4.60 -39.89
N ASP A 226 13.13 -4.04 -40.98
CA ASP A 226 13.89 -3.75 -42.19
C ASP A 226 14.92 -2.67 -41.82
N PRO A 227 16.22 -2.94 -41.95
CA PRO A 227 17.26 -2.01 -41.53
C PRO A 227 17.41 -0.81 -42.48
N ALA A 228 16.77 -0.83 -43.66
CA ALA A 228 16.73 0.30 -44.59
C ALA A 228 15.48 1.18 -44.39
N THR A 229 14.30 0.58 -44.19
CA THR A 229 13.03 1.33 -44.10
C THR A 229 12.48 1.49 -42.67
N GLY A 230 12.98 0.71 -41.71
CA GLY A 230 12.48 0.63 -40.34
C GLY A 230 11.14 -0.11 -40.21
N GLN A 231 10.56 -0.60 -41.30
CA GLN A 231 9.27 -1.30 -41.27
C GLN A 231 9.40 -2.62 -40.51
N GLY A 232 8.50 -2.86 -39.55
CA GLY A 232 8.40 -4.08 -38.76
C GLY A 232 7.12 -4.87 -39.07
N GLY A 233 6.88 -5.93 -38.29
CA GLY A 233 5.65 -6.74 -38.37
C GLY A 233 5.69 -7.87 -39.41
N PRO A 234 4.64 -8.71 -39.45
CA PRO A 234 4.58 -9.90 -40.29
C PRO A 234 4.10 -9.61 -41.73
N GLN A 235 3.51 -8.44 -41.99
CA GLN A 235 3.02 -8.11 -43.32
C GLN A 235 4.19 -8.10 -44.31
N GLY A 236 4.06 -8.81 -45.43
CA GLY A 236 5.11 -8.94 -46.45
C GLY A 236 6.11 -10.08 -46.21
N LEU A 237 6.03 -10.79 -45.07
CA LEU A 237 6.87 -11.95 -44.79
C LEU A 237 6.14 -13.25 -45.15
N TYR A 238 6.75 -14.06 -46.01
CA TYR A 238 6.22 -15.35 -46.43
C TYR A 238 6.44 -16.43 -45.39
N ALA A 239 5.49 -17.36 -45.23
CA ALA A 239 5.64 -18.51 -44.35
C ALA A 239 6.48 -19.62 -45.01
N PHE A 240 7.64 -19.94 -44.41
CA PHE A 240 8.53 -21.03 -44.83
C PHE A 240 8.77 -22.02 -43.68
N GLY A 241 9.43 -23.14 -43.98
CA GLY A 241 9.92 -24.06 -42.95
C GLY A 241 11.03 -23.44 -42.11
N ALA A 242 11.98 -22.77 -42.75
CA ALA A 242 13.05 -22.03 -42.06
C ALA A 242 12.50 -20.72 -41.47
N GLN A 243 12.55 -20.57 -40.15
CA GLN A 243 12.07 -19.38 -39.43
C GLN A 243 12.65 -18.06 -39.98
N ARG A 244 13.90 -18.07 -40.48
CA ARG A 244 14.61 -16.92 -41.05
C ARG A 244 14.62 -16.87 -42.57
N GLY A 245 13.72 -17.60 -43.26
CA GLY A 245 13.68 -17.69 -44.72
C GLY A 245 13.41 -16.37 -45.47
N ASN A 246 12.99 -15.30 -44.79
CA ASN A 246 12.77 -13.96 -45.37
C ASN A 246 13.96 -12.99 -45.15
N ARG A 247 15.12 -13.47 -44.69
CA ARG A 247 16.26 -12.61 -44.33
C ARG A 247 16.72 -11.71 -45.48
N GLU A 248 16.73 -12.23 -46.70
CA GLU A 248 16.95 -11.48 -47.94
C GLU A 248 16.10 -12.08 -49.07
N PRO A 249 15.72 -11.29 -50.10
CA PRO A 249 14.91 -11.78 -51.21
C PRO A 249 15.56 -12.92 -52.00
N PHE A 250 16.88 -13.07 -51.92
CA PHE A 250 17.64 -14.10 -52.61
C PHE A 250 17.43 -15.48 -51.97
N LEU A 251 17.56 -15.57 -50.64
CA LEU A 251 17.21 -16.77 -49.86
C LEU A 251 15.71 -17.06 -49.94
N GLN A 252 14.89 -16.01 -49.87
CA GLN A 252 13.44 -16.10 -50.04
C GLN A 252 13.08 -16.71 -51.41
N ALA A 253 13.77 -16.33 -52.49
CA ALA A 253 13.54 -16.89 -53.83
C ALA A 253 13.81 -18.40 -53.89
N LEU A 254 14.82 -18.91 -53.17
CA LEU A 254 15.05 -20.35 -53.04
C LEU A 254 13.92 -21.02 -52.25
N GLY A 255 13.44 -20.41 -51.17
CA GLY A 255 12.26 -20.91 -50.44
C GLY A 255 11.01 -20.98 -51.32
N LEU A 256 10.77 -19.96 -52.15
CA LEU A 256 9.68 -19.92 -53.13
C LEU A 256 9.84 -20.96 -54.24
N LEU A 257 11.07 -21.22 -54.70
CA LEU A 257 11.38 -22.27 -55.65
C LEU A 257 10.95 -23.65 -55.10
N TRP A 258 11.34 -23.98 -53.88
CA TRP A 258 11.02 -25.25 -53.24
C TRP A 258 9.54 -25.39 -52.88
N PHE A 259 8.91 -24.31 -52.43
CA PHE A 259 7.46 -24.24 -52.23
C PHE A 259 6.69 -24.57 -53.52
N ARG A 260 7.04 -23.89 -54.63
CA ARG A 260 6.40 -24.13 -55.93
C ARG A 260 6.69 -25.53 -56.47
N TYR A 261 7.91 -26.04 -56.27
CA TYR A 261 8.29 -27.39 -56.69
C TYR A 261 7.49 -28.46 -55.94
N HIS A 262 7.28 -28.31 -54.62
CA HIS A 262 6.39 -29.19 -53.87
C HIS A 262 4.97 -29.17 -54.41
N ASN A 263 4.39 -27.99 -54.61
CA ASN A 263 3.03 -27.87 -55.12
C ASN A 263 2.89 -28.44 -56.54
N LEU A 264 3.94 -28.35 -57.37
CA LEU A 264 4.00 -28.99 -58.68
C LEU A 264 4.03 -30.52 -58.56
N CYS A 265 4.87 -31.07 -57.67
CA CYS A 265 4.91 -32.51 -57.39
C CYS A 265 3.57 -33.02 -56.88
N ALA A 266 2.94 -32.34 -55.93
CA ALA A 266 1.61 -32.69 -55.42
C ALA A 266 0.55 -32.70 -56.51
N LYS A 267 0.56 -31.70 -57.41
CA LYS A 267 -0.34 -31.66 -58.58
C LYS A 267 -0.10 -32.82 -59.56
N ARG A 268 1.16 -33.16 -59.86
CA ARG A 268 1.49 -34.31 -60.73
C ARG A 268 1.04 -35.63 -60.11
N LEU A 269 1.31 -35.83 -58.81
CA LEU A 269 0.85 -37.00 -58.07
C LEU A 269 -0.68 -37.08 -58.01
N ALA A 270 -1.39 -35.96 -57.89
CA ALA A 270 -2.85 -35.93 -57.92
C ALA A 270 -3.41 -36.29 -59.31
N GLN A 271 -2.68 -35.99 -60.38
CA GLN A 271 -3.03 -36.38 -61.75
C GLN A 271 -2.75 -37.88 -62.01
N GLU A 272 -1.62 -38.38 -61.51
CA GLU A 272 -1.21 -39.79 -61.64
C GLU A 272 -2.03 -40.73 -60.75
N HIS A 273 -2.42 -40.26 -59.54
CA HIS A 273 -3.17 -41.00 -58.54
C HIS A 273 -4.42 -40.23 -58.07
N PRO A 274 -5.49 -40.13 -58.90
CA PRO A 274 -6.68 -39.34 -58.57
C PRO A 274 -7.47 -39.82 -57.34
N HIS A 275 -7.21 -41.04 -56.84
CA HIS A 275 -7.87 -41.62 -55.69
C HIS A 275 -7.16 -41.33 -54.36
N TRP A 276 -5.97 -40.72 -54.38
CA TRP A 276 -5.23 -40.40 -53.17
C TRP A 276 -5.84 -39.22 -52.40
N GLY A 277 -5.84 -39.33 -51.08
CA GLY A 277 -6.21 -38.25 -50.17
C GLY A 277 -5.13 -37.17 -50.05
N ASP A 278 -5.45 -36.05 -49.39
CA ASP A 278 -4.51 -34.94 -49.16
C ASP A 278 -3.20 -35.40 -48.49
N GLU A 279 -3.31 -36.21 -47.43
CA GLU A 279 -2.15 -36.67 -46.66
C GLU A 279 -1.22 -37.55 -47.50
N GLU A 280 -1.79 -38.45 -48.32
CA GLU A 280 -1.01 -39.33 -49.19
C GLU A 280 -0.25 -38.50 -50.24
N LEU A 281 -0.95 -37.57 -50.90
CA LEU A 281 -0.36 -36.65 -51.86
C LEU A 281 0.74 -35.81 -51.23
N PHE A 282 0.48 -35.23 -50.06
CA PHE A 282 1.44 -34.39 -49.33
C PHE A 282 2.69 -35.19 -48.96
N GLN A 283 2.54 -36.39 -48.38
CA GLN A 283 3.70 -37.17 -47.93
C GLN A 283 4.54 -37.70 -49.10
N HIS A 284 3.92 -38.14 -50.20
CA HIS A 284 4.66 -38.56 -51.39
C HIS A 284 5.37 -37.38 -52.08
N ALA A 285 4.70 -36.22 -52.18
CA ALA A 285 5.32 -34.99 -52.69
C ALA A 285 6.50 -34.57 -51.79
N ARG A 286 6.29 -34.52 -50.47
CA ARG A 286 7.31 -34.20 -49.48
C ARG A 286 8.51 -35.14 -49.60
N LYS A 287 8.28 -36.45 -49.64
CA LYS A 287 9.31 -37.48 -49.79
C LYS A 287 10.14 -37.25 -51.06
N ARG A 288 9.51 -37.07 -52.22
CA ARG A 288 10.20 -36.83 -53.51
C ARG A 288 11.02 -35.53 -53.49
N VAL A 289 10.46 -34.46 -52.92
CA VAL A 289 11.14 -33.16 -52.79
C VAL A 289 12.37 -33.25 -51.88
N ILE A 290 12.25 -33.88 -50.71
CA ILE A 290 13.38 -34.09 -49.78
C ILE A 290 14.50 -34.86 -50.48
N ALA A 291 14.18 -35.94 -51.19
CA ALA A 291 15.19 -36.73 -51.90
C ALA A 291 15.88 -35.93 -53.03
N THR A 292 15.12 -35.12 -53.76
CA THR A 292 15.67 -34.21 -54.79
C THR A 292 16.59 -33.16 -54.14
N TYR A 293 16.18 -32.59 -53.00
CA TYR A 293 16.95 -31.63 -52.24
C TYR A 293 18.28 -32.22 -51.72
N GLN A 294 18.22 -33.42 -51.13
CA GLN A 294 19.37 -34.19 -50.68
C GLN A 294 20.37 -34.47 -51.82
N ASN A 295 19.86 -34.91 -52.97
CA ASN A 295 20.70 -35.19 -54.14
C ASN A 295 21.44 -33.93 -54.63
N ILE A 296 20.70 -32.83 -54.84
CA ILE A 296 21.25 -31.57 -55.31
C ILE A 296 22.28 -31.03 -54.32
N ALA A 297 21.98 -31.03 -53.02
CA ALA A 297 22.89 -30.54 -52.00
C ALA A 297 24.20 -31.32 -51.94
N LEU A 298 24.13 -32.66 -51.89
CA LEU A 298 25.32 -33.48 -51.64
C LEU A 298 26.13 -33.80 -52.90
N TYR A 299 25.47 -34.04 -54.03
CA TYR A 299 26.11 -34.56 -55.24
C TYR A 299 26.25 -33.53 -56.37
N GLN A 300 25.57 -32.39 -56.28
CA GLN A 300 25.71 -31.31 -57.25
C GLN A 300 26.36 -30.06 -56.62
N TRP A 301 25.81 -29.54 -55.54
CA TRP A 301 26.25 -28.30 -54.89
C TRP A 301 27.57 -28.48 -54.13
N LEU A 302 27.64 -29.44 -53.20
CA LEU A 302 28.85 -29.64 -52.38
C LEU A 302 30.12 -29.85 -53.22
N PRO A 303 30.12 -30.68 -54.29
CA PRO A 303 31.29 -30.83 -55.14
C PRO A 303 31.63 -29.54 -55.90
N SER A 304 30.61 -28.76 -56.30
CA SER A 304 30.85 -27.47 -56.96
C SER A 304 31.48 -26.41 -56.05
N PHE A 305 31.16 -26.46 -54.76
CA PHE A 305 31.63 -25.45 -53.81
C PHE A 305 32.94 -25.84 -53.13
N LEU A 306 33.21 -27.13 -52.91
CA LEU A 306 34.45 -27.61 -52.28
C LEU A 306 35.52 -28.13 -53.26
N GLN A 307 35.19 -28.33 -54.55
CA GLN A 307 36.03 -29.09 -55.50
C GLN A 307 36.40 -30.50 -54.99
N LYS A 308 35.55 -31.05 -54.11
CA LYS A 308 35.72 -32.36 -53.50
C LYS A 308 34.41 -33.13 -53.57
N THR A 309 34.46 -34.33 -54.11
CA THR A 309 33.31 -35.22 -54.16
C THR A 309 33.26 -36.07 -52.89
N PRO A 310 32.09 -36.24 -52.25
CA PRO A 310 31.96 -37.19 -51.15
C PRO A 310 32.28 -38.62 -51.61
N PRO A 311 32.79 -39.49 -50.72
CA PRO A 311 33.02 -40.90 -51.03
C PRO A 311 31.72 -41.59 -51.45
N GLU A 312 31.80 -42.66 -52.22
CA GLU A 312 30.63 -43.44 -52.64
C GLU A 312 29.80 -43.92 -51.44
N TYR A 313 28.47 -43.91 -51.57
CA TYR A 313 27.58 -44.26 -50.45
C TYR A 313 27.63 -45.75 -50.13
N SER A 314 28.20 -46.10 -48.98
CA SER A 314 28.32 -47.50 -48.51
C SER A 314 27.08 -48.03 -47.78
N GLY A 315 26.00 -47.26 -47.70
CA GLY A 315 24.79 -47.56 -46.93
C GLY A 315 24.76 -46.90 -45.54
N TYR A 316 23.59 -46.94 -44.90
CA TYR A 316 23.31 -46.35 -43.59
C TYR A 316 24.15 -46.96 -42.46
N ARG A 317 24.73 -46.11 -41.62
CA ARG A 317 25.59 -46.42 -40.46
C ARG A 317 24.90 -46.00 -39.16
N PRO A 318 24.17 -46.91 -38.47
CA PRO A 318 23.38 -46.58 -37.29
C PRO A 318 24.15 -46.06 -36.07
N PHE A 319 25.47 -46.27 -36.01
CA PHE A 319 26.30 -45.86 -34.87
C PHE A 319 27.01 -44.53 -35.10
N MET A 320 27.00 -44.01 -36.34
CA MET A 320 27.56 -42.71 -36.69
C MET A 320 26.77 -41.59 -36.00
N ASP A 321 27.46 -40.54 -35.56
CA ASP A 321 26.82 -39.36 -34.99
C ASP A 321 26.74 -38.25 -36.06
N PRO A 322 25.53 -37.99 -36.60
CA PRO A 322 25.32 -37.02 -37.65
C PRO A 322 25.14 -35.60 -37.11
N SER A 323 25.10 -35.40 -35.78
CA SER A 323 24.86 -34.10 -35.17
C SER A 323 25.84 -33.04 -35.70
N ILE A 324 25.33 -31.83 -35.92
CA ILE A 324 26.10 -30.70 -36.45
C ILE A 324 27.18 -30.30 -35.46
N SER A 325 28.38 -29.96 -35.95
CA SER A 325 29.46 -29.44 -35.10
C SER A 325 29.54 -27.91 -35.09
N PRO A 326 29.93 -27.29 -33.96
CA PRO A 326 30.09 -25.83 -33.92
C PRO A 326 31.18 -25.35 -34.88
N GLU A 327 32.22 -26.17 -35.11
CA GLU A 327 33.25 -25.88 -36.12
C GLU A 327 32.66 -25.87 -37.54
N PHE A 328 31.67 -26.72 -37.83
CA PHE A 328 30.96 -26.70 -39.11
C PHE A 328 30.12 -25.44 -39.28
N VAL A 329 29.44 -24.98 -38.23
CA VAL A 329 28.68 -23.72 -38.27
C VAL A 329 29.61 -22.57 -38.68
N ALA A 330 30.75 -22.43 -38.00
CA ALA A 330 31.73 -21.40 -38.33
C ALA A 330 32.31 -21.56 -39.74
N ALA A 331 32.73 -22.77 -40.12
CA ALA A 331 33.36 -23.00 -41.43
C ALA A 331 32.40 -22.74 -42.61
N SER A 332 31.17 -23.26 -42.52
CA SER A 332 30.18 -23.17 -43.59
C SER A 332 29.65 -21.76 -43.77
N GLU A 333 29.28 -21.06 -42.69
CA GLU A 333 28.78 -19.70 -42.75
C GLU A 333 29.81 -18.73 -43.32
N GLN A 334 31.06 -18.85 -42.90
CA GLN A 334 32.11 -17.92 -43.33
C GLN A 334 32.54 -18.12 -44.76
N PHE A 335 32.72 -19.37 -45.17
CA PHE A 335 33.01 -19.65 -46.57
C PHE A 335 31.93 -19.07 -47.50
N LEU A 336 30.65 -19.18 -47.14
CA LEU A 336 29.59 -18.58 -47.94
C LEU A 336 29.61 -17.05 -47.89
N SER A 337 29.93 -16.46 -46.74
CA SER A 337 29.92 -15.00 -46.56
C SER A 337 30.94 -14.26 -47.45
N THR A 338 32.05 -14.90 -47.80
CA THR A 338 33.11 -14.28 -48.64
C THR A 338 32.69 -14.20 -50.11
N MET A 339 31.74 -15.04 -50.54
CA MET A 339 31.23 -15.07 -51.91
C MET A 339 30.04 -14.13 -52.16
N VAL A 340 29.51 -13.46 -51.13
CA VAL A 340 28.31 -12.61 -51.30
C VAL A 340 28.64 -11.37 -52.15
N PRO A 341 27.93 -11.13 -53.27
CA PRO A 341 28.17 -9.96 -54.11
C PRO A 341 27.51 -8.69 -53.53
N PRO A 342 27.98 -7.49 -53.89
CA PRO A 342 27.38 -6.23 -53.40
C PRO A 342 25.97 -5.98 -53.97
N GLY A 343 25.63 -6.62 -55.09
CA GLY A 343 24.28 -6.60 -55.65
C GLY A 343 23.95 -7.86 -56.42
N VAL A 344 22.66 -8.06 -56.72
CA VAL A 344 22.17 -9.24 -57.45
C VAL A 344 21.36 -8.84 -58.69
N TYR A 345 21.72 -9.40 -59.83
CA TYR A 345 21.04 -9.18 -61.10
C TYR A 345 19.66 -9.85 -61.15
N MET A 346 18.76 -9.26 -61.93
CA MET A 346 17.53 -9.92 -62.40
C MET A 346 17.56 -10.00 -63.92
N ARG A 347 17.18 -11.15 -64.47
CA ARG A 347 17.30 -11.45 -65.90
C ARG A 347 16.08 -12.22 -66.41
N ASN A 348 15.59 -11.90 -67.61
CA ASN A 348 14.54 -12.70 -68.25
C ASN A 348 15.08 -13.90 -69.06
N SER A 349 14.19 -14.78 -69.55
CA SER A 349 14.56 -15.94 -70.36
C SER A 349 15.24 -15.58 -71.70
N SER A 350 15.09 -14.35 -72.19
CA SER A 350 15.72 -13.82 -73.41
C SER A 350 17.09 -13.16 -73.17
N CYS A 351 17.74 -13.45 -72.05
CA CYS A 351 19.03 -12.89 -71.64
C CYS A 351 19.07 -11.36 -71.40
N HIS A 352 17.93 -10.69 -71.20
CA HIS A 352 17.89 -9.27 -70.87
C HIS A 352 17.97 -9.05 -69.35
N PHE A 353 18.95 -8.27 -68.91
CA PHE A 353 19.16 -7.88 -67.50
C PHE A 353 18.37 -6.61 -67.19
N ARG A 354 17.52 -6.66 -66.17
CA ARG A 354 16.64 -5.56 -65.77
C ARG A 354 17.41 -4.54 -64.93
N GLU A 355 17.29 -3.27 -65.29
CA GLU A 355 17.76 -2.16 -64.46
C GLU A 355 16.65 -1.65 -63.51
N PHE A 356 17.05 -1.09 -62.38
CA PHE A 356 16.17 -0.59 -61.32
C PHE A 356 16.30 0.93 -61.17
N PRO A 357 15.23 1.65 -60.83
CA PRO A 357 15.36 3.07 -60.50
C PRO A 357 16.20 3.25 -59.23
N LYS A 358 17.20 4.13 -59.27
CA LYS A 358 17.98 4.57 -58.10
C LYS A 358 17.63 6.02 -57.76
N GLU A 359 17.56 6.35 -56.47
CA GLU A 359 17.36 7.73 -56.03
C GLU A 359 18.51 8.62 -56.58
N GLY A 360 18.16 9.70 -57.30
CA GLY A 360 19.14 10.59 -57.92
C GLY A 360 19.37 10.42 -59.43
N SER A 361 18.36 9.94 -60.19
CA SER A 361 18.28 9.90 -61.67
C SER A 361 19.12 8.88 -62.42
N SER A 362 19.97 8.11 -61.75
CA SER A 362 20.64 6.94 -62.35
C SER A 362 19.76 5.70 -62.23
N SER A 363 19.92 4.75 -63.14
CA SER A 363 19.45 3.37 -62.94
C SER A 363 20.53 2.57 -62.20
N SER A 364 20.11 1.62 -61.38
CA SER A 364 20.96 0.60 -60.78
C SER A 364 20.92 -0.66 -61.64
N PRO A 365 22.06 -1.28 -61.98
CA PRO A 365 22.08 -2.52 -62.75
C PRO A 365 21.57 -3.74 -61.97
N ALA A 366 21.51 -3.65 -60.64
CA ALA A 366 21.21 -4.77 -59.76
C ALA A 366 20.52 -4.34 -58.45
N LEU A 367 19.94 -5.31 -57.73
CA LEU A 367 19.40 -5.11 -56.38
C LEU A 367 20.54 -5.11 -55.35
N ARG A 368 20.70 -4.02 -54.60
CA ARG A 368 21.75 -3.89 -53.56
C ARG A 368 21.46 -4.82 -52.37
N VAL A 369 22.44 -5.60 -51.91
CA VAL A 369 22.22 -6.58 -50.82
C VAL A 369 21.85 -5.89 -49.50
N CYS A 370 22.63 -4.91 -49.04
CA CYS A 370 22.41 -4.25 -47.75
C CYS A 370 21.04 -3.56 -47.61
N ASN A 371 20.44 -3.10 -48.72
CA ASN A 371 19.14 -2.41 -48.70
C ASN A 371 17.95 -3.36 -48.90
N ASN A 372 18.20 -4.67 -49.01
CA ASN A 372 17.18 -5.68 -49.25
C ASN A 372 17.06 -6.70 -48.11
N TYR A 373 17.78 -6.52 -47.00
CA TYR A 373 17.57 -7.37 -45.82
C TYR A 373 16.18 -7.16 -45.22
N TRP A 374 15.46 -8.24 -44.94
CA TRP A 374 14.13 -8.25 -44.34
C TRP A 374 13.12 -7.30 -45.02
N ILE A 375 13.27 -7.01 -46.31
CA ILE A 375 12.37 -6.10 -47.02
C ILE A 375 10.93 -6.67 -47.00
N ARG A 376 9.95 -5.83 -46.64
CA ARG A 376 8.53 -6.25 -46.52
C ARG A 376 7.85 -6.28 -47.87
N GLU A 377 8.03 -5.21 -48.62
CA GLU A 377 7.49 -5.07 -49.96
C GLU A 377 8.60 -4.51 -50.84
N ASN A 378 9.13 -5.33 -51.75
CA ASN A 378 10.07 -4.85 -52.75
C ASN A 378 9.28 -4.47 -54.02
N PRO A 379 9.31 -3.20 -54.46
CA PRO A 379 8.63 -2.77 -55.69
C PRO A 379 9.04 -3.56 -56.94
N SER A 380 10.21 -4.20 -56.91
CA SER A 380 10.79 -4.97 -58.00
C SER A 380 10.49 -6.47 -57.95
N LEU A 381 9.90 -6.99 -56.86
CA LEU A 381 9.60 -8.42 -56.66
C LEU A 381 8.12 -8.61 -56.30
N LYS A 382 7.23 -8.33 -57.25
CA LYS A 382 5.77 -8.38 -57.01
C LYS A 382 5.11 -9.65 -57.53
N THR A 383 5.68 -10.23 -58.58
CA THR A 383 5.08 -11.35 -59.32
C THR A 383 5.98 -12.57 -59.31
N ALA A 384 5.41 -13.74 -59.56
CA ALA A 384 6.19 -14.97 -59.74
C ALA A 384 7.28 -14.82 -60.83
N GLN A 385 6.96 -14.07 -61.89
CA GLN A 385 7.90 -13.78 -62.97
C GLN A 385 9.10 -12.94 -62.49
N ASP A 386 8.91 -12.03 -61.55
CA ASP A 386 10.02 -11.29 -60.95
C ASP A 386 10.93 -12.23 -60.14
N VAL A 387 10.35 -13.16 -59.37
CA VAL A 387 11.13 -14.19 -58.64
C VAL A 387 11.90 -15.09 -59.62
N ASP A 388 11.27 -15.49 -60.72
CA ASP A 388 11.92 -16.26 -61.78
C ASP A 388 13.07 -15.46 -62.41
N GLN A 389 12.87 -14.16 -62.66
CA GLN A 389 13.95 -13.30 -63.16
C GLN A 389 15.11 -13.17 -62.17
N LEU A 390 14.83 -13.15 -60.87
CA LEU A 390 15.85 -13.15 -59.83
C LEU A 390 16.63 -14.47 -59.80
N LEU A 391 15.94 -15.62 -59.86
CA LEU A 391 16.57 -16.94 -59.94
C LEU A 391 17.45 -17.09 -61.19
N LEU A 392 16.96 -16.65 -62.35
CA LEU A 392 17.72 -16.65 -63.61
C LEU A 392 18.91 -15.68 -63.59
N GLY A 393 18.76 -14.52 -62.96
CA GLY A 393 19.84 -13.56 -62.75
C GLY A 393 20.94 -14.13 -61.86
N MET A 394 20.58 -14.73 -60.74
CA MET A 394 21.50 -15.44 -59.84
C MET A 394 22.19 -16.62 -60.51
N ALA A 395 21.53 -17.33 -61.42
CA ALA A 395 22.13 -18.43 -62.18
C ALA A 395 23.18 -17.94 -63.19
N SER A 396 23.01 -16.72 -63.73
CA SER A 396 23.96 -16.11 -64.67
C SER A 396 25.08 -15.32 -63.99
N GLN A 397 24.85 -14.84 -62.76
CA GLN A 397 25.78 -13.99 -62.04
C GLN A 397 26.86 -14.80 -61.33
N ILE A 398 28.11 -14.39 -61.51
CA ILE A 398 29.29 -14.92 -60.82
C ILE A 398 29.37 -14.30 -59.42
N SER A 399 29.61 -15.13 -58.40
CA SER A 399 29.80 -14.71 -57.02
C SER A 399 31.14 -14.00 -56.79
N GLU A 400 31.35 -13.47 -55.59
CA GLU A 400 32.65 -12.93 -55.21
C GLU A 400 33.70 -14.05 -55.06
N LEU A 401 34.97 -13.64 -55.06
CA LEU A 401 36.13 -14.49 -54.87
C LEU A 401 36.11 -15.16 -53.49
N GLU A 402 36.46 -16.44 -53.45
CA GLU A 402 36.57 -17.23 -52.23
C GLU A 402 37.87 -16.91 -51.51
N ASP A 403 37.97 -15.70 -50.95
CA ASP A 403 39.14 -15.23 -50.22
C ASP A 403 38.77 -14.76 -48.80
N ARG A 404 39.63 -13.95 -48.19
CA ARG A 404 39.40 -13.38 -46.86
C ARG A 404 38.40 -12.22 -46.86
N ILE A 405 38.11 -11.63 -48.02
CA ILE A 405 37.40 -10.35 -48.14
C ILE A 405 35.90 -10.60 -47.91
N VAL A 406 35.30 -9.77 -47.06
CA VAL A 406 33.85 -9.73 -46.87
C VAL A 406 33.39 -8.32 -47.22
N ILE A 407 32.44 -8.25 -48.15
CA ILE A 407 31.90 -6.99 -48.67
C ILE A 407 31.26 -6.15 -47.56
N GLU A 408 31.17 -4.84 -47.78
CA GLU A 408 30.60 -3.91 -46.78
C GLU A 408 29.13 -4.23 -46.43
N ASP A 409 28.36 -4.80 -47.36
CA ASP A 409 26.96 -5.17 -47.13
C ASP A 409 26.79 -6.13 -45.94
N LEU A 410 27.81 -6.96 -45.66
CA LEU A 410 27.86 -7.86 -44.50
C LEU A 410 28.75 -7.30 -43.39
N ARG A 411 29.97 -6.85 -43.73
CA ARG A 411 30.97 -6.39 -42.74
C ARG A 411 30.52 -5.14 -41.98
N ASP A 412 29.74 -4.26 -42.59
CA ASP A 412 29.34 -2.97 -42.01
C ASP A 412 27.81 -2.79 -41.93
N TYR A 413 27.05 -3.44 -42.83
CA TYR A 413 25.61 -3.23 -42.99
C TYR A 413 24.75 -4.47 -42.77
N TRP A 414 25.24 -5.48 -42.05
CA TRP A 414 24.42 -6.64 -41.66
C TRP A 414 23.28 -6.22 -40.72
N PRO A 415 22.10 -6.85 -40.76
CA PRO A 415 21.01 -6.51 -39.84
C PRO A 415 21.44 -6.70 -38.38
N GLY A 416 21.45 -5.61 -37.62
CA GLY A 416 21.75 -5.69 -36.18
C GLY A 416 20.67 -6.47 -35.43
N PRO A 417 21.00 -7.27 -34.41
CA PRO A 417 20.00 -8.07 -33.70
C PRO A 417 19.13 -7.25 -32.73
N ASP A 418 19.66 -6.14 -32.20
CA ASP A 418 18.99 -5.30 -31.20
C ASP A 418 19.15 -3.80 -31.55
N ARG A 419 19.39 -2.92 -30.57
CA ARG A 419 19.47 -1.44 -30.57
C ARG A 419 20.01 -0.74 -31.82
N TYR A 420 20.75 -1.39 -32.71
CA TYR A 420 21.25 -0.83 -33.95
C TYR A 420 20.60 -1.53 -35.15
N SER A 421 20.21 -0.77 -36.17
CA SER A 421 19.69 -1.35 -37.43
C SER A 421 20.76 -2.15 -38.17
N ARG A 422 22.04 -1.78 -38.01
CA ARG A 422 23.21 -2.40 -38.63
C ARG A 422 24.19 -2.92 -37.59
N THR A 423 24.93 -3.97 -37.94
CA THR A 423 26.05 -4.54 -37.18
C THR A 423 27.12 -5.06 -38.14
N ASP A 424 28.26 -5.47 -37.60
CA ASP A 424 29.31 -6.16 -38.33
C ASP A 424 29.08 -7.68 -38.27
N TYR A 425 28.82 -8.32 -39.41
CA TYR A 425 28.64 -9.77 -39.49
C TYR A 425 29.89 -10.53 -39.05
N VAL A 426 31.08 -10.12 -39.52
CA VAL A 426 32.34 -10.80 -39.24
C VAL A 426 32.67 -10.69 -37.75
N ALA A 427 32.54 -9.51 -37.16
CA ALA A 427 32.74 -9.32 -35.72
C ALA A 427 31.70 -10.10 -34.89
N SER A 428 30.44 -10.16 -35.35
CA SER A 428 29.39 -10.96 -34.70
C SER A 428 29.70 -12.45 -34.77
N SER A 429 30.24 -12.94 -35.89
CA SER A 429 30.62 -14.35 -36.02
C SER A 429 31.88 -14.70 -35.23
N ILE A 430 32.84 -13.78 -35.06
CA ILE A 430 33.95 -13.93 -34.10
C ILE A 430 33.39 -14.10 -32.67
N GLN A 431 32.47 -13.23 -32.25
CA GLN A 431 31.82 -13.36 -30.94
C GLN A 431 31.00 -14.65 -30.82
N SER A 432 30.32 -15.07 -31.90
CA SER A 432 29.62 -16.35 -31.94
C SER A 432 30.58 -17.54 -31.79
N GLY A 433 31.78 -17.45 -32.38
CA GLY A 433 32.84 -18.46 -32.21
C GLY A 433 33.33 -18.54 -30.76
N ARG A 434 33.50 -17.39 -30.11
CA ARG A 434 33.87 -17.29 -28.70
C ARG A 434 32.74 -17.78 -27.77
N ASP A 435 31.48 -17.47 -28.10
CA ASP A 435 30.28 -17.97 -27.42
C ASP A 435 30.18 -19.50 -27.50
N MET A 436 30.45 -20.06 -28.68
CA MET A 436 30.52 -21.51 -28.91
C MET A 436 31.70 -22.17 -28.22
N GLY A 437 32.70 -21.42 -27.73
CA GLY A 437 33.95 -21.99 -27.22
C GLY A 437 34.71 -22.77 -28.31
N LEU A 438 34.82 -22.20 -29.51
CA LEU A 438 35.58 -22.82 -30.61
C LEU A 438 37.07 -22.98 -30.27
N PRO A 439 37.73 -24.04 -30.78
CA PRO A 439 39.16 -24.22 -30.58
C PRO A 439 39.97 -23.15 -31.33
N SER A 440 41.25 -23.03 -30.99
CA SER A 440 42.16 -22.25 -31.84
C SER A 440 42.36 -22.93 -33.19
N TYR A 441 42.79 -22.17 -34.19
CA TYR A 441 43.09 -22.64 -35.53
C TYR A 441 44.08 -23.81 -35.51
N SER A 442 45.17 -23.71 -34.75
CA SER A 442 46.17 -24.77 -34.61
C SER A 442 45.61 -26.04 -33.96
N GLN A 443 44.75 -25.91 -32.94
CA GLN A 443 44.09 -27.04 -32.29
C GLN A 443 43.12 -27.75 -33.25
N ALA A 444 42.39 -26.98 -34.07
CA ALA A 444 41.45 -27.51 -35.05
C ALA A 444 42.16 -28.29 -36.16
N LEU A 445 43.28 -27.76 -36.69
CA LEU A 445 44.12 -28.47 -37.65
C LEU A 445 44.64 -29.80 -37.08
N GLN A 446 45.19 -29.77 -35.87
CA GLN A 446 45.70 -30.97 -35.20
C GLN A 446 44.62 -32.03 -34.99
N ALA A 447 43.40 -31.62 -34.62
CA ALA A 447 42.26 -32.52 -34.44
C ALA A 447 41.82 -33.22 -35.73
N LEU A 448 42.07 -32.60 -36.89
CA LEU A 448 41.79 -33.16 -38.22
C LEU A 448 43.01 -33.88 -38.84
N GLY A 449 44.12 -33.98 -38.11
CA GLY A 449 45.36 -34.60 -38.62
C GLY A 449 46.11 -33.74 -39.64
N LEU A 450 45.87 -32.42 -39.65
CA LEU A 450 46.56 -31.44 -40.49
C LEU A 450 47.72 -30.78 -39.72
N GLU A 451 48.82 -30.46 -40.41
CA GLU A 451 49.97 -29.80 -39.79
C GLU A 451 49.74 -28.28 -39.64
N PRO A 452 49.87 -27.70 -38.43
CA PRO A 452 49.81 -26.26 -38.25
C PRO A 452 50.96 -25.51 -38.95
N PRO A 453 50.72 -24.32 -39.52
CA PRO A 453 51.78 -23.50 -40.09
C PRO A 453 52.81 -23.10 -39.02
N LYS A 454 54.10 -23.08 -39.41
CA LYS A 454 55.22 -22.78 -38.49
C LYS A 454 55.31 -21.30 -38.10
N ASN A 455 54.78 -20.41 -38.93
CA ASN A 455 54.76 -18.97 -38.73
C ASN A 455 53.63 -18.35 -39.58
N TRP A 456 53.34 -17.07 -39.36
CA TRP A 456 52.25 -16.35 -40.04
C TRP A 456 52.40 -16.34 -41.57
N SER A 457 53.62 -16.17 -42.10
CA SER A 457 53.88 -16.20 -43.56
C SER A 457 53.62 -17.56 -44.21
N ALA A 458 53.68 -18.65 -43.43
CA ALA A 458 53.41 -20.00 -43.90
C ALA A 458 51.91 -20.35 -43.92
N LEU A 459 51.04 -19.50 -43.35
CA LEU A 459 49.59 -19.76 -43.30
C LEU A 459 49.00 -19.77 -44.72
N ASN A 460 49.21 -18.71 -45.49
CA ASN A 460 48.81 -18.65 -46.89
C ASN A 460 49.69 -17.65 -47.65
N PRO A 461 50.63 -18.12 -48.50
CA PRO A 461 51.53 -17.24 -49.25
C PRO A 461 50.82 -16.30 -50.25
N LYS A 462 49.53 -16.53 -50.54
CA LYS A 462 48.75 -15.72 -51.47
C LYS A 462 48.03 -14.54 -50.80
N VAL A 463 47.96 -14.52 -49.47
CA VAL A 463 47.42 -13.38 -48.72
C VAL A 463 48.45 -12.27 -48.68
N ASP A 464 48.00 -11.02 -48.82
CA ASP A 464 48.86 -9.84 -48.70
C ASP A 464 49.64 -9.88 -47.37
N PRO A 465 50.99 -9.83 -47.40
CA PRO A 465 51.83 -9.82 -46.20
C PRO A 465 51.40 -8.76 -45.17
N GLN A 466 50.90 -7.59 -45.61
CA GLN A 466 50.45 -6.54 -44.69
C GLN A 466 49.26 -6.97 -43.84
N VAL A 467 48.36 -7.80 -44.39
CA VAL A 467 47.20 -8.33 -43.68
C VAL A 467 47.64 -9.36 -42.63
N LEU A 468 48.57 -10.24 -43.00
CA LEU A 468 49.14 -11.21 -42.07
C LEU A 468 49.90 -10.52 -40.94
N GLU A 469 50.70 -9.50 -41.24
CA GLU A 469 51.42 -8.69 -40.25
C GLU A 469 50.47 -7.94 -39.31
N ALA A 470 49.43 -7.30 -39.85
CA ALA A 470 48.41 -6.60 -39.05
C ALA A 470 47.64 -7.57 -38.14
N THR A 471 47.26 -8.74 -38.66
CA THR A 471 46.59 -9.78 -37.87
C THR A 471 47.52 -10.36 -36.80
N ALA A 472 48.77 -10.65 -37.16
CA ALA A 472 49.78 -11.12 -36.22
C ALA A 472 50.02 -10.12 -35.09
N ALA A 473 50.07 -8.83 -35.40
CA ALA A 473 50.22 -7.76 -34.41
C ALA A 473 49.07 -7.75 -33.40
N LEU A 474 47.81 -7.95 -33.84
CA LEU A 474 46.66 -8.04 -32.94
C LEU A 474 46.78 -9.24 -31.98
N TYR A 475 47.28 -10.37 -32.44
CA TYR A 475 47.53 -11.57 -31.62
C TYR A 475 48.87 -11.57 -30.88
N ASN A 476 49.59 -10.44 -30.80
CA ASN A 476 50.92 -10.33 -30.19
C ASN A 476 51.95 -11.32 -30.78
N GLN A 477 51.91 -11.54 -32.09
CA GLN A 477 52.73 -12.47 -32.87
C GLN A 477 52.50 -13.96 -32.55
N ASP A 478 51.55 -14.30 -31.67
CA ASP A 478 51.28 -15.66 -31.25
C ASP A 478 50.23 -16.35 -32.14
N LEU A 479 50.72 -17.15 -33.09
CA LEU A 479 49.88 -17.92 -34.02
C LEU A 479 49.03 -19.00 -33.33
N SER A 480 49.42 -19.46 -32.13
CA SER A 480 48.66 -20.49 -31.40
C SER A 480 47.30 -19.99 -30.88
N ARG A 481 47.16 -18.66 -30.78
CA ARG A 481 45.95 -17.96 -30.30
C ARG A 481 45.01 -17.57 -31.44
N LEU A 482 45.42 -17.73 -32.70
CA LEU A 482 44.58 -17.45 -33.85
C LEU A 482 43.30 -18.28 -33.78
N GLU A 483 42.16 -17.60 -33.85
CA GLU A 483 40.84 -18.23 -33.75
C GLU A 483 40.55 -19.05 -35.02
N LEU A 484 39.91 -20.23 -34.89
CA LEU A 484 39.56 -21.14 -36.00
C LEU A 484 38.95 -20.40 -37.19
N PHE A 485 38.03 -19.49 -36.86
CA PHE A 485 37.30 -18.64 -37.78
C PHE A 485 38.21 -17.82 -38.71
N LEU A 486 39.14 -17.06 -38.14
CA LEU A 486 40.03 -16.18 -38.90
C LEU A 486 41.10 -16.97 -39.63
N GLY A 487 41.58 -18.05 -39.03
CA GLY A 487 42.53 -18.95 -39.68
C GLY A 487 41.95 -19.56 -40.96
N GLY A 488 40.71 -20.06 -40.93
CA GLY A 488 40.06 -20.60 -42.13
C GLY A 488 39.75 -19.56 -43.21
N LEU A 489 39.41 -18.32 -42.83
CA LEU A 489 39.29 -17.21 -43.78
C LEU A 489 40.64 -16.88 -44.44
N LEU A 490 41.71 -16.82 -43.67
CA LEU A 490 43.07 -16.55 -44.19
C LEU A 490 43.63 -17.71 -45.03
N GLU A 491 43.21 -18.96 -44.80
CA GLU A 491 43.55 -20.10 -45.66
C GLU A 491 42.85 -20.06 -47.04
N SER A 492 41.70 -19.38 -47.13
CA SER A 492 40.85 -19.43 -48.33
C SER A 492 41.46 -18.63 -49.48
N HIS A 493 41.54 -19.26 -50.65
CA HIS A 493 41.97 -18.60 -51.89
C HIS A 493 41.43 -19.37 -53.10
N GLY A 494 40.30 -18.91 -53.63
CA GLY A 494 39.60 -19.53 -54.76
C GLY A 494 38.82 -20.81 -54.38
N ASP A 495 39.23 -21.48 -53.32
CA ASP A 495 38.52 -22.57 -52.66
C ASP A 495 38.58 -22.36 -51.14
N PRO A 496 37.63 -22.94 -50.38
CA PRO A 496 37.74 -22.93 -48.93
C PRO A 496 39.03 -23.62 -48.49
N GLY A 497 39.71 -23.02 -47.52
CA GLY A 497 40.96 -23.53 -46.96
C GLY A 497 40.93 -25.01 -46.55
N PRO A 498 42.09 -25.69 -46.45
CA PRO A 498 42.15 -27.09 -46.00
C PRO A 498 41.35 -27.37 -44.73
N LEU A 499 41.34 -26.45 -43.75
CA LEU A 499 40.56 -26.60 -42.52
C LEU A 499 39.05 -26.63 -42.81
N PHE A 500 38.52 -25.57 -43.44
CA PHE A 500 37.09 -25.46 -43.75
C PHE A 500 36.61 -26.58 -44.67
N SER A 501 37.37 -26.88 -45.72
CA SER A 501 37.07 -27.96 -46.65
C SER A 501 36.95 -29.32 -45.96
N ASN A 502 37.83 -29.66 -45.01
CA ASN A 502 37.74 -30.93 -44.28
C ASN A 502 36.56 -30.96 -43.30
N ILE A 503 36.30 -29.87 -42.57
CA ILE A 503 35.17 -29.77 -41.64
C ILE A 503 33.83 -29.93 -42.39
N ILE A 504 33.65 -29.20 -43.50
CA ILE A 504 32.41 -29.22 -44.27
C ILE A 504 32.20 -30.62 -44.88
N LEU A 505 33.24 -31.19 -45.52
CA LEU A 505 33.13 -32.53 -46.11
C LEU A 505 32.83 -33.62 -45.08
N ASP A 506 33.52 -33.62 -43.93
CA ASP A 506 33.26 -34.58 -42.83
C ASP A 506 31.81 -34.49 -42.36
N GLN A 507 31.30 -33.28 -42.12
CA GLN A 507 29.93 -33.09 -41.66
C GLN A 507 28.90 -33.66 -42.65
N PHE A 508 29.02 -33.34 -43.94
CA PHE A 508 28.09 -33.82 -44.96
C PHE A 508 28.15 -35.35 -45.13
N VAL A 509 29.33 -35.96 -45.02
CA VAL A 509 29.47 -37.42 -45.02
C VAL A 509 28.78 -38.04 -43.82
N ARG A 510 28.96 -37.47 -42.62
CA ARG A 510 28.27 -37.94 -41.41
C ARG A 510 26.76 -37.79 -41.49
N LEU A 511 26.28 -36.68 -42.05
CA LEU A 511 24.84 -36.45 -42.29
C LEU A 511 24.26 -37.55 -43.18
N ARG A 512 24.87 -37.78 -44.34
CA ARG A 512 24.42 -38.84 -45.27
C ARG A 512 24.45 -40.22 -44.63
N ASP A 513 25.60 -40.61 -44.10
CA ASP A 513 25.83 -41.97 -43.64
C ASP A 513 25.06 -42.26 -42.35
N GLY A 514 24.80 -41.24 -41.53
CA GLY A 514 24.03 -41.33 -40.29
C GLY A 514 22.52 -41.17 -40.42
N ASP A 515 22.00 -40.81 -41.61
CA ASP A 515 20.58 -40.59 -41.85
C ASP A 515 19.87 -41.88 -42.32
N ARG A 516 18.90 -42.36 -41.53
CA ARG A 516 18.07 -43.51 -41.90
C ARG A 516 17.14 -43.20 -43.07
N TYR A 517 16.73 -41.94 -43.22
CA TYR A 517 15.82 -41.47 -44.26
C TYR A 517 16.55 -40.94 -45.50
N TRP A 518 17.88 -41.11 -45.59
CA TRP A 518 18.63 -40.81 -46.79
C TRP A 518 18.04 -41.54 -48.01
N PHE A 519 17.84 -40.83 -49.12
CA PHE A 519 17.08 -41.39 -50.25
C PHE A 519 17.73 -42.62 -50.91
N GLU A 520 19.07 -42.76 -50.84
CA GLU A 520 19.78 -43.93 -51.36
C GLU A 520 19.74 -45.14 -50.39
N ASN A 521 19.24 -44.95 -49.16
CA ASN A 521 19.12 -46.03 -48.18
C ASN A 521 17.94 -46.96 -48.50
N THR A 522 18.16 -47.93 -49.37
CA THR A 522 17.14 -48.94 -49.76
C THR A 522 16.47 -49.69 -48.60
N ARG A 523 17.05 -49.69 -47.39
CA ARG A 523 16.46 -50.35 -46.20
C ARG A 523 15.26 -49.62 -45.60
N ASN A 524 15.10 -48.32 -45.86
CA ASN A 524 13.97 -47.54 -45.36
C ASN A 524 12.69 -47.72 -46.20
N GLY A 525 12.81 -48.28 -47.41
CA GLY A 525 11.68 -48.52 -48.31
C GLY A 525 11.02 -47.25 -48.87
N LEU A 526 11.71 -46.10 -48.86
CA LEU A 526 11.18 -44.84 -49.39
C LEU A 526 11.07 -44.86 -50.92
N PHE A 527 12.08 -45.41 -51.60
CA PHE A 527 12.21 -45.42 -53.06
C PHE A 527 12.75 -46.76 -53.57
N SER A 528 12.28 -47.14 -54.76
CA SER A 528 12.85 -48.22 -55.58
C SER A 528 14.21 -47.81 -56.17
N LYS A 529 14.95 -48.78 -56.73
CA LYS A 529 16.25 -48.49 -57.36
C LYS A 529 16.10 -47.58 -58.58
N GLU A 530 15.00 -47.74 -59.30
CA GLU A 530 14.62 -46.96 -60.46
C GLU A 530 14.33 -45.51 -60.06
N GLU A 531 13.52 -45.30 -59.02
CA GLU A 531 13.26 -43.96 -58.48
C GLU A 531 14.54 -43.30 -57.94
N ILE A 532 15.42 -44.05 -57.27
CA ILE A 532 16.73 -43.54 -56.83
C ILE A 532 17.54 -43.06 -58.04
N ALA A 533 17.59 -43.83 -59.13
CA ALA A 533 18.29 -43.44 -60.35
C ALA A 533 17.70 -42.18 -61.00
N GLU A 534 16.38 -42.03 -60.99
CA GLU A 534 15.72 -40.78 -61.44
C GLU A 534 16.10 -39.58 -60.57
N ILE A 535 16.07 -39.75 -59.24
CA ILE A 535 16.43 -38.69 -58.29
C ILE A 535 17.89 -38.29 -58.48
N ARG A 536 18.80 -39.26 -58.65
CA ARG A 536 20.23 -39.02 -58.94
C ARG A 536 20.46 -38.19 -60.20
N ASN A 537 19.61 -38.38 -61.21
CA ASN A 537 19.67 -37.64 -62.48
C ASN A 537 19.01 -36.26 -62.41
N THR A 538 18.25 -35.96 -61.34
CA THR A 538 17.57 -34.68 -61.18
C THR A 538 18.52 -33.63 -60.62
N THR A 539 18.70 -32.54 -61.36
CA THR A 539 19.56 -31.40 -61.01
C THR A 539 18.73 -30.16 -60.64
N LEU A 540 19.37 -29.13 -60.06
CA LEU A 540 18.68 -27.86 -59.78
C LEU A 540 18.17 -27.16 -61.05
N ARG A 541 18.81 -27.39 -62.21
CA ARG A 541 18.32 -26.91 -63.51
C ARG A 541 16.94 -27.48 -63.81
N ASP A 542 16.74 -28.77 -63.56
CA ASP A 542 15.47 -29.45 -63.83
C ASP A 542 14.36 -28.91 -62.93
N VAL A 543 14.68 -28.62 -61.66
CA VAL A 543 13.76 -27.98 -60.71
C VAL A 543 13.38 -26.56 -61.18
N LEU A 544 14.37 -25.75 -61.58
CA LEU A 544 14.14 -24.40 -62.10
C LEU A 544 13.27 -24.40 -63.36
N VAL A 545 13.58 -25.26 -64.33
CA VAL A 545 12.81 -25.42 -65.56
C VAL A 545 11.38 -25.86 -65.24
N ALA A 546 11.20 -26.83 -64.35
CA ALA A 546 9.89 -27.33 -63.98
C ALA A 546 9.00 -26.28 -63.30
N VAL A 547 9.57 -25.40 -62.47
CA VAL A 547 8.83 -24.38 -61.72
C VAL A 547 8.58 -23.10 -62.52
N SER A 548 9.57 -22.63 -63.28
CA SER A 548 9.49 -21.36 -64.03
C SER A 548 8.97 -21.51 -65.46
N ASN A 549 8.84 -22.76 -65.95
CA ASN A 549 8.39 -23.07 -67.31
C ASN A 549 9.21 -22.36 -68.41
N VAL A 550 10.51 -22.19 -68.18
CA VAL A 550 11.46 -21.64 -69.14
C VAL A 550 12.04 -22.74 -70.02
N ASP A 551 12.51 -22.38 -71.22
CA ASP A 551 13.24 -23.32 -72.06
C ASP A 551 14.51 -23.80 -71.34
N PRO A 552 14.80 -25.11 -71.30
CA PRO A 552 16.02 -25.64 -70.70
C PRO A 552 17.31 -24.98 -71.24
N SER A 553 17.32 -24.46 -72.48
CA SER A 553 18.45 -23.77 -73.09
C SER A 553 18.74 -22.40 -72.47
N ALA A 554 17.81 -21.83 -71.70
CA ALA A 554 17.99 -20.54 -71.02
C ALA A 554 18.85 -20.64 -69.75
N LEU A 555 19.18 -21.87 -69.33
CA LEU A 555 19.99 -22.20 -68.16
C LEU A 555 21.13 -23.16 -68.55
N GLN A 556 22.29 -22.96 -67.95
CA GLN A 556 23.42 -23.86 -68.11
C GLN A 556 23.17 -25.23 -67.45
N PRO A 557 23.82 -26.32 -67.91
CA PRO A 557 23.62 -27.66 -67.38
C PRO A 557 23.81 -27.77 -65.85
N ASN A 558 24.86 -27.13 -65.31
CA ASN A 558 25.06 -27.01 -63.88
C ASN A 558 24.97 -25.54 -63.46
N VAL A 559 23.82 -25.15 -62.89
CA VAL A 559 23.52 -23.76 -62.51
C VAL A 559 24.37 -23.21 -61.36
N PHE A 560 25.25 -24.01 -60.75
CA PHE A 560 26.19 -23.58 -59.71
C PHE A 560 27.50 -23.01 -60.24
N PHE A 561 27.77 -23.19 -61.54
CA PHE A 561 28.90 -22.57 -62.23
C PHE A 561 28.41 -21.87 -63.49
N TRP A 562 29.08 -20.79 -63.87
CA TRP A 562 28.87 -20.17 -65.17
C TRP A 562 30.17 -20.24 -65.97
N GLN A 563 30.16 -21.01 -67.06
CA GLN A 563 31.34 -21.20 -67.92
C GLN A 563 31.17 -20.46 -69.24
N GLU A 564 32.28 -20.11 -69.88
CA GLU A 564 32.25 -19.50 -71.21
C GLU A 564 31.46 -20.39 -72.20
N GLY A 565 30.51 -19.79 -72.91
CA GLY A 565 29.56 -20.49 -73.79
C GLY A 565 28.22 -20.86 -73.13
N ALA A 566 28.07 -20.72 -71.81
CA ALA A 566 26.77 -20.82 -71.14
C ALA A 566 25.82 -19.68 -71.56
N PRO A 567 24.48 -19.90 -71.51
CA PRO A 567 23.52 -18.87 -71.87
C PRO A 567 23.62 -17.66 -70.93
N CYS A 568 23.35 -16.50 -71.52
CA CYS A 568 23.16 -15.24 -70.82
C CYS A 568 24.30 -14.86 -69.85
N PRO A 569 25.49 -14.48 -70.36
CA PRO A 569 26.57 -13.95 -69.53
C PRO A 569 26.12 -12.74 -68.71
N GLN A 570 26.60 -12.64 -67.47
CA GLN A 570 26.41 -11.40 -66.69
C GLN A 570 27.02 -10.20 -67.44
N PRO A 571 26.41 -8.99 -67.37
CA PRO A 571 26.92 -7.81 -68.08
C PRO A 571 28.34 -7.42 -67.66
N GLN A 572 28.59 -7.45 -66.34
CA GLN A 572 29.87 -7.15 -65.71
C GLN A 572 29.88 -7.74 -64.29
N GLN A 573 31.06 -7.96 -63.72
CA GLN A 573 31.20 -8.26 -62.29
C GLN A 573 30.74 -7.04 -61.48
N LEU A 574 29.79 -7.24 -60.57
CA LEU A 574 29.24 -6.14 -59.79
C LEU A 574 30.23 -5.68 -58.72
N THR A 575 30.55 -4.40 -58.75
CA THR A 575 31.26 -3.69 -57.68
C THR A 575 30.27 -2.88 -56.85
N THR A 576 30.73 -2.30 -55.75
CA THR A 576 29.97 -1.28 -55.00
C THR A 576 29.63 -0.06 -55.88
N GLU A 577 30.51 0.28 -56.85
CA GLU A 577 30.28 1.39 -57.77
C GLU A 577 29.06 1.14 -58.67
N GLY A 578 28.22 2.16 -58.87
CA GLY A 578 26.98 2.08 -59.64
C GLY A 578 25.75 1.68 -58.83
N LEU A 579 25.90 0.90 -57.76
CA LEU A 579 24.78 0.48 -56.90
C LEU A 579 24.30 1.62 -55.97
N PRO A 580 23.06 1.55 -55.43
CA PRO A 580 22.62 2.41 -54.34
C PRO A 580 23.54 2.33 -53.13
N GLN A 581 23.73 3.44 -52.42
CA GLN A 581 24.45 3.44 -51.14
C GLN A 581 23.64 2.69 -50.09
N CYS A 582 24.33 2.00 -49.17
CA CYS A 582 23.68 1.36 -48.04
C CYS A 582 23.10 2.39 -47.09
N VAL A 583 21.89 2.15 -46.56
CA VAL A 583 21.30 3.04 -45.56
C VAL A 583 22.15 3.01 -44.28
N PRO A 584 22.57 4.19 -43.75
CA PRO A 584 23.41 4.29 -42.55
C PRO A 584 22.81 3.59 -41.31
N VAL A 585 23.67 3.29 -40.33
CA VAL A 585 23.24 2.73 -39.05
C VAL A 585 22.31 3.70 -38.31
N THR A 586 21.19 3.20 -37.82
CA THR A 586 20.23 3.95 -36.99
C THR A 586 20.10 3.27 -35.64
N VAL A 587 20.01 4.06 -34.56
CA VAL A 587 19.80 3.53 -33.21
C VAL A 587 18.29 3.46 -32.94
N ILE A 588 17.81 2.29 -32.53
CA ILE A 588 16.43 2.04 -32.14
C ILE A 588 16.27 2.40 -30.66
N ASP A 589 15.56 3.50 -30.36
CA ASP A 589 15.16 3.84 -29.00
C ASP A 589 13.79 3.24 -28.68
N TYR A 590 13.77 2.22 -27.83
CA TYR A 590 12.55 1.52 -27.43
C TYR A 590 11.54 2.41 -26.71
N PHE A 591 11.99 3.51 -26.09
CA PHE A 591 11.15 4.42 -25.31
C PHE A 591 10.85 5.74 -26.02
N GLU A 592 11.23 5.87 -27.28
CA GLU A 592 10.88 7.03 -28.10
C GLU A 592 9.35 7.24 -28.11
N GLY A 593 8.95 8.51 -27.99
CA GLY A 593 7.55 8.94 -27.88
C GLY A 593 6.84 8.57 -26.58
N SER A 594 7.46 7.79 -25.69
CA SER A 594 6.81 7.25 -24.48
C SER A 594 7.07 8.05 -23.21
N GLY A 595 8.13 8.88 -23.19
CA GLY A 595 8.53 9.65 -22.00
C GLY A 595 7.44 10.57 -21.44
N ALA A 596 6.81 11.37 -22.30
CA ALA A 596 5.74 12.29 -21.88
C ALA A 596 4.53 11.53 -21.32
N GLY A 597 4.09 10.48 -22.02
CA GLY A 597 2.95 9.67 -21.59
C GLY A 597 3.21 8.88 -20.32
N TYR A 598 4.43 8.35 -20.13
CA TYR A 598 4.85 7.72 -18.87
C TYR A 598 4.83 8.70 -17.70
N GLY A 599 5.39 9.91 -17.89
CA GLY A 599 5.35 10.98 -16.88
C GLY A 599 3.92 11.40 -16.52
N VAL A 600 3.04 11.57 -17.52
CA VAL A 600 1.62 11.88 -17.32
C VAL A 600 0.91 10.77 -16.54
N THR A 601 1.16 9.50 -16.84
CA THR A 601 0.59 8.37 -16.09
C THR A 601 1.00 8.40 -14.62
N LEU A 602 2.29 8.62 -14.32
CA LEU A 602 2.76 8.72 -12.94
C LEU A 602 2.14 9.92 -12.20
N LEU A 603 2.09 11.09 -12.85
CA LEU A 603 1.44 12.28 -12.30
C LEU A 603 -0.05 12.02 -12.03
N ALA A 604 -0.77 11.37 -12.94
CA ALA A 604 -2.18 11.04 -12.78
C ALA A 604 -2.43 10.13 -11.57
N VAL A 605 -1.59 9.10 -11.38
CA VAL A 605 -1.65 8.20 -10.20
C VAL A 605 -1.33 8.97 -8.91
N CYS A 606 -0.30 9.83 -8.91
CA CYS A 606 0.02 10.70 -7.78
C CYS A 606 -1.11 11.71 -7.46
N CYS A 607 -1.95 12.06 -8.44
CA CYS A 607 -3.10 12.94 -8.24
C CYS A 607 -4.31 12.22 -7.62
N PHE A 608 -4.38 10.88 -7.56
CA PHE A 608 -5.51 10.16 -6.94
C PHE A 608 -5.87 10.62 -5.52
N PRO A 609 -4.94 10.82 -4.56
CA PRO A 609 -5.26 11.38 -3.25
C PRO A 609 -5.78 12.82 -3.34
N VAL A 610 -5.27 13.64 -4.25
CA VAL A 610 -5.72 15.03 -4.45
C VAL A 610 -7.13 15.07 -5.04
N VAL A 611 -7.41 14.27 -6.07
CA VAL A 611 -8.75 14.13 -6.65
C VAL A 611 -9.72 13.59 -5.61
N SER A 612 -9.33 12.58 -4.83
CA SER A 612 -10.14 12.06 -3.72
C SER A 612 -10.40 13.13 -2.65
N LEU A 613 -9.42 14.00 -2.36
CA LEU A 613 -9.54 15.13 -1.45
C LEU A 613 -10.52 16.18 -1.98
N ILE A 614 -10.46 16.51 -3.28
CA ILE A 614 -11.39 17.42 -3.94
C ILE A 614 -12.80 16.84 -3.89
N ILE A 615 -13.00 15.57 -4.23
CA ILE A 615 -14.30 14.89 -4.15
C ILE A 615 -14.81 14.90 -2.70
N ALA A 616 -13.97 14.55 -1.73
CA ALA A 616 -14.34 14.57 -0.32
C ALA A 616 -14.73 15.98 0.15
N TRP A 617 -14.02 17.01 -0.30
CA TRP A 617 -14.32 18.42 -0.03
C TRP A 617 -15.63 18.86 -0.69
N VAL A 618 -15.86 18.47 -1.95
CA VAL A 618 -17.11 18.72 -2.69
C VAL A 618 -18.27 18.04 -1.98
N VAL A 619 -18.15 16.78 -1.59
CA VAL A 619 -19.17 16.04 -0.82
C VAL A 619 -19.39 16.69 0.55
N ALA A 620 -18.34 17.12 1.25
CA ALA A 620 -18.47 17.83 2.52
C ALA A 620 -19.18 19.18 2.34
N ARG A 621 -18.90 19.91 1.26
CA ARG A 621 -19.54 21.18 0.90
C ARG A 621 -20.99 20.98 0.49
N PHE A 622 -21.30 19.96 -0.32
CA PHE A 622 -22.67 19.59 -0.69
C PHE A 622 -23.46 19.13 0.52
N ARG A 623 -22.89 18.29 1.40
CA ARG A 623 -23.57 17.91 2.65
C ARG A 623 -23.73 19.06 3.60
N ASN A 624 -22.78 20.00 3.67
CA ASN A 624 -22.98 21.24 4.41
C ASN A 624 -24.07 22.11 3.76
N ARG A 625 -24.17 22.17 2.43
CA ARG A 625 -25.24 22.88 1.70
C ARG A 625 -26.59 22.22 1.83
N GLU A 626 -26.68 20.90 1.69
CA GLU A 626 -27.89 20.10 1.87
C GLU A 626 -28.31 20.15 3.32
N ARG A 627 -27.38 20.06 4.27
CA ARG A 627 -27.67 20.33 5.68
C ARG A 627 -28.19 21.76 5.83
N LYS A 628 -27.61 22.78 5.19
CA LYS A 628 -28.15 24.15 5.16
C LYS A 628 -29.53 24.23 4.47
N MET A 629 -29.82 23.46 3.44
CA MET A 629 -31.07 23.47 2.67
C MET A 629 -32.19 22.65 3.34
N LEU A 630 -31.89 21.51 3.95
CA LEU A 630 -32.79 20.75 4.82
C LEU A 630 -33.08 21.57 6.08
N LEU A 631 -32.09 22.28 6.61
CA LEU A 631 -32.32 23.30 7.64
C LEU A 631 -33.19 24.45 7.11
N LYS A 632 -33.07 24.83 5.82
CA LYS A 632 -33.90 25.87 5.17
C LYS A 632 -35.34 25.40 4.89
N LYS A 633 -35.55 24.15 4.47
CA LYS A 633 -36.88 23.51 4.30
C LYS A 633 -37.58 23.26 5.62
N GLY A 634 -36.83 22.86 6.65
CA GLY A 634 -37.33 22.86 8.03
C GLY A 634 -37.67 24.28 8.51
N LYS A 635 -36.89 25.29 8.08
CA LYS A 635 -37.20 26.71 8.31
C LYS A 635 -38.41 27.19 7.53
N GLU A 636 -38.74 26.66 6.36
CA GLU A 636 -39.95 27.03 5.62
C GLU A 636 -41.20 26.36 6.22
N SER A 637 -41.07 25.16 6.81
CA SER A 637 -42.17 24.58 7.59
C SER A 637 -42.35 25.27 8.95
N LEU A 638 -41.27 25.75 9.60
CA LEU A 638 -41.37 26.54 10.83
C LEU A 638 -41.75 28.02 10.59
N LYS A 639 -41.32 28.63 9.47
CA LYS A 639 -41.67 30.03 9.12
C LYS A 639 -43.16 30.21 8.89
N LYS A 640 -43.91 29.15 8.61
CA LYS A 640 -45.38 29.20 8.58
C LYS A 640 -46.04 29.29 9.95
N GLN A 641 -45.31 29.14 11.06
CA GLN A 641 -45.89 29.09 12.41
C GLN A 641 -45.40 30.14 13.40
N THR A 642 -44.30 30.86 13.16
CA THR A 642 -43.87 31.93 14.08
C THR A 642 -43.28 33.13 13.34
N ALA A 643 -44.12 34.12 13.10
CA ALA A 643 -43.73 35.49 12.76
C ALA A 643 -43.20 36.21 14.02
N SER A 644 -42.10 35.72 14.61
CA SER A 644 -41.44 36.38 15.75
C SER A 644 -40.12 37.04 15.31
N ASP A 645 -39.94 38.31 15.67
CA ASP A 645 -38.95 39.32 15.26
C ASP A 645 -37.43 38.99 15.38
N GLY A 646 -36.98 37.80 14.98
CA GLY A 646 -35.55 37.41 15.03
C GLY A 646 -34.82 37.51 13.68
N VAL A 647 -33.61 38.07 13.67
CA VAL A 647 -32.73 38.11 12.49
C VAL A 647 -31.87 36.85 12.41
N PRO A 648 -31.93 36.08 11.31
CA PRO A 648 -31.13 34.87 11.17
C PRO A 648 -29.66 35.18 10.82
N ALA A 649 -28.71 34.62 11.58
CA ALA A 649 -27.27 34.78 11.35
C ALA A 649 -26.51 33.46 11.59
N MET A 650 -25.20 33.45 11.35
CA MET A 650 -24.28 32.37 11.69
C MET A 650 -23.29 32.86 12.75
N GLU A 651 -23.24 32.22 13.92
CA GLU A 651 -22.27 32.56 14.96
C GLU A 651 -20.94 31.86 14.70
N TRP A 652 -19.82 32.58 14.83
CA TRP A 652 -18.48 32.00 14.80
C TRP A 652 -17.92 31.85 16.22
N PRO A 653 -17.81 30.61 16.76
CA PRO A 653 -17.34 30.36 18.13
C PRO A 653 -15.81 30.37 18.28
N GLY A 654 -15.05 30.24 17.19
CA GLY A 654 -13.58 30.24 17.21
C GLY A 654 -12.94 29.39 16.10
N PRO A 655 -11.59 29.36 16.01
CA PRO A 655 -10.87 28.76 14.88
C PRO A 655 -10.90 27.21 14.84
N LYS A 656 -11.16 26.54 15.96
CA LYS A 656 -11.21 25.06 16.06
C LYS A 656 -12.62 24.49 15.92
N GLU A 657 -13.63 25.35 15.95
CA GLU A 657 -15.05 25.02 15.94
C GLU A 657 -15.72 25.58 14.67
N SER A 658 -16.73 24.87 14.17
CA SER A 658 -17.44 25.30 12.96
C SER A 658 -18.54 26.29 13.31
N SER A 659 -18.68 27.37 12.53
CA SER A 659 -19.81 28.29 12.68
C SER A 659 -21.15 27.57 12.58
N TYR A 660 -22.12 27.97 13.41
CA TYR A 660 -23.45 27.37 13.47
C TYR A 660 -24.54 28.43 13.32
N PRO A 661 -25.69 28.09 12.69
CA PRO A 661 -26.78 29.04 12.52
C PRO A 661 -27.44 29.35 13.86
N VAL A 662 -27.69 30.64 14.07
CA VAL A 662 -28.39 31.22 15.22
C VAL A 662 -29.48 32.16 14.73
N THR A 663 -30.43 32.48 15.61
CA THR A 663 -31.39 33.56 15.40
C THR A 663 -31.14 34.58 16.50
N VAL A 664 -30.88 35.83 16.12
CA VAL A 664 -30.60 36.90 17.07
C VAL A 664 -31.87 37.73 17.22
N GLN A 665 -32.39 37.79 18.43
CA GLN A 665 -33.59 38.57 18.76
C GLN A 665 -33.18 39.73 19.66
N LEU A 666 -33.54 40.94 19.26
CA LEU A 666 -33.40 42.14 20.05
C LEU A 666 -34.74 42.40 20.72
N LEU A 667 -34.75 42.44 22.06
CA LEU A 667 -35.96 42.60 22.85
C LEU A 667 -36.11 44.05 23.34
N PRO A 668 -37.35 44.52 23.60
CA PRO A 668 -37.61 45.88 24.09
C PRO A 668 -36.95 46.19 25.43
N ASP A 669 -36.65 45.16 26.22
CA ASP A 669 -35.94 45.24 27.51
C ASP A 669 -34.41 45.48 27.36
N ARG A 670 -33.95 45.83 26.16
CA ARG A 670 -32.53 46.02 25.81
C ARG A 670 -31.68 44.75 25.96
N SER A 671 -32.32 43.57 25.86
CA SER A 671 -31.60 42.30 25.80
C SER A 671 -31.46 41.76 24.37
N LEU A 672 -30.26 41.30 24.04
CA LEU A 672 -29.95 40.57 22.82
C LEU A 672 -29.91 39.09 23.15
N LYS A 673 -30.87 38.32 22.64
CA LYS A 673 -30.91 36.87 22.77
C LYS A 673 -30.36 36.20 21.52
N VAL A 674 -29.33 35.37 21.70
CA VAL A 674 -28.80 34.47 20.67
C VAL A 674 -29.47 33.11 20.86
N LEU A 675 -30.33 32.75 19.92
CA LEU A 675 -31.13 31.54 19.94
C LEU A 675 -30.51 30.51 18.98
N ASP A 676 -30.50 29.25 19.37
CA ASP A 676 -30.10 28.15 18.51
C ASP A 676 -31.17 27.86 17.43
N LYS A 677 -30.98 26.78 16.70
CA LYS A 677 -31.89 26.35 15.61
C LYS A 677 -33.26 25.88 16.09
N ARG A 678 -33.36 25.48 17.35
CA ARG A 678 -34.58 25.03 18.04
C ARG A 678 -35.15 26.13 18.92
N LEU A 679 -34.72 27.38 18.72
CA LEU A 679 -35.07 28.55 19.52
C LEU A 679 -34.60 28.46 20.97
N THR A 680 -33.65 27.57 21.26
CA THR A 680 -33.03 27.44 22.59
C THR A 680 -32.09 28.61 22.84
N VAL A 681 -32.31 29.35 23.93
CA VAL A 681 -31.43 30.45 24.31
C VAL A 681 -30.02 29.91 24.57
N LEU A 682 -29.07 30.26 23.69
CA LEU A 682 -27.66 29.95 23.85
C LEU A 682 -26.98 30.99 24.74
N ARG A 683 -27.37 32.25 24.56
CA ARG A 683 -26.79 33.40 25.24
C ARG A 683 -27.82 34.53 25.30
N THR A 684 -27.88 35.24 26.43
CA THR A 684 -28.62 36.49 26.58
C THR A 684 -27.62 37.56 27.00
N ILE A 685 -27.60 38.68 26.30
CA ILE A 685 -26.69 39.81 26.56
C ILE A 685 -27.57 41.01 26.92
N GLN A 686 -27.41 41.58 28.11
CA GLN A 686 -28.11 42.80 28.52
C GLN A 686 -27.26 44.02 28.15
N LEU A 687 -27.82 44.95 27.37
CA LEU A 687 -27.14 46.18 26.97
C LEU A 687 -27.48 47.28 27.98
N GLN A 688 -26.54 47.61 28.88
CA GLN A 688 -26.79 48.63 29.90
C GLN A 688 -26.81 50.06 29.30
N PRO A 689 -27.62 50.99 29.83
CA PRO A 689 -27.77 52.36 29.27
C PRO A 689 -26.47 53.15 29.14
N THR A 690 -25.48 52.87 29.99
CA THR A 690 -24.21 53.59 30.08
C THR A 690 -23.04 52.86 29.40
N GLN A 691 -23.27 51.68 28.82
CA GLN A 691 -22.22 50.89 28.19
C GLN A 691 -21.92 51.35 26.77
N GLN A 692 -20.66 51.72 26.50
CA GLN A 692 -20.15 51.84 25.13
C GLN A 692 -20.00 50.45 24.50
N VAL A 693 -20.83 50.15 23.51
CA VAL A 693 -20.76 48.91 22.73
C VAL A 693 -20.02 49.20 21.43
N ASN A 694 -18.93 48.47 21.17
CA ASN A 694 -18.13 48.62 19.96
C ASN A 694 -18.59 47.61 18.91
N LEU A 695 -19.07 48.10 17.78
CA LEU A 695 -19.49 47.29 16.65
C LEU A 695 -18.42 47.37 15.56
N ILE A 696 -17.85 46.23 15.21
CA ILE A 696 -16.81 46.13 14.20
C ILE A 696 -17.40 45.43 12.97
N LEU A 697 -17.46 46.12 11.85
CA LEU A 697 -17.93 45.58 10.58
C LEU A 697 -16.75 45.09 9.75
N SER A 698 -16.96 43.99 9.03
CA SER A 698 -15.97 43.50 8.06
C SER A 698 -15.91 44.43 6.85
N SER A 699 -14.72 44.92 6.50
CA SER A 699 -14.47 45.64 5.25
C SER A 699 -14.20 44.70 4.06
N SER A 700 -14.09 43.39 4.31
CA SER A 700 -13.83 42.35 3.30
C SER A 700 -14.87 41.22 3.31
N HIS A 701 -14.72 40.24 2.41
CA HIS A 701 -15.62 39.08 2.28
C HIS A 701 -17.11 39.43 2.08
N GLY A 702 -17.38 40.45 1.26
CA GLY A 702 -18.75 40.92 0.98
C GLY A 702 -19.41 41.60 2.18
N ARG A 703 -18.61 42.06 3.15
CA ARG A 703 -19.02 42.89 4.29
C ARG A 703 -20.13 42.30 5.16
N ARG A 704 -20.35 40.99 5.06
CA ARG A 704 -21.42 40.22 5.72
C ARG A 704 -21.16 39.90 7.20
N THR A 705 -19.95 40.14 7.69
CA THR A 705 -19.52 39.73 9.03
C THR A 705 -19.46 40.94 9.94
N LEU A 706 -19.98 40.82 11.15
CA LEU A 706 -19.80 41.81 12.21
C LEU A 706 -19.32 41.15 13.49
N LEU A 707 -18.62 41.93 14.29
CA LEU A 707 -18.15 41.61 15.63
C LEU A 707 -18.77 42.62 16.58
N LEU A 708 -19.62 42.13 17.47
CA LEU A 708 -20.13 42.89 18.60
C LEU A 708 -19.21 42.64 19.79
N LYS A 709 -18.40 43.65 20.13
CA LYS A 709 -17.56 43.58 21.33
C LYS A 709 -18.40 43.88 22.56
N ILE A 710 -18.52 42.87 23.42
CA ILE A 710 -19.36 42.93 24.60
C ILE A 710 -18.42 43.15 25.79
N PRO A 711 -18.50 44.30 26.49
CA PRO A 711 -17.71 44.51 27.69
C PRO A 711 -17.96 43.38 28.70
N LYS A 712 -16.94 42.96 29.44
CA LYS A 712 -16.99 41.95 30.52
C LYS A 712 -17.30 40.50 30.08
N GLU A 713 -17.69 40.24 28.83
CA GLU A 713 -17.96 38.88 28.33
C GLU A 713 -17.13 38.53 27.08
N TYR A 714 -17.30 37.32 26.53
CA TYR A 714 -16.71 36.95 25.23
C TYR A 714 -17.43 37.64 24.08
N ASP A 715 -16.73 37.93 22.99
CA ASP A 715 -17.32 38.70 21.89
C ASP A 715 -18.30 37.87 21.05
N LEU A 716 -19.29 38.53 20.44
CA LEU A 716 -20.26 37.90 19.55
C LEU A 716 -19.92 38.20 18.08
N VAL A 717 -19.52 37.17 17.33
CA VAL A 717 -19.22 37.28 15.89
C VAL A 717 -20.36 36.69 15.08
N LEU A 718 -21.05 37.53 14.31
CA LEU A 718 -22.19 37.15 13.47
C LEU A 718 -21.84 37.29 11.99
N MET A 719 -22.15 36.26 11.22
CA MET A 719 -22.02 36.24 9.77
C MET A 719 -23.41 36.13 9.14
N PHE A 720 -23.80 37.15 8.36
CA PHE A 720 -25.10 37.24 7.69
C PHE A 720 -25.06 36.65 6.28
N ASN A 721 -26.22 36.47 5.64
CA ASN A 721 -26.27 35.91 4.28
C ASN A 721 -25.91 36.94 3.22
N SER A 722 -26.30 38.21 3.43
CA SER A 722 -25.99 39.36 2.57
C SER A 722 -25.53 40.56 3.41
N GLU A 723 -24.95 41.55 2.74
CA GLU A 723 -24.64 42.85 3.34
C GLU A 723 -25.91 43.55 3.83
N GLU A 724 -27.02 43.43 3.09
CA GLU A 724 -28.34 43.97 3.43
C GLU A 724 -28.89 43.37 4.72
N ASP A 725 -28.79 42.05 4.92
CA ASP A 725 -29.21 41.36 6.15
C ASP A 725 -28.41 41.89 7.36
N ARG A 726 -27.11 42.12 7.16
CA ARG A 726 -26.23 42.72 8.18
C ARG A 726 -26.68 44.15 8.46
N ASP A 727 -26.89 44.98 7.43
CA ASP A 727 -27.27 46.38 7.59
C ASP A 727 -28.63 46.56 8.25
N ALA A 728 -29.60 45.71 7.93
CA ALA A 728 -30.88 45.66 8.62
C ALA A 728 -30.70 45.35 10.12
N PHE A 729 -29.80 44.42 10.47
CA PHE A 729 -29.48 44.15 11.88
C PHE A 729 -28.74 45.32 12.55
N VAL A 730 -27.81 45.96 11.85
CA VAL A 730 -27.07 47.13 12.34
C VAL A 730 -28.03 48.30 12.59
N GLN A 731 -28.98 48.55 11.68
CA GLN A 731 -30.04 49.54 11.85
C GLN A 731 -30.94 49.20 13.04
N LEU A 732 -31.38 47.95 13.17
CA LEU A 732 -32.22 47.53 14.31
C LEU A 732 -31.49 47.69 15.65
N LEU A 733 -30.17 47.47 15.67
CA LEU A 733 -29.32 47.74 16.83
C LEU A 733 -29.14 49.26 17.08
N GLN A 734 -28.97 50.05 16.01
CA GLN A 734 -28.86 51.51 16.09
C GLN A 734 -30.15 52.14 16.61
N ASP A 735 -31.32 51.73 16.12
CA ASP A 735 -32.62 52.26 16.54
C ASP A 735 -32.86 52.01 18.04
N LEU A 736 -32.43 50.85 18.54
CA LEU A 736 -32.47 50.53 19.98
C LEU A 736 -31.50 51.38 20.81
N CYS A 737 -30.39 51.86 20.22
CA CYS A 737 -29.39 52.69 20.91
C CYS A 737 -29.64 54.21 20.77
N VAL A 738 -30.25 54.70 19.67
CA VAL A 738 -30.38 56.14 19.36
C VAL A 738 -31.33 56.87 20.31
N CYS A 739 -32.30 56.18 20.91
CA CYS A 739 -33.24 56.81 21.84
C CYS A 739 -32.59 57.41 23.10
N SER A 740 -31.31 57.12 23.41
CA SER A 740 -30.54 57.79 24.47
C SER A 740 -29.03 57.52 24.30
N THR A 741 -28.35 58.21 23.39
CA THR A 741 -26.88 58.14 23.18
C THR A 741 -26.10 58.77 24.34
N PRO A 742 -24.83 58.38 24.64
CA PRO A 742 -23.74 58.22 23.66
C PRO A 742 -22.97 56.90 23.81
N GLY A 743 -22.73 56.08 22.79
CA GLY A 743 -22.93 56.16 21.35
C GLY A 743 -22.37 54.85 20.79
N LEU A 744 -23.07 54.22 19.85
CA LEU A 744 -22.59 53.00 19.20
C LEU A 744 -21.36 53.35 18.35
N ARG A 745 -20.17 52.86 18.75
CA ARG A 745 -18.95 53.11 17.97
C ARG A 745 -18.81 52.05 16.89
N ILE A 746 -19.04 52.44 15.65
CA ILE A 746 -18.87 51.59 14.48
C ILE A 746 -17.45 51.77 13.95
N ALA A 747 -16.74 50.67 13.75
CA ALA A 747 -15.44 50.64 13.10
C ALA A 747 -15.45 49.59 11.99
N GLU A 748 -14.68 49.82 10.92
CA GLU A 748 -14.48 48.82 9.87
C GLU A 748 -13.08 48.23 9.98
N MET A 749 -12.95 46.91 9.75
CA MET A 749 -11.65 46.25 9.61
C MET A 749 -11.76 44.99 8.76
N ASP A 750 -10.63 44.50 8.24
CA ASP A 750 -10.59 43.25 7.47
C ASP A 750 -11.14 42.06 8.28
N GLU A 751 -11.90 41.15 7.66
CA GLU A 751 -12.52 39.99 8.32
C GLU A 751 -11.47 39.17 9.11
N LYS A 752 -10.26 39.01 8.59
CA LYS A 752 -9.20 38.25 9.26
C LYS A 752 -8.73 38.94 10.54
N GLU A 753 -8.65 40.26 10.51
CA GLU A 753 -8.27 41.06 11.68
C GLU A 753 -9.42 41.17 12.70
N LEU A 754 -10.66 41.25 12.21
CA LEU A 754 -11.90 41.16 13.00
C LEU A 754 -11.92 39.85 13.80
N LEU A 755 -11.74 38.70 13.12
CA LEU A 755 -11.71 37.39 13.76
C LEU A 755 -10.54 37.22 14.72
N ARG A 756 -9.39 37.87 14.46
CA ARG A 756 -8.23 37.86 15.36
C ARG A 756 -8.45 38.70 16.62
N LYS A 757 -9.17 39.84 16.51
CA LYS A 757 -9.47 40.73 17.64
C LYS A 757 -10.64 40.27 18.51
N ALA A 758 -11.43 39.30 18.05
CA ALA A 758 -12.54 38.72 18.78
C ALA A 758 -12.03 37.78 19.89
N VAL A 759 -12.51 37.97 21.12
CA VAL A 759 -12.27 37.05 22.24
C VAL A 759 -13.31 35.93 22.20
N THR A 760 -12.88 34.73 21.84
CA THR A 760 -13.74 33.53 21.77
C THR A 760 -14.02 32.93 23.15
N LYS A 761 -15.07 32.10 23.27
CA LYS A 761 -15.35 31.33 24.51
C LYS A 761 -14.17 30.47 24.98
N GLN A 762 -13.41 29.87 24.06
CA GLN A 762 -12.22 29.08 24.40
C GLN A 762 -11.08 29.95 24.93
N GLN A 763 -10.83 31.10 24.31
CA GLN A 763 -9.83 32.06 24.80
C GLN A 763 -10.25 32.62 26.16
N ARG A 764 -11.53 32.98 26.31
CA ARG A 764 -12.13 33.41 27.58
C ARG A 764 -11.92 32.36 28.69
N ALA A 765 -12.17 31.08 28.43
CA ALA A 765 -11.89 30.02 29.39
C ALA A 765 -10.39 29.92 29.76
N GLY A 766 -9.48 30.17 28.83
CA GLY A 766 -8.04 30.23 29.10
C GLY A 766 -7.63 31.45 29.93
N ILE A 767 -8.25 32.62 29.67
CA ILE A 767 -8.08 33.83 30.49
C ILE A 767 -8.58 33.56 31.91
N LEU A 768 -9.75 32.91 32.06
CA LEU A 768 -10.29 32.51 33.37
C LEU A 768 -9.39 31.52 34.11
N GLU A 769 -8.77 30.55 33.41
CA GLU A 769 -7.80 29.65 34.02
C GLU A 769 -6.59 30.43 34.58
N ILE A 770 -6.10 31.44 33.86
CA ILE A 770 -5.04 32.33 34.34
C ILE A 770 -5.52 33.18 35.52
N PHE A 771 -6.74 33.75 35.44
CA PHE A 771 -7.38 34.50 36.53
C PHE A 771 -7.39 33.69 37.83
N PHE A 772 -7.92 32.47 37.80
CA PHE A 772 -8.01 31.62 38.99
C PHE A 772 -6.63 31.20 39.48
N ARG A 773 -5.71 30.88 38.57
CA ARG A 773 -4.34 30.48 38.94
C ARG A 773 -3.57 31.61 39.63
N GLN A 774 -3.72 32.85 39.17
CA GLN A 774 -3.11 34.02 39.81
C GLN A 774 -3.75 34.30 41.17
N LEU A 775 -5.08 34.20 41.25
CA LEU A 775 -5.82 34.36 42.48
C LEU A 775 -5.34 33.35 43.54
N PHE A 776 -5.22 32.07 43.18
CA PHE A 776 -4.77 31.04 44.10
C PHE A 776 -3.29 31.14 44.47
N ALA A 777 -2.43 31.58 43.54
CA ALA A 777 -1.04 31.85 43.86
C ALA A 777 -0.91 32.91 44.96
N GLN A 778 -1.76 33.95 44.93
CA GLN A 778 -1.82 34.98 45.97
C GLN A 778 -2.42 34.46 47.29
N VAL A 779 -3.48 33.64 47.25
CA VAL A 779 -4.15 33.18 48.47
C VAL A 779 -3.34 32.10 49.21
N LEU A 780 -2.70 31.17 48.49
CA LEU A 780 -1.96 30.03 49.07
C LEU A 780 -0.49 30.33 49.40
N ASP A 781 -0.03 31.58 49.22
CA ASP A 781 1.39 31.98 49.34
C ASP A 781 2.34 31.05 48.55
N ILE A 782 1.87 30.55 47.39
CA ILE A 782 2.70 29.72 46.51
C ILE A 782 3.68 30.67 45.82
N ASN A 783 4.99 30.43 46.00
CA ASN A 783 6.02 31.20 45.31
C ASN A 783 5.67 31.31 43.81
N GLN A 784 5.71 32.53 43.26
CA GLN A 784 5.45 32.75 41.83
C GLN A 784 6.32 31.86 40.92
N ALA A 785 7.52 31.48 41.38
CA ALA A 785 8.40 30.55 40.70
C ALA A 785 7.81 29.13 40.58
N ASP A 786 7.05 28.67 41.57
CA ASP A 786 6.40 27.36 41.60
C ASP A 786 5.06 27.39 40.83
N ALA A 787 4.42 28.56 40.71
CA ALA A 787 3.23 28.80 39.89
C ALA A 787 3.42 28.62 38.37
N GLY A 788 4.57 28.09 37.93
CA GLY A 788 4.89 27.71 36.56
C GLY A 788 5.06 28.92 35.63
N THR A 789 6.25 29.03 35.03
CA THR A 789 6.59 30.05 34.03
C THR A 789 5.51 30.18 32.97
N LEU A 790 4.71 31.25 33.08
CA LEU A 790 3.91 31.71 31.96
C LEU A 790 4.89 32.16 30.86
N PRO A 791 4.64 31.85 29.57
CA PRO A 791 5.51 32.26 28.47
C PRO A 791 5.74 33.78 28.49
N LEU A 792 6.91 34.27 28.05
CA LEU A 792 7.31 35.68 28.17
C LEU A 792 6.29 36.71 27.64
N ASP A 793 5.40 36.32 26.71
CA ASP A 793 4.28 37.16 26.20
C ASP A 793 3.11 37.32 27.20
N SER A 794 3.22 36.76 28.40
CA SER A 794 2.11 36.62 29.35
C SER A 794 1.75 37.88 30.11
N SER A 795 2.55 38.95 30.12
CA SER A 795 2.22 40.14 30.90
C SER A 795 0.88 40.76 30.46
N GLN A 796 0.60 40.76 29.15
CA GLN A 796 -0.67 41.25 28.62
C GLN A 796 -1.83 40.30 28.96
N GLN A 797 -1.65 38.99 28.80
CA GLN A 797 -2.69 38.00 29.13
C GLN A 797 -3.01 37.99 30.64
N VAL A 798 -2.00 38.18 31.48
CA VAL A 798 -2.17 38.32 32.93
C VAL A 798 -2.90 39.60 33.25
N ARG A 799 -2.57 40.72 32.59
CA ARG A 799 -3.29 41.99 32.78
C ARG A 799 -4.75 41.86 32.34
N GLU A 800 -5.01 41.27 31.18
CA GLU A 800 -6.36 40.98 30.66
C GLU A 800 -7.14 40.07 31.61
N ALA A 801 -6.48 39.06 32.19
CA ALA A 801 -7.06 38.20 33.22
C ALA A 801 -7.38 38.99 34.49
N LEU A 802 -6.48 39.82 35.01
CA LEU A 802 -6.72 40.57 36.25
C LEU A 802 -7.82 41.64 36.13
N THR A 803 -8.04 42.17 34.92
CA THR A 803 -9.15 43.11 34.62
C THR A 803 -10.46 42.42 34.25
N CYS A 804 -10.47 41.09 34.21
CA CYS A 804 -11.65 40.30 33.90
C CYS A 804 -12.63 40.31 35.08
N GLU A 805 -13.91 40.41 34.77
CA GLU A 805 -15.00 40.15 35.70
C GLU A 805 -15.78 38.93 35.24
N LEU A 806 -16.30 38.14 36.18
CA LEU A 806 -16.87 36.82 35.96
C LEU A 806 -18.39 36.86 36.07
N SER A 807 -19.11 36.40 35.05
CA SER A 807 -20.57 36.27 35.12
C SER A 807 -20.99 35.11 36.01
N ARG A 808 -22.25 35.12 36.51
CA ARG A 808 -22.80 34.00 37.31
C ARG A 808 -22.73 32.66 36.59
N ALA A 809 -22.97 32.64 35.28
CA ALA A 809 -22.88 31.42 34.47
C ALA A 809 -21.44 30.92 34.33
N GLU A 810 -20.46 31.81 34.11
CA GLU A 810 -19.05 31.44 34.05
C GLU A 810 -18.54 30.95 35.42
N PHE A 811 -18.98 31.59 36.50
CA PHE A 811 -18.70 31.16 37.87
C PHE A 811 -19.22 29.75 38.15
N ALA A 812 -20.49 29.50 37.85
CA ALA A 812 -21.10 28.18 38.00
C ALA A 812 -20.37 27.08 37.21
N ASP A 813 -20.08 27.33 35.92
CA ASP A 813 -19.39 26.36 35.06
C ASP A 813 -17.96 26.09 35.55
N SER A 814 -17.26 27.11 36.09
CA SER A 814 -15.91 26.95 36.66
C SER A 814 -15.89 26.19 38.00
N LEU A 815 -16.98 26.24 38.78
CA LEU A 815 -17.20 25.39 39.95
C LEU A 815 -17.68 23.97 39.58
N GLY A 816 -18.14 23.77 38.34
CA GLY A 816 -18.77 22.55 37.89
C GLY A 816 -20.17 22.35 38.49
N LEU A 817 -20.89 23.43 38.74
CA LEU A 817 -22.26 23.47 39.29
C LEU A 817 -23.23 24.10 38.28
N LYS A 818 -24.54 23.98 38.53
CA LYS A 818 -25.57 24.63 37.70
C LYS A 818 -25.68 26.12 38.12
N PRO A 819 -26.00 27.06 37.20
CA PRO A 819 -26.11 28.49 37.55
C PRO A 819 -27.15 28.82 38.63
N GLN A 820 -28.17 27.98 38.76
CA GLN A 820 -29.25 28.06 39.76
C GLN A 820 -28.98 27.20 41.01
N ASP A 821 -27.75 26.71 41.20
CA ASP A 821 -27.37 25.99 42.40
C ASP A 821 -27.28 26.97 43.58
N MET A 822 -27.86 26.63 44.73
CA MET A 822 -27.91 27.54 45.88
C MET A 822 -26.51 28.00 46.31
N PHE A 823 -25.51 27.12 46.23
CA PHE A 823 -24.14 27.52 46.54
C PHE A 823 -23.61 28.60 45.59
N VAL A 824 -23.95 28.48 44.29
CA VAL A 824 -23.58 29.48 43.29
C VAL A 824 -24.30 30.79 43.57
N GLU A 825 -25.60 30.74 43.83
CA GLU A 825 -26.42 31.94 44.08
C GLU A 825 -25.94 32.70 45.31
N SER A 826 -25.81 32.04 46.47
CA SER A 826 -25.35 32.67 47.71
C SER A 826 -23.92 33.19 47.62
N MET A 827 -22.99 32.40 47.07
CA MET A 827 -21.59 32.81 46.94
C MET A 827 -21.41 33.93 45.93
N PHE A 828 -22.22 33.94 44.86
CA PHE A 828 -22.17 35.00 43.85
C PHE A 828 -22.71 36.32 44.41
N SER A 829 -23.86 36.30 45.09
CA SER A 829 -24.44 37.48 45.73
C SER A 829 -23.53 38.07 46.81
N LEU A 830 -22.79 37.23 47.56
CA LEU A 830 -21.81 37.68 48.53
C LEU A 830 -20.58 38.34 47.87
N ALA A 831 -20.16 37.83 46.72
CA ALA A 831 -18.98 38.28 46.00
C ALA A 831 -19.21 39.55 45.19
N ASP A 832 -20.40 39.74 44.65
CA ASP A 832 -20.80 40.90 43.87
C ASP A 832 -21.04 42.12 44.78
N LYS A 833 -19.95 42.66 45.37
CA LYS A 833 -20.02 43.76 46.35
C LYS A 833 -20.56 45.04 45.76
N ASP A 834 -20.33 45.27 44.47
CA ASP A 834 -20.86 46.44 43.76
C ASP A 834 -22.24 46.22 43.12
N GLY A 835 -22.77 44.99 43.19
CA GLY A 835 -24.10 44.61 42.70
C GLY A 835 -24.24 44.74 41.18
N ASN A 836 -23.13 44.72 40.44
CA ASN A 836 -23.15 44.96 39.01
C ASN A 836 -23.53 43.71 38.18
N GLY A 837 -23.70 42.55 38.83
CA GLY A 837 -24.03 41.26 38.22
C GLY A 837 -22.81 40.43 37.79
N TYR A 838 -21.59 40.88 38.08
CA TYR A 838 -20.31 40.25 37.74
C TYR A 838 -19.35 40.30 38.94
N ILE A 839 -18.48 39.30 39.08
CA ILE A 839 -17.47 39.26 40.14
C ILE A 839 -16.10 39.66 39.58
N SER A 840 -15.51 40.72 40.09
CA SER A 840 -14.14 41.14 39.77
C SER A 840 -13.07 40.28 40.48
N PHE A 841 -11.83 40.35 40.00
CA PHE A 841 -10.68 39.68 40.65
C PHE A 841 -10.54 40.07 42.12
N ARG A 842 -10.74 41.36 42.44
CA ARG A 842 -10.54 41.90 43.79
C ARG A 842 -11.64 41.46 44.74
N GLU A 843 -12.89 41.51 44.30
CA GLU A 843 -14.04 41.02 45.07
C GLU A 843 -13.88 39.55 45.45
N PHE A 844 -13.48 38.72 44.48
CA PHE A 844 -13.31 37.30 44.71
C PHE A 844 -12.08 36.99 45.59
N LEU A 845 -10.99 37.73 45.41
CA LEU A 845 -9.80 37.61 46.24
C LEU A 845 -10.10 37.96 47.70
N ASP A 846 -10.80 39.07 47.95
CA ASP A 846 -11.16 39.51 49.30
C ASP A 846 -11.92 38.41 50.05
N ILE A 847 -12.89 37.79 49.37
CA ILE A 847 -13.66 36.69 49.94
C ILE A 847 -12.78 35.48 50.22
N LEU A 848 -11.96 35.06 49.26
CA LEU A 848 -11.11 33.88 49.44
C LEU A 848 -10.05 34.08 50.54
N VAL A 849 -9.55 35.30 50.72
CA VAL A 849 -8.66 35.65 51.84
C VAL A 849 -9.40 35.53 53.18
N VAL A 850 -10.65 35.99 53.29
CA VAL A 850 -11.45 35.81 54.52
C VAL A 850 -11.72 34.33 54.78
N PHE A 851 -12.06 33.54 53.76
CA PHE A 851 -12.27 32.09 53.90
C PHE A 851 -11.02 31.36 54.40
N MET A 852 -9.83 31.73 53.92
CA MET A 852 -8.58 31.02 54.23
C MET A 852 -7.83 31.55 55.46
N LYS A 853 -7.75 32.88 55.62
CA LYS A 853 -6.94 33.57 56.63
C LYS A 853 -7.78 34.35 57.66
N GLY A 854 -9.09 34.49 57.47
CA GLY A 854 -9.97 35.24 58.37
C GLY A 854 -10.09 34.61 59.75
N SER A 855 -10.21 35.45 60.77
CA SER A 855 -10.53 35.04 62.15
C SER A 855 -11.93 34.41 62.22
N PRO A 856 -12.27 33.67 63.29
CA PRO A 856 -13.64 33.19 63.51
C PRO A 856 -14.66 34.33 63.47
N GLN A 857 -14.30 35.52 63.94
CA GLN A 857 -15.11 36.74 63.84
C GLN A 857 -15.30 37.19 62.38
N ASP A 858 -14.23 37.18 61.57
CA ASP A 858 -14.35 37.54 60.15
C ASP A 858 -15.22 36.53 59.39
N LYS A 859 -15.10 35.24 59.74
CA LYS A 859 -15.90 34.17 59.14
C LYS A 859 -17.37 34.23 59.58
N SER A 860 -17.65 34.51 60.86
CA SER A 860 -19.02 34.68 61.35
C SER A 860 -19.67 35.93 60.75
N ARG A 861 -18.89 37.01 60.58
CA ARG A 861 -19.34 38.21 59.89
C ARG A 861 -19.65 37.95 58.42
N LEU A 862 -18.78 37.22 57.73
CA LEU A 862 -19.02 36.80 56.35
C LEU A 862 -20.29 35.94 56.23
N MET A 863 -20.51 35.01 57.17
CA MET A 863 -21.73 34.22 57.23
C MET A 863 -22.97 35.06 57.52
N PHE A 864 -22.89 36.05 58.42
CA PHE A 864 -23.99 36.97 58.70
C PHE A 864 -24.37 37.75 57.44
N THR A 865 -23.39 38.36 56.78
CA THR A 865 -23.59 39.11 55.53
C THR A 865 -24.07 38.24 54.38
N MET A 866 -23.79 36.93 54.38
CA MET A 866 -24.27 36.00 53.34
C MET A 866 -25.80 35.79 53.41
N TYR A 867 -26.43 35.98 54.57
CA TYR A 867 -27.85 35.67 54.79
C TYR A 867 -28.71 36.87 55.22
N ASP A 868 -28.10 38.04 55.46
CA ASP A 868 -28.75 39.35 55.47
C ASP A 868 -29.14 39.69 54.02
N LEU A 869 -30.31 39.19 53.58
CA LEU A 869 -30.74 39.17 52.19
C LEU A 869 -31.21 40.57 51.72
N ASP A 870 -31.72 41.38 52.64
CA ASP A 870 -32.12 42.76 52.36
C ASP A 870 -31.00 43.78 52.63
N GLY A 871 -29.88 43.35 53.25
CA GLY A 871 -28.69 44.15 53.51
C GLY A 871 -28.91 45.21 54.58
N ASN A 872 -29.92 45.05 55.44
CA ASN A 872 -30.30 46.04 56.43
C ASN A 872 -29.39 46.03 57.68
N GLY A 873 -28.49 45.05 57.81
CA GLY A 873 -27.56 44.88 58.94
C GLY A 873 -28.10 44.02 60.09
N PHE A 874 -29.30 43.49 59.94
CA PHE A 874 -30.00 42.62 60.86
C PHE A 874 -30.43 41.34 60.14
N LEU A 875 -30.46 40.23 60.86
CA LEU A 875 -30.96 38.96 60.36
C LEU A 875 -32.35 38.76 60.93
N SER A 876 -33.37 38.99 60.12
CA SER A 876 -34.75 38.67 60.49
C SER A 876 -34.89 37.19 60.82
N LYS A 877 -35.89 36.85 61.62
CA LYS A 877 -36.19 35.45 61.93
C LYS A 877 -36.47 34.61 60.68
N GLU A 878 -37.04 35.20 59.62
CA GLU A 878 -37.23 34.54 58.32
C GLU A 878 -35.91 34.32 57.57
N GLU A 879 -34.98 35.28 57.61
CA GLU A 879 -33.65 35.13 57.02
C GLU A 879 -32.83 34.09 57.79
N PHE A 880 -32.92 34.06 59.12
CA PHE A 880 -32.26 33.04 59.92
C PHE A 880 -32.88 31.67 59.70
N PHE A 881 -34.19 31.60 59.53
CA PHE A 881 -34.88 30.38 59.10
C PHE A 881 -34.41 29.94 57.72
N THR A 882 -34.23 30.87 56.77
CA THR A 882 -33.73 30.59 55.42
C THR A 882 -32.26 30.16 55.43
N MET A 883 -31.45 30.73 56.33
CA MET A 883 -30.09 30.31 56.62
C MET A 883 -30.05 28.87 57.12
N MET A 884 -30.82 28.58 58.17
CA MET A 884 -30.89 27.24 58.73
C MET A 884 -31.48 26.26 57.74
N ARG A 885 -32.46 26.67 56.94
CA ARG A 885 -33.00 25.86 55.84
C ARG A 885 -31.95 25.57 54.80
N SER A 886 -31.14 26.56 54.41
CA SER A 886 -30.05 26.36 53.46
C SER A 886 -28.99 25.42 54.03
N PHE A 887 -28.60 25.59 55.30
CA PHE A 887 -27.69 24.66 55.98
C PHE A 887 -28.28 23.25 56.12
N ILE A 888 -29.58 23.15 56.36
CA ILE A 888 -30.26 21.87 56.56
C ILE A 888 -30.56 21.17 55.23
N GLU A 889 -30.91 21.89 54.18
CA GLU A 889 -31.04 21.38 52.81
C GLU A 889 -29.66 20.95 52.27
N ILE A 890 -28.58 21.69 52.57
CA ILE A 890 -27.20 21.24 52.34
C ILE A 890 -26.90 19.97 53.16
N SER A 891 -27.51 19.82 54.34
CA SER A 891 -27.37 18.62 55.17
C SER A 891 -28.33 17.47 54.80
N ASN A 892 -29.29 17.72 53.90
CA ASN A 892 -30.37 16.82 53.48
C ASN A 892 -31.10 16.07 54.62
N ASN A 893 -31.05 16.61 55.84
CA ASN A 893 -32.02 16.25 56.86
C ASN A 893 -33.28 17.02 56.49
N CYS A 894 -34.23 16.38 55.83
CA CYS A 894 -35.54 16.98 55.58
C CYS A 894 -36.29 17.11 56.91
N LEU A 895 -35.88 18.07 57.75
CA LEU A 895 -36.77 18.61 58.75
C LEU A 895 -37.96 19.17 57.98
N SER A 896 -39.17 18.79 58.39
CA SER A 896 -40.35 19.51 57.89
C SER A 896 -40.18 21.00 58.18
N LYS A 897 -40.86 21.86 57.42
CA LYS A 897 -40.83 23.32 57.67
C LYS A 897 -41.14 23.62 59.15
N ASP A 898 -42.00 22.81 59.77
CA ASP A 898 -42.36 22.86 61.20
C ASP A 898 -41.22 22.42 62.13
N GLN A 899 -40.52 21.32 61.82
CA GLN A 899 -39.38 20.85 62.62
C GLN A 899 -38.21 21.83 62.57
N LEU A 900 -37.95 22.44 61.41
CA LEU A 900 -36.93 23.47 61.29
C LEU A 900 -37.33 24.73 62.09
N ALA A 901 -38.62 25.10 62.07
CA ALA A 901 -39.11 26.22 62.86
C ALA A 901 -38.90 25.95 64.35
N GLU A 902 -39.18 24.73 64.81
CA GLU A 902 -38.97 24.32 66.20
C GLU A 902 -37.49 24.39 66.63
N VAL A 903 -36.56 24.01 65.74
CA VAL A 903 -35.10 24.14 65.99
C VAL A 903 -34.66 25.59 66.04
N VAL A 904 -35.14 26.43 65.11
CA VAL A 904 -34.86 27.87 65.15
C VAL A 904 -35.40 28.48 66.44
N GLU A 905 -36.60 28.09 66.86
CA GLU A 905 -37.24 28.58 68.06
C GLU A 905 -36.53 28.12 69.35
N SER A 906 -36.01 26.89 69.36
CA SER A 906 -35.20 26.41 70.46
C SER A 906 -33.88 27.17 70.53
N MET A 907 -33.23 27.46 69.40
CA MET A 907 -31.98 28.23 69.35
C MET A 907 -32.18 29.68 69.85
N PHE A 908 -33.26 30.33 69.43
CA PHE A 908 -33.61 31.68 69.92
C PHE A 908 -33.90 31.65 71.42
N ARG A 909 -34.59 30.62 71.92
CA ARG A 909 -34.90 30.46 73.35
C ARG A 909 -33.67 30.18 74.21
N GLU A 910 -32.80 29.27 73.77
CA GLU A 910 -31.55 28.92 74.46
C GLU A 910 -30.58 30.10 74.52
N SER A 911 -30.61 30.97 73.51
CA SER A 911 -29.74 32.16 73.43
C SER A 911 -30.34 33.40 74.12
N GLY A 912 -31.55 33.30 74.70
CA GLY A 912 -32.23 34.42 75.37
C GLY A 912 -32.83 35.46 74.41
N PHE A 913 -33.02 35.11 73.14
CA PHE A 913 -33.54 35.98 72.07
C PHE A 913 -35.00 35.70 71.72
N GLN A 914 -35.76 35.07 72.63
CA GLN A 914 -37.16 34.69 72.41
C GLN A 914 -38.09 35.84 71.96
N ASP A 915 -37.77 37.08 72.36
CA ASP A 915 -38.56 38.28 72.06
C ASP A 915 -37.95 39.15 70.94
N LYS A 916 -36.86 38.70 70.30
CA LYS A 916 -36.22 39.41 69.18
C LYS A 916 -36.77 38.90 67.84
N GLU A 917 -37.29 39.81 67.02
CA GLU A 917 -37.65 39.51 65.62
C GLU A 917 -36.45 39.62 64.66
N GLU A 918 -35.41 40.35 65.07
CA GLU A 918 -34.22 40.66 64.30
C GLU A 918 -32.95 40.41 65.14
N LEU A 919 -31.95 39.74 64.57
CA LEU A 919 -30.66 39.47 65.18
C LEU A 919 -29.60 40.44 64.63
N THR A 920 -28.91 41.18 65.48
CA THR A 920 -27.71 41.91 65.06
C THR A 920 -26.55 40.95 64.76
N TRP A 921 -25.49 41.41 64.09
CA TRP A 921 -24.26 40.62 63.95
C TRP A 921 -23.70 40.17 65.32
N GLU A 922 -23.82 41.01 66.34
CA GLU A 922 -23.37 40.70 67.70
C GLU A 922 -24.23 39.59 68.30
N ASP A 923 -25.55 39.61 68.09
CA ASP A 923 -26.46 38.54 68.52
C ASP A 923 -26.17 37.22 67.80
N PHE A 924 -25.96 37.26 66.48
CA PHE A 924 -25.62 36.09 65.68
C PHE A 924 -24.25 35.52 66.08
N HIS A 925 -23.25 36.39 66.26
CA HIS A 925 -21.94 35.97 66.74
C HIS A 925 -22.03 35.43 68.18
N PHE A 926 -22.92 35.98 69.01
CA PHE A 926 -23.19 35.49 70.37
C PHE A 926 -23.86 34.12 70.38
N MET A 927 -24.86 33.87 69.52
CA MET A 927 -25.43 32.52 69.29
C MET A 927 -24.37 31.50 68.92
N LEU A 928 -23.32 31.94 68.23
CA LEU A 928 -22.18 31.11 67.85
C LEU A 928 -21.03 31.14 68.88
N ARG A 929 -21.08 32.03 69.89
CA ARG A 929 -19.97 32.27 70.84
C ARG A 929 -19.79 31.15 71.83
N ASP A 930 -20.87 30.48 72.24
CA ASP A 930 -20.76 29.27 73.06
C ASP A 930 -20.09 28.11 72.30
N HIS A 931 -19.89 28.30 70.99
CA HIS A 931 -19.13 27.44 70.11
C HIS A 931 -17.80 28.07 69.65
N ASP A 932 -17.25 29.13 70.28
CA ASP A 932 -16.03 29.82 69.79
C ASP A 932 -14.76 28.94 69.82
N SER A 933 -14.68 28.00 70.77
CA SER A 933 -13.65 26.95 70.76
C SER A 933 -13.90 25.87 69.69
N ASP A 934 -15.16 25.66 69.31
CA ASP A 934 -15.60 24.67 68.32
C ASP A 934 -15.55 25.22 66.88
N LEU A 935 -15.67 26.55 66.74
CA LEU A 935 -15.57 27.34 65.50
C LEU A 935 -14.13 27.39 64.97
N ARG A 936 -13.12 27.28 65.84
CA ARG A 936 -11.71 27.29 65.41
C ARG A 936 -11.31 25.98 64.76
N PHE A 937 -11.71 24.84 65.32
CA PHE A 937 -11.45 23.51 64.79
C PHE A 937 -12.46 22.53 65.43
N THR A 938 -13.29 21.85 64.63
CA THR A 938 -14.15 20.67 64.94
C THR A 938 -15.66 20.86 65.29
N GLN A 939 -16.51 20.48 64.32
CA GLN A 939 -17.88 19.90 64.37
C GLN A 939 -18.94 20.48 65.35
N LEU A 940 -19.90 21.25 64.83
CA LEU A 940 -21.18 21.54 65.50
C LEU A 940 -22.09 20.29 65.49
N CYS A 941 -22.25 19.66 66.66
CA CYS A 941 -23.23 18.60 66.91
C CYS A 941 -24.21 19.09 67.98
N VAL A 942 -25.45 19.38 67.59
CA VAL A 942 -26.52 19.73 68.54
C VAL A 942 -26.96 18.44 69.26
N LYS A 943 -26.76 18.36 70.59
CA LYS A 943 -27.28 17.28 71.43
C LYS A 943 -28.74 17.57 71.76
N GLY A 944 -29.68 16.87 71.13
CA GLY A 944 -31.07 16.85 71.57
C GLY A 944 -31.20 16.14 72.92
N GLY A 945 -31.51 16.89 73.98
CA GLY A 945 -31.85 16.34 75.29
C GLY A 945 -33.33 16.00 75.35
N ALA A 946 -33.67 14.70 75.27
CA ALA A 946 -35.02 14.21 75.51
C ALA A 946 -35.11 13.56 76.90
N GLY A 947 -35.83 14.21 77.81
CA GLY A 947 -36.30 13.59 79.05
C GLY A 947 -37.57 12.76 78.79
N GLY A 948 -37.55 11.49 79.20
CA GLY A 948 -38.74 10.75 79.58
C GLY A 948 -39.30 9.72 78.58
N THR A 949 -39.02 8.44 78.88
CA THR A 949 -39.76 7.20 78.55
C THR A 949 -39.57 6.52 77.18
N GLY A 950 -38.95 5.32 77.21
CA GLY A 950 -39.29 4.22 76.29
C GLY A 950 -38.22 3.75 75.30
N ASP A 951 -37.28 2.92 75.79
CA ASP A 951 -36.40 1.95 75.09
C ASP A 951 -36.35 1.94 73.55
N ILE A 952 -35.19 2.32 73.00
CA ILE A 952 -34.39 1.70 71.91
C ILE A 952 -33.42 2.77 71.41
N PHE A 953 -32.16 2.76 71.85
CA PHE A 953 -30.94 3.08 71.06
C PHE A 953 -29.73 3.04 72.00
N LYS A 954 -29.04 1.90 71.99
CA LYS A 954 -27.81 1.65 72.74
C LYS A 954 -26.68 2.59 72.28
N GLN A 955 -26.06 3.19 73.29
CA GLN A 955 -24.76 3.86 73.34
C GLN A 955 -23.71 3.35 72.32
N SER A 956 -23.05 4.30 71.64
CA SER A 956 -21.70 4.14 71.11
C SER A 956 -20.92 5.44 71.33
N ASN A 957 -20.25 5.51 72.49
CA ASN A 957 -19.20 6.47 72.80
C ASN A 957 -17.91 6.03 72.08
N ALA A 958 -17.53 6.67 70.97
CA ALA A 958 -16.13 6.74 70.53
C ALA A 958 -15.96 7.53 69.20
N CYS A 959 -15.51 8.79 69.27
CA CYS A 959 -14.45 9.31 68.37
C CYS A 959 -14.06 10.74 68.76
N ARG A 960 -13.20 10.87 69.77
CA ARG A 960 -12.46 12.08 70.10
C ARG A 960 -11.04 11.89 69.58
N VAL A 961 -10.56 12.69 68.61
CA VAL A 961 -9.11 12.95 68.46
C VAL A 961 -8.86 14.38 68.00
N SER A 962 -8.05 15.02 68.82
CA SER A 962 -7.39 16.31 68.67
C SER A 962 -6.15 16.22 67.77
N PHE A 963 -5.94 17.25 66.95
CA PHE A 963 -4.71 17.48 66.19
C PHE A 963 -3.96 18.69 66.77
N LEU A 964 -3.28 18.56 67.91
CA LEU A 964 -2.31 19.56 68.38
C LEU A 964 -1.17 18.88 69.16
N THR A 965 0.04 18.94 68.58
CA THR A 965 1.39 18.92 69.20
C THR A 965 1.67 17.96 70.38
N ARG A 966 2.42 16.88 70.08
CA ARG A 966 3.10 16.01 71.06
C ARG A 966 4.20 16.79 71.81
N THR A 967 4.02 17.02 73.10
CA THR A 967 5.11 17.08 74.10
C THR A 967 5.25 15.71 74.78
N PRO A 968 6.47 15.21 75.08
CA PRO A 968 6.66 13.87 75.61
C PRO A 968 6.53 13.84 77.14
N GLY A 969 5.54 13.14 77.68
CA GLY A 969 5.45 12.91 79.12
C GLY A 969 4.20 12.13 79.55
N ASN A 970 4.42 10.94 80.09
CA ASN A 970 3.51 10.06 80.84
C ASN A 970 2.51 9.15 80.11
N ARG A 971 2.45 7.93 80.67
CA ARG A 971 1.88 6.66 80.17
C ARG A 971 0.36 6.57 80.42
N VAL A 972 -0.28 5.66 79.65
CA VAL A 972 -1.54 4.91 79.90
C VAL A 972 -2.85 5.49 79.32
N MET A 973 -3.16 5.10 78.07
CA MET A 973 -4.39 4.41 77.61
C MET A 973 -4.28 4.28 76.07
N ALA A 974 -4.29 3.06 75.53
CA ALA A 974 -4.13 2.83 74.09
C ALA A 974 -5.31 3.42 73.30
N PRO A 975 -5.08 4.31 72.31
CA PRO A 975 -6.14 4.81 71.45
C PRO A 975 -6.59 3.68 70.50
N SER A 976 -7.89 3.61 70.21
CA SER A 976 -8.44 2.68 69.22
C SER A 976 -7.71 2.82 67.88
N PRO A 977 -7.40 1.70 67.18
CA PRO A 977 -6.63 1.73 65.95
C PRO A 977 -7.34 2.59 64.90
N ARG A 978 -6.57 3.48 64.27
CA ARG A 978 -7.07 4.46 63.29
C ARG A 978 -6.54 4.15 61.90
N LEU A 979 -7.42 4.23 60.92
CA LEU A 979 -7.08 4.07 59.52
C LEU A 979 -6.15 5.21 59.04
N TYR A 980 -5.00 4.86 58.47
CA TYR A 980 -4.05 5.84 57.95
C TYR A 980 -4.44 6.25 56.52
N THR A 981 -4.84 7.51 56.34
CA THR A 981 -5.37 8.01 55.07
C THR A 981 -4.65 9.24 54.52
N GLU A 982 -3.61 9.73 55.21
CA GLU A 982 -2.93 10.98 54.87
C GLU A 982 -2.19 10.90 53.53
N ALA A 983 -2.54 11.79 52.59
CA ALA A 983 -1.94 11.80 51.28
C ALA A 983 -0.47 12.26 51.30
N LEU A 984 0.36 11.60 50.48
CA LEU A 984 1.75 12.00 50.26
C LEU A 984 1.80 13.25 49.39
N GLN A 985 2.29 14.37 49.95
CA GLN A 985 2.50 15.60 49.21
C GLN A 985 3.77 15.50 48.34
N GLU A 986 3.63 15.63 47.02
CA GLU A 986 4.78 15.78 46.11
C GLU A 986 5.09 17.26 45.90
N LYS A 987 6.34 17.67 46.12
CA LYS A 987 6.86 18.96 45.66
C LYS A 987 7.22 18.91 44.17
N MET A 988 7.01 20.01 43.45
CA MET A 988 7.46 20.14 42.07
C MET A 988 9.00 20.06 41.99
N GLN A 989 9.53 19.12 41.20
CA GLN A 989 10.99 19.02 40.97
C GLN A 989 11.47 20.14 40.05
N ARG A 990 12.48 20.90 40.49
CA ARG A 990 12.96 22.14 39.86
C ARG A 990 13.89 21.97 38.63
N GLY A 991 13.88 20.82 37.96
CA GLY A 991 14.75 20.55 36.79
C GLY A 991 13.99 20.11 35.54
N PHE A 992 14.25 20.77 34.40
CA PHE A 992 13.64 20.42 33.10
C PHE A 992 13.91 18.96 32.70
N LEU A 993 15.16 18.50 32.83
CA LEU A 993 15.56 17.13 32.47
C LEU A 993 14.90 16.08 33.38
N ALA A 994 14.85 16.34 34.69
CA ALA A 994 14.17 15.46 35.65
C ALA A 994 12.66 15.37 35.34
N GLN A 995 12.03 16.48 34.98
CA GLN A 995 10.62 16.51 34.59
C GLN A 995 10.38 15.72 33.29
N LYS A 996 11.23 15.87 32.27
CA LYS A 996 11.16 15.12 31.02
C LYS A 996 11.40 13.63 31.23
N LEU A 997 12.38 13.23 32.04
CA LEU A 997 12.66 11.83 32.36
C LEU A 997 11.49 11.19 33.14
N LYS A 998 10.91 11.89 34.11
CA LYS A 998 9.72 11.41 34.85
C LYS A 998 8.51 11.29 33.92
N GLN A 999 8.33 12.20 32.96
CA GLN A 999 7.30 12.09 31.92
C GLN A 999 7.54 10.88 31.00
N PHE A 1000 8.79 10.63 30.57
CA PHE A 1000 9.15 9.49 29.74
C PHE A 1000 8.97 8.15 30.47
N LYS A 1001 9.42 8.05 31.72
CA LYS A 1001 9.18 6.87 32.58
C LYS A 1001 7.68 6.59 32.70
N ARG A 1002 6.87 7.62 32.96
CA ARG A 1002 5.41 7.50 33.03
C ARG A 1002 4.80 7.06 31.69
N PHE A 1003 5.34 7.51 30.57
CA PHE A 1003 4.90 7.07 29.23
C PHE A 1003 5.21 5.59 29.02
N VAL A 1004 6.44 5.14 29.28
CA VAL A 1004 6.83 3.72 29.16
C VAL A 1004 6.00 2.84 30.09
N GLU A 1005 5.79 3.23 31.35
CA GLU A 1005 4.99 2.44 32.30
C GLU A 1005 3.52 2.28 31.86
N ASN A 1006 2.91 3.34 31.32
CA ASN A 1006 1.52 3.30 30.86
C ASN A 1006 1.37 2.57 29.52
N TYR A 1007 2.33 2.73 28.60
CA TYR A 1007 2.24 2.24 27.23
C TYR A 1007 3.13 1.01 26.92
N ARG A 1008 3.76 0.38 27.92
CA ARG A 1008 4.62 -0.82 27.74
C ARG A 1008 4.00 -1.89 26.84
N ARG A 1009 2.71 -2.19 27.06
CA ARG A 1009 1.93 -3.19 26.29
C ARG A 1009 1.86 -2.82 24.80
N HIS A 1010 1.65 -1.54 24.52
CA HIS A 1010 1.55 -1.00 23.16
C HIS A 1010 2.90 -1.07 22.45
N ILE A 1011 3.98 -0.68 23.14
CA ILE A 1011 5.34 -0.70 22.60
C ILE A 1011 5.71 -2.13 22.18
N VAL A 1012 5.50 -3.13 23.04
CA VAL A 1012 5.82 -4.53 22.73
C VAL A 1012 5.03 -5.04 21.52
N CYS A 1013 3.71 -4.81 21.46
CA CYS A 1013 2.90 -5.25 20.33
C CYS A 1013 3.32 -4.59 19.00
N VAL A 1014 3.58 -3.28 19.00
CA VAL A 1014 4.04 -2.55 17.80
C VAL A 1014 5.40 -3.06 17.35
N THR A 1015 6.34 -3.32 18.27
CA THR A 1015 7.67 -3.85 17.94
C THR A 1015 7.57 -5.24 17.31
N ILE A 1016 6.80 -6.17 17.90
CA ILE A 1016 6.63 -7.53 17.35
C ILE A 1016 6.01 -7.47 15.96
N PHE A 1017 4.94 -6.70 15.78
CA PHE A 1017 4.27 -6.57 14.48
C PHE A 1017 5.19 -5.96 13.41
N SER A 1018 5.96 -4.92 13.78
CA SER A 1018 6.94 -4.29 12.89
C SER A 1018 8.08 -5.24 12.53
N ALA A 1019 8.56 -6.04 13.49
CA ALA A 1019 9.63 -7.01 13.28
C ALA A 1019 9.21 -8.11 12.29
N ILE A 1020 7.97 -8.61 12.38
CA ILE A 1020 7.43 -9.57 11.40
C ILE A 1020 7.40 -8.93 10.00
N CYS A 1021 6.92 -7.69 9.89
CA CYS A 1021 6.86 -6.98 8.61
C CYS A 1021 8.26 -6.78 8.00
N ALA A 1022 9.25 -6.42 8.82
CA ALA A 1022 10.64 -6.25 8.40
C ALA A 1022 11.31 -7.59 8.03
N GLY A 1023 11.03 -8.67 8.77
CA GLY A 1023 11.52 -10.01 8.46
C GLY A 1023 11.00 -10.54 7.12
N LEU A 1024 9.70 -10.34 6.83
CA LEU A 1024 9.11 -10.69 5.53
C LEU A 1024 9.70 -9.88 4.38
N PHE A 1025 9.98 -8.59 4.60
CA PHE A 1025 10.68 -7.76 3.63
C PHE A 1025 12.09 -8.30 3.36
N ALA A 1026 12.86 -8.55 4.42
CA ALA A 1026 14.24 -9.01 4.35
C ALA A 1026 14.37 -10.39 3.70
N ASP A 1027 13.44 -11.31 3.95
CA ASP A 1027 13.40 -12.63 3.31
C ASP A 1027 13.25 -12.53 1.79
N ARG A 1028 12.32 -11.70 1.30
CA ARG A 1028 12.16 -11.47 -0.15
C ARG A 1028 13.35 -10.70 -0.72
N ALA A 1029 13.90 -9.74 0.01
CA ALA A 1029 15.09 -9.00 -0.40
C ALA A 1029 16.31 -9.94 -0.53
N TYR A 1030 16.49 -10.88 0.41
CA TYR A 1030 17.53 -11.90 0.35
C TYR A 1030 17.34 -12.83 -0.85
N TYR A 1031 16.11 -13.28 -1.10
CA TYR A 1031 15.81 -14.14 -2.25
C TYR A 1031 16.22 -13.49 -3.57
N TYR A 1032 15.73 -12.29 -3.89
CA TYR A 1032 16.09 -11.62 -5.15
C TYR A 1032 17.49 -11.00 -5.16
N GLY A 1033 18.11 -10.83 -4.00
CA GLY A 1033 19.46 -10.29 -3.89
C GLY A 1033 20.56 -11.34 -4.09
N PHE A 1034 20.30 -12.60 -3.72
CA PHE A 1034 21.35 -13.63 -3.60
C PHE A 1034 20.94 -15.06 -3.95
N ALA A 1035 19.66 -15.43 -3.81
CA ALA A 1035 19.23 -16.83 -3.85
C ALA A 1035 18.24 -17.15 -4.99
N SER A 1036 17.84 -16.16 -5.80
CA SER A 1036 17.07 -16.42 -7.01
C SER A 1036 17.96 -17.23 -7.96
N PRO A 1037 17.45 -18.35 -8.51
CA PRO A 1037 18.03 -18.89 -9.74
C PRO A 1037 18.10 -17.76 -10.77
N PRO A 1038 19.06 -17.74 -11.70
CA PRO A 1038 19.18 -16.69 -12.70
C PRO A 1038 17.88 -16.62 -13.53
N THR A 1039 16.97 -15.75 -13.09
CA THR A 1039 15.64 -15.51 -13.66
C THR A 1039 15.65 -14.26 -14.54
N ASP A 1040 16.83 -13.68 -14.77
CA ASP A 1040 17.12 -12.41 -15.45
C ASP A 1040 16.47 -11.16 -14.84
N ILE A 1041 15.49 -11.31 -13.96
CA ILE A 1041 14.73 -10.18 -13.41
C ILE A 1041 15.58 -9.34 -12.46
N GLU A 1042 16.46 -9.98 -11.69
CA GLU A 1042 17.39 -9.35 -10.77
C GLU A 1042 18.52 -8.62 -11.50
N GLU A 1043 18.99 -9.15 -12.63
CA GLU A 1043 19.99 -8.51 -13.49
C GLU A 1043 19.38 -7.34 -14.26
N THR A 1044 18.10 -7.44 -14.63
CA THR A 1044 17.36 -6.39 -15.31
C THR A 1044 17.01 -5.24 -14.36
N THR A 1045 16.42 -5.53 -13.19
CA THR A 1045 15.92 -4.53 -12.25
C THR A 1045 16.19 -4.89 -10.80
N TYR A 1046 17.46 -4.79 -10.40
CA TYR A 1046 17.91 -5.17 -9.05
C TYR A 1046 17.16 -4.44 -7.92
N VAL A 1047 17.14 -3.10 -7.94
CA VAL A 1047 16.52 -2.32 -6.86
C VAL A 1047 14.99 -2.38 -6.94
N GLY A 1048 14.43 -2.29 -8.15
CA GLY A 1048 12.99 -2.26 -8.35
C GLY A 1048 12.33 -3.59 -7.97
N ILE A 1049 12.97 -4.73 -8.26
CA ILE A 1049 12.44 -6.05 -7.88
C ILE A 1049 12.51 -6.27 -6.37
N ILE A 1050 13.64 -5.96 -5.73
CA ILE A 1050 13.81 -6.11 -4.27
C ILE A 1050 12.77 -5.26 -3.54
N LEU A 1051 12.63 -3.99 -3.92
CA LEU A 1051 11.72 -3.07 -3.27
C LEU A 1051 10.26 -3.50 -3.47
N SER A 1052 9.86 -3.82 -4.69
CA SER A 1052 8.49 -4.22 -5.00
C SER A 1052 8.11 -5.56 -4.34
N ARG A 1053 9.01 -6.54 -4.27
CA ARG A 1053 8.74 -7.86 -3.67
C ARG A 1053 8.80 -7.85 -2.15
N GLY A 1054 9.77 -7.14 -1.57
CA GLY A 1054 9.88 -6.95 -0.12
C GLY A 1054 8.64 -6.24 0.44
N THR A 1055 8.25 -5.12 -0.17
CA THR A 1055 7.03 -4.40 0.23
C THR A 1055 5.76 -5.23 -0.01
N ALA A 1056 5.67 -6.00 -1.11
CA ALA A 1056 4.52 -6.87 -1.38
C ALA A 1056 4.27 -7.90 -0.27
N ALA A 1057 5.34 -8.49 0.28
CA ALA A 1057 5.21 -9.43 1.40
C ALA A 1057 4.73 -8.74 2.68
N SER A 1058 5.30 -7.58 3.03
CA SER A 1058 4.89 -6.81 4.20
C SER A 1058 3.44 -6.31 4.09
N ILE A 1059 3.03 -5.73 2.96
CA ILE A 1059 1.64 -5.25 2.77
C ILE A 1059 0.65 -6.40 2.73
N SER A 1060 1.02 -7.57 2.18
CA SER A 1060 0.17 -8.76 2.21
C SER A 1060 -0.14 -9.20 3.63
N PHE A 1061 0.88 -9.21 4.51
CA PHE A 1061 0.70 -9.47 5.93
C PHE A 1061 -0.13 -8.37 6.61
N MET A 1062 0.20 -7.09 6.41
CA MET A 1062 -0.50 -5.98 7.05
C MET A 1062 -1.98 -5.92 6.67
N PHE A 1063 -2.31 -5.97 5.38
CA PHE A 1063 -3.70 -5.95 4.91
C PHE A 1063 -4.47 -7.20 5.33
N SER A 1064 -3.82 -8.34 5.56
CA SER A 1064 -4.50 -9.53 6.08
C SER A 1064 -4.80 -9.39 7.57
N TYR A 1065 -3.79 -9.06 8.38
CA TYR A 1065 -3.89 -9.04 9.84
C TYR A 1065 -4.60 -7.80 10.41
N ILE A 1066 -4.78 -6.74 9.60
CA ILE A 1066 -5.60 -5.58 10.00
C ILE A 1066 -7.04 -5.99 10.32
N LEU A 1067 -7.57 -7.07 9.73
CA LEU A 1067 -8.92 -7.58 10.03
C LEU A 1067 -9.08 -7.98 11.49
N LEU A 1068 -8.04 -8.55 12.10
CA LEU A 1068 -8.06 -9.00 13.50
C LEU A 1068 -8.29 -7.84 14.48
N THR A 1069 -7.86 -6.63 14.12
CA THR A 1069 -8.10 -5.42 14.93
C THR A 1069 -9.57 -5.00 14.99
N MET A 1070 -10.42 -5.57 14.13
CA MET A 1070 -11.84 -5.26 14.01
C MET A 1070 -12.76 -6.43 14.39
N CYS A 1071 -12.19 -7.53 14.92
CA CYS A 1071 -12.92 -8.65 15.50
C CYS A 1071 -13.43 -8.29 16.90
N ARG A 1072 -14.53 -7.52 16.95
CA ARG A 1072 -15.02 -6.89 18.19
C ARG A 1072 -15.41 -7.89 19.26
N ASN A 1073 -15.91 -9.07 18.90
CA ASN A 1073 -16.37 -10.09 19.85
C ASN A 1073 -15.19 -10.85 20.41
N LEU A 1074 -14.25 -11.24 19.55
CA LEU A 1074 -12.99 -11.83 19.95
C LEU A 1074 -12.20 -10.89 20.85
N ILE A 1075 -12.09 -9.60 20.48
CA ILE A 1075 -11.46 -8.58 21.31
C ILE A 1075 -12.18 -8.43 22.66
N THR A 1076 -13.51 -8.40 22.67
CA THR A 1076 -14.30 -8.32 23.92
C THR A 1076 -14.06 -9.54 24.80
N PHE A 1077 -13.99 -10.73 24.23
CA PHE A 1077 -13.68 -11.97 24.94
C PHE A 1077 -12.26 -11.97 25.52
N LEU A 1078 -11.26 -11.60 24.71
CA LEU A 1078 -9.86 -11.59 25.13
C LEU A 1078 -9.53 -10.47 26.13
N ARG A 1079 -10.30 -9.37 26.15
CA ARG A 1079 -10.12 -8.22 27.06
C ARG A 1079 -10.18 -8.62 28.53
N GLU A 1080 -11.01 -9.59 28.88
CA GLU A 1080 -11.19 -10.04 30.27
C GLU A 1080 -10.19 -11.16 30.64
N THR A 1081 -9.47 -11.72 29.67
CA THR A 1081 -8.47 -12.77 29.92
C THR A 1081 -7.13 -12.21 30.41
N PHE A 1082 -6.27 -13.09 30.91
CA PHE A 1082 -4.89 -12.75 31.30
C PHE A 1082 -4.08 -12.11 30.16
N LEU A 1083 -4.46 -12.33 28.89
CA LEU A 1083 -3.77 -11.75 27.73
C LEU A 1083 -3.84 -10.23 27.70
N ASN A 1084 -4.85 -9.60 28.31
CA ASN A 1084 -4.95 -8.14 28.40
C ASN A 1084 -3.80 -7.51 29.23
N ARG A 1085 -3.12 -8.31 30.07
CA ARG A 1085 -1.90 -7.88 30.78
C ARG A 1085 -0.72 -7.65 29.82
N TYR A 1086 -0.72 -8.30 28.66
CA TYR A 1086 0.33 -8.22 27.64
C TYR A 1086 -0.10 -7.42 26.40
N ILE A 1087 -1.33 -7.62 25.93
CA ILE A 1087 -1.89 -7.03 24.72
C ILE A 1087 -2.95 -5.98 25.11
N PRO A 1088 -2.81 -4.71 24.69
CA PRO A 1088 -3.76 -3.67 25.04
C PRO A 1088 -4.98 -3.71 24.10
N PHE A 1089 -5.90 -4.65 24.31
CA PHE A 1089 -7.07 -4.84 23.46
C PHE A 1089 -7.97 -3.59 23.33
N ASP A 1090 -7.99 -2.73 24.36
CA ASP A 1090 -8.70 -1.45 24.34
C ASP A 1090 -8.17 -0.48 23.26
N ALA A 1091 -6.91 -0.65 22.82
CA ALA A 1091 -6.27 0.15 21.79
C ALA A 1091 -6.35 -0.47 20.38
N ALA A 1092 -7.13 -1.54 20.18
CA ALA A 1092 -7.22 -2.24 18.89
C ALA A 1092 -7.60 -1.31 17.73
N VAL A 1093 -8.50 -0.34 17.95
CA VAL A 1093 -8.92 0.63 16.92
C VAL A 1093 -7.82 1.66 16.62
N ASP A 1094 -6.99 2.02 17.60
CA ASP A 1094 -5.84 2.89 17.35
C ASP A 1094 -4.73 2.12 16.63
N PHE A 1095 -4.53 0.85 16.99
CA PHE A 1095 -3.62 -0.05 16.29
C PHE A 1095 -4.08 -0.31 14.84
N HIS A 1096 -5.39 -0.42 14.59
CA HIS A 1096 -5.96 -0.48 13.23
C HIS A 1096 -5.50 0.71 12.37
N ARG A 1097 -5.58 1.93 12.91
CA ARG A 1097 -5.12 3.15 12.20
C ARG A 1097 -3.62 3.14 11.98
N TRP A 1098 -2.85 2.66 12.96
CA TRP A 1098 -1.40 2.54 12.84
C TRP A 1098 -1.00 1.55 11.73
N ILE A 1099 -1.61 0.36 11.69
CA ILE A 1099 -1.37 -0.63 10.61
C ILE A 1099 -1.76 -0.03 9.26
N ALA A 1100 -2.92 0.64 9.16
CA ALA A 1100 -3.35 1.29 7.93
C ALA A 1100 -2.32 2.33 7.44
N MET A 1101 -1.85 3.22 8.33
CA MET A 1101 -0.84 4.22 7.97
C MET A 1101 0.47 3.59 7.50
N ALA A 1102 0.94 2.51 8.15
CA ALA A 1102 2.13 1.79 7.71
C ALA A 1102 1.91 1.08 6.36
N ALA A 1103 0.75 0.45 6.17
CA ALA A 1103 0.40 -0.28 4.95
C ALA A 1103 0.31 0.64 3.72
N VAL A 1104 -0.26 1.83 3.85
CA VAL A 1104 -0.32 2.79 2.72
C VAL A 1104 1.06 3.33 2.35
N VAL A 1105 1.94 3.58 3.32
CA VAL A 1105 3.33 3.99 3.04
C VAL A 1105 4.05 2.89 2.26
N LEU A 1106 3.96 1.64 2.71
CA LEU A 1106 4.57 0.51 2.01
C LEU A 1106 3.91 0.23 0.65
N ALA A 1107 2.61 0.48 0.49
CA ALA A 1107 1.93 0.38 -0.79
C ALA A 1107 2.41 1.43 -1.80
N VAL A 1108 2.70 2.66 -1.36
CA VAL A 1108 3.32 3.69 -2.22
C VAL A 1108 4.73 3.26 -2.65
N VAL A 1109 5.54 2.77 -1.71
CA VAL A 1109 6.90 2.27 -2.01
C VAL A 1109 6.86 1.06 -2.96
N HIS A 1110 5.89 0.16 -2.79
CA HIS A 1110 5.62 -0.95 -3.70
C HIS A 1110 5.34 -0.48 -5.12
N SER A 1111 4.45 0.51 -5.28
CA SER A 1111 4.09 1.09 -6.57
C SER A 1111 5.26 1.84 -7.22
N LEU A 1112 6.10 2.54 -6.44
CA LEU A 1112 7.32 3.18 -6.96
C LEU A 1112 8.33 2.14 -7.45
N GLY A 1113 8.52 1.04 -6.72
CA GLY A 1113 9.37 -0.07 -7.16
C GLY A 1113 8.91 -0.65 -8.50
N HIS A 1114 7.59 -0.83 -8.68
CA HIS A 1114 7.03 -1.27 -9.96
C HIS A 1114 7.07 -0.22 -11.06
N ALA A 1115 6.96 1.08 -10.76
CA ALA A 1115 7.15 2.12 -11.76
C ALA A 1115 8.57 2.02 -12.36
N VAL A 1116 9.60 1.85 -11.51
CA VAL A 1116 10.98 1.62 -11.97
C VAL A 1116 11.07 0.35 -12.82
N ASN A 1117 10.46 -0.77 -12.39
CA ASN A 1117 10.42 -2.01 -13.16
C ASN A 1117 9.79 -1.79 -14.55
N VAL A 1118 8.63 -1.13 -14.61
CA VAL A 1118 7.91 -0.86 -15.88
C VAL A 1118 8.73 0.00 -16.83
N TYR A 1119 9.43 1.01 -16.32
CA TYR A 1119 10.36 1.79 -17.14
C TYR A 1119 11.46 0.91 -17.71
N ILE A 1120 12.14 0.11 -16.87
CA ILE A 1120 13.21 -0.80 -17.30
C ILE A 1120 12.68 -1.80 -18.33
N PHE A 1121 11.54 -2.44 -18.09
CA PHE A 1121 10.92 -3.37 -19.03
C PHE A 1121 10.57 -2.72 -20.37
N SER A 1122 10.26 -1.42 -20.39
CA SER A 1122 9.98 -0.66 -21.61
C SER A 1122 11.24 -0.25 -22.39
N VAL A 1123 12.43 -0.36 -21.78
CA VAL A 1123 13.75 -0.09 -22.42
C VAL A 1123 14.62 -1.35 -22.57
N SER A 1124 14.11 -2.51 -22.15
CA SER A 1124 14.75 -3.81 -22.33
C SER A 1124 14.38 -4.40 -23.69
N PRO A 1125 15.30 -5.06 -24.42
CA PRO A 1125 14.98 -5.72 -25.68
C PRO A 1125 13.96 -6.86 -25.46
N LEU A 1126 13.20 -7.18 -26.52
CA LEU A 1126 12.20 -8.24 -26.46
C LEU A 1126 12.79 -9.59 -26.05
N SER A 1127 14.02 -9.90 -26.48
CA SER A 1127 14.74 -11.13 -26.13
C SER A 1127 14.92 -11.29 -24.61
N LEU A 1128 15.31 -10.22 -23.92
CA LEU A 1128 15.44 -10.18 -22.46
C LEU A 1128 14.05 -10.32 -21.80
N MET A 1129 13.03 -9.64 -22.33
CA MET A 1129 11.66 -9.75 -21.80
C MET A 1129 11.08 -11.16 -21.96
N THR A 1130 11.41 -11.88 -23.04
CA THR A 1130 11.06 -13.28 -23.23
C THR A 1130 11.73 -14.18 -22.19
N CYS A 1131 12.98 -13.90 -21.78
CA CYS A 1131 13.62 -14.70 -20.74
C CYS A 1131 13.08 -14.41 -19.33
N VAL A 1132 12.76 -13.14 -19.03
CA VAL A 1132 12.14 -12.75 -17.76
C VAL A 1132 10.68 -13.23 -17.65
N PHE A 1133 9.91 -13.16 -18.75
CA PHE A 1133 8.48 -13.49 -18.80
C PHE A 1133 8.14 -14.46 -19.95
N PRO A 1134 8.65 -15.71 -19.93
CA PRO A 1134 8.54 -16.66 -21.04
C PRO A 1134 7.11 -17.15 -21.31
N SER A 1135 6.19 -16.98 -20.36
CA SER A 1135 4.76 -17.28 -20.52
C SER A 1135 3.96 -16.14 -21.15
N VAL A 1136 4.57 -14.96 -21.30
CA VAL A 1136 3.92 -13.73 -21.76
C VAL A 1136 4.44 -13.30 -23.11
N PHE A 1137 5.76 -13.34 -23.32
CA PHE A 1137 6.40 -12.93 -24.57
C PHE A 1137 7.10 -14.09 -25.25
N VAL A 1138 7.11 -14.06 -26.58
CA VAL A 1138 7.93 -14.92 -27.42
C VAL A 1138 8.83 -14.02 -28.24
N ASN A 1139 10.12 -14.37 -28.33
CA ASN A 1139 11.05 -13.63 -29.15
C ASN A 1139 10.85 -14.00 -30.61
N ASP A 1140 10.13 -13.15 -31.32
CA ASP A 1140 9.83 -13.26 -32.75
C ASP A 1140 10.80 -12.44 -33.61
N GLY A 1141 11.80 -11.79 -33.02
CA GLY A 1141 12.76 -10.96 -33.73
C GLY A 1141 12.30 -9.53 -34.02
N SER A 1142 11.07 -9.13 -33.66
CA SER A 1142 10.60 -7.75 -33.86
C SER A 1142 11.39 -6.69 -33.08
N LYS A 1143 12.22 -7.11 -32.11
CA LYS A 1143 13.10 -6.31 -31.22
C LYS A 1143 12.36 -5.40 -30.23
N LEU A 1144 11.15 -4.97 -30.54
CA LEU A 1144 10.42 -3.97 -29.78
C LEU A 1144 9.73 -4.56 -28.55
N PRO A 1145 10.04 -4.07 -27.33
CA PRO A 1145 9.29 -4.45 -26.13
C PRO A 1145 7.90 -3.79 -26.11
N PRO A 1146 6.97 -4.32 -25.30
CA PRO A 1146 5.72 -3.62 -25.01
C PRO A 1146 5.98 -2.26 -24.33
N LYS A 1147 5.14 -1.28 -24.67
CA LYS A 1147 5.23 0.08 -24.11
C LYS A 1147 4.74 0.13 -22.66
N TYR A 1148 5.09 1.18 -21.93
CA TYR A 1148 4.71 1.36 -20.52
C TYR A 1148 3.20 1.26 -20.24
N TYR A 1149 2.35 1.76 -21.15
CA TYR A 1149 0.89 1.73 -20.97
C TYR A 1149 0.34 0.30 -21.03
N TRP A 1150 0.97 -0.58 -21.81
CA TRP A 1150 0.63 -1.99 -21.86
C TRP A 1150 0.82 -2.61 -20.47
N TRP A 1151 1.96 -2.32 -19.83
CA TRP A 1151 2.24 -2.76 -18.46
C TRP A 1151 1.24 -2.21 -17.44
N PHE A 1152 0.90 -0.92 -17.50
CA PHE A 1152 0.00 -0.31 -16.51
C PHE A 1152 -1.48 -0.65 -16.71
N PHE A 1153 -1.94 -0.85 -17.95
CA PHE A 1153 -3.38 -0.90 -18.25
C PHE A 1153 -3.83 -2.16 -19.01
N GLU A 1154 -2.92 -2.86 -19.69
CA GLU A 1154 -3.24 -4.10 -20.44
C GLU A 1154 -2.76 -5.37 -19.73
N THR A 1155 -2.03 -5.24 -18.61
CA THR A 1155 -1.73 -6.38 -17.72
C THR A 1155 -2.64 -6.42 -16.51
N VAL A 1156 -2.96 -7.64 -16.05
CA VAL A 1156 -3.76 -7.85 -14.84
C VAL A 1156 -3.12 -7.18 -13.61
N PRO A 1157 -1.82 -7.38 -13.30
CA PRO A 1157 -1.20 -6.72 -12.15
C PRO A 1157 -1.15 -5.19 -12.28
N GLY A 1158 -0.91 -4.66 -13.48
CA GLY A 1158 -0.90 -3.22 -13.72
C GLY A 1158 -2.25 -2.58 -13.45
N MET A 1159 -3.29 -3.05 -14.13
CA MET A 1159 -4.64 -2.47 -14.04
C MET A 1159 -5.20 -2.59 -12.63
N THR A 1160 -5.05 -3.76 -12.00
CA THR A 1160 -5.46 -3.95 -10.59
C THR A 1160 -4.64 -3.09 -9.63
N GLY A 1161 -3.34 -2.88 -9.87
CA GLY A 1161 -2.50 -1.99 -9.08
C GLY A 1161 -2.96 -0.52 -9.12
N VAL A 1162 -3.28 -0.02 -10.32
CA VAL A 1162 -3.83 1.33 -10.51
C VAL A 1162 -5.19 1.46 -9.81
N LEU A 1163 -6.08 0.49 -9.97
CA LEU A 1163 -7.38 0.48 -9.29
C LEU A 1163 -7.25 0.38 -7.76
N LEU A 1164 -6.30 -0.41 -7.25
CA LEU A 1164 -6.01 -0.51 -5.82
C LEU A 1164 -5.54 0.82 -5.24
N LEU A 1165 -4.65 1.54 -5.93
CA LEU A 1165 -4.21 2.87 -5.52
C LEU A 1165 -5.37 3.88 -5.47
N LEU A 1166 -6.27 3.83 -6.45
CA LEU A 1166 -7.48 4.66 -6.46
C LEU A 1166 -8.40 4.34 -5.26
N VAL A 1167 -8.67 3.05 -5.02
CA VAL A 1167 -9.49 2.59 -3.88
C VAL A 1167 -8.85 3.01 -2.56
N LEU A 1168 -7.53 2.82 -2.39
CA LEU A 1168 -6.79 3.26 -1.22
C LEU A 1168 -6.87 4.78 -1.04
N ALA A 1169 -6.68 5.57 -2.09
CA ALA A 1169 -6.79 7.03 -2.02
C ALA A 1169 -8.17 7.47 -1.52
N ILE A 1170 -9.25 6.92 -2.08
CA ILE A 1170 -10.63 7.22 -1.66
C ILE A 1170 -10.86 6.77 -0.20
N MET A 1171 -10.48 5.54 0.15
CA MET A 1171 -10.67 5.01 1.51
C MET A 1171 -9.96 5.86 2.57
N TYR A 1172 -8.68 6.19 2.37
CA TYR A 1172 -7.86 6.88 3.37
C TYR A 1172 -8.24 8.35 3.52
N VAL A 1173 -8.55 9.05 2.42
CA VAL A 1173 -8.99 10.46 2.47
C VAL A 1173 -10.30 10.59 3.25
N PHE A 1174 -11.32 9.80 2.91
CA PHE A 1174 -12.62 9.84 3.60
C PHE A 1174 -12.56 9.28 5.02
N ALA A 1175 -11.60 8.40 5.33
CA ALA A 1175 -11.35 7.90 6.69
C ALA A 1175 -10.52 8.84 7.56
N SER A 1176 -9.98 9.93 7.01
CA SER A 1176 -9.26 10.91 7.80
C SER A 1176 -10.15 11.58 8.86
N HIS A 1177 -9.53 11.99 9.97
CA HIS A 1177 -10.25 12.62 11.08
C HIS A 1177 -11.04 13.87 10.65
N HIS A 1178 -10.54 14.63 9.68
CA HIS A 1178 -11.19 15.82 9.15
C HIS A 1178 -12.53 15.49 8.45
N PHE A 1179 -12.53 14.57 7.48
CA PHE A 1179 -13.75 14.23 6.75
C PHE A 1179 -14.74 13.43 7.58
N ARG A 1180 -14.26 12.57 8.50
CA ARG A 1180 -15.13 11.85 9.43
C ARG A 1180 -15.95 12.81 10.30
N ARG A 1181 -15.40 13.98 10.71
CA ARG A 1181 -16.15 15.03 11.44
C ARG A 1181 -17.27 15.66 10.62
N HIS A 1182 -17.07 15.82 9.30
CA HIS A 1182 -18.07 16.38 8.40
C HIS A 1182 -19.15 15.38 8.01
N SER A 1183 -18.79 14.11 7.83
CA SER A 1183 -19.62 13.16 7.10
C SER A 1183 -19.33 11.70 7.48
N PHE A 1184 -19.98 11.22 8.54
CA PHE A 1184 -19.88 9.82 8.96
C PHE A 1184 -20.45 8.81 7.94
N ARG A 1185 -21.56 9.14 7.26
CA ARG A 1185 -22.09 8.29 6.18
C ARG A 1185 -21.10 8.18 5.01
N GLY A 1186 -20.35 9.25 4.73
CA GLY A 1186 -19.34 9.25 3.68
C GLY A 1186 -18.18 8.34 4.06
N PHE A 1187 -17.71 8.46 5.30
CA PHE A 1187 -16.73 7.54 5.88
C PHE A 1187 -17.13 6.07 5.70
N TRP A 1188 -18.33 5.65 6.15
CA TRP A 1188 -18.71 4.23 6.02
C TRP A 1188 -18.87 3.77 4.57
N LEU A 1189 -19.46 4.60 3.70
CA LEU A 1189 -19.63 4.27 2.29
C LEU A 1189 -18.29 3.96 1.62
N THR A 1190 -17.28 4.79 1.82
CA THR A 1190 -15.96 4.58 1.26
C THR A 1190 -15.18 3.51 2.01
N HIS A 1191 -15.34 3.38 3.32
CA HIS A 1191 -14.61 2.39 4.11
C HIS A 1191 -15.06 0.95 3.78
N HIS A 1192 -16.31 0.74 3.36
CA HIS A 1192 -16.79 -0.55 2.83
C HIS A 1192 -16.11 -1.01 1.54
N LEU A 1193 -15.39 -0.11 0.84
CA LEU A 1193 -14.57 -0.49 -0.30
C LEU A 1193 -13.44 -1.47 0.07
N TYR A 1194 -13.22 -1.77 1.35
CA TYR A 1194 -12.32 -2.86 1.75
C TYR A 1194 -12.68 -4.21 1.11
N VAL A 1195 -13.95 -4.46 0.79
CA VAL A 1195 -14.38 -5.68 0.09
C VAL A 1195 -13.83 -5.70 -1.33
N VAL A 1196 -13.94 -4.57 -2.04
CA VAL A 1196 -13.37 -4.38 -3.38
C VAL A 1196 -11.85 -4.41 -3.32
N LEU A 1197 -11.25 -3.80 -2.29
CA LEU A 1197 -9.81 -3.84 -2.04
C LEU A 1197 -9.32 -5.30 -1.96
N TYR A 1198 -9.91 -6.15 -1.12
CA TYR A 1198 -9.48 -7.55 -1.01
C TYR A 1198 -9.71 -8.37 -2.28
N ALA A 1199 -10.83 -8.15 -2.98
CA ALA A 1199 -11.08 -8.79 -4.26
C ALA A 1199 -9.99 -8.42 -5.29
N LEU A 1200 -9.66 -7.12 -5.37
CA LEU A 1200 -8.60 -6.63 -6.26
C LEU A 1200 -7.22 -7.13 -5.83
N ILE A 1201 -6.88 -7.22 -4.54
CA ILE A 1201 -5.59 -7.77 -4.08
C ILE A 1201 -5.44 -9.25 -4.48
N ILE A 1202 -6.51 -10.05 -4.37
CA ILE A 1202 -6.50 -11.46 -4.81
C ILE A 1202 -6.21 -11.57 -6.31
N ILE A 1203 -6.87 -10.75 -7.14
CA ILE A 1203 -6.67 -10.71 -8.60
C ILE A 1203 -5.29 -10.12 -8.96
N HIS A 1204 -4.80 -9.15 -8.19
CA HIS A 1204 -3.54 -8.46 -8.45
C HIS A 1204 -2.33 -9.42 -8.49
N GLY A 1205 -2.33 -10.44 -7.63
CA GLY A 1205 -1.31 -11.49 -7.63
C GLY A 1205 -1.63 -12.70 -8.50
N SER A 1206 -2.85 -12.84 -9.03
CA SER A 1206 -3.32 -14.11 -9.61
C SER A 1206 -2.67 -14.49 -10.93
N TYR A 1207 -2.20 -13.50 -11.71
CA TYR A 1207 -1.52 -13.75 -12.98
C TYR A 1207 -0.13 -14.39 -12.81
N ALA A 1208 0.40 -14.44 -11.58
CA ALA A 1208 1.70 -15.03 -11.26
C ALA A 1208 2.86 -14.53 -12.14
N LEU A 1209 2.81 -13.24 -12.54
CA LEU A 1209 3.76 -12.64 -13.48
C LEU A 1209 5.23 -12.79 -13.05
N ILE A 1210 5.50 -12.68 -11.75
CA ILE A 1210 6.84 -12.77 -11.17
C ILE A 1210 6.96 -14.00 -10.27
N GLN A 1211 5.99 -14.19 -9.38
CA GLN A 1211 5.95 -15.28 -8.41
C GLN A 1211 4.52 -15.75 -8.22
N LEU A 1212 4.37 -16.98 -7.74
CA LEU A 1212 3.09 -17.54 -7.33
C LEU A 1212 2.42 -16.64 -6.25
N PRO A 1213 1.10 -16.42 -6.32
CA PRO A 1213 0.40 -15.54 -5.38
C PRO A 1213 0.49 -16.07 -3.94
N SER A 1214 0.99 -15.28 -3.01
CA SER A 1214 1.08 -15.64 -1.58
C SER A 1214 0.05 -14.93 -0.68
N PHE A 1215 -0.61 -13.89 -1.18
CA PHE A 1215 -1.57 -13.09 -0.39
C PHE A 1215 -2.65 -13.93 0.28
N HIS A 1216 -3.23 -14.88 -0.45
CA HIS A 1216 -4.30 -15.75 0.06
C HIS A 1216 -3.86 -16.58 1.27
N ILE A 1217 -2.56 -16.92 1.38
CA ILE A 1217 -2.00 -17.67 2.51
C ILE A 1217 -2.05 -16.81 3.78
N TYR A 1218 -1.67 -15.53 3.70
CA TYR A 1218 -1.76 -14.59 4.81
C TYR A 1218 -3.21 -14.21 5.14
N PHE A 1219 -4.07 -14.13 4.12
CA PHE A 1219 -5.43 -13.63 4.23
C PHE A 1219 -6.42 -14.63 4.82
N LEU A 1220 -6.28 -15.93 4.52
CA LEU A 1220 -7.28 -16.95 4.82
C LEU A 1220 -7.65 -17.02 6.30
N VAL A 1221 -6.67 -17.13 7.20
CA VAL A 1221 -6.92 -17.27 8.64
C VAL A 1221 -7.53 -15.99 9.24
N PRO A 1222 -6.96 -14.78 9.04
CA PRO A 1222 -7.60 -13.54 9.51
C PRO A 1222 -9.00 -13.32 8.95
N ALA A 1223 -9.24 -13.67 7.68
CA ALA A 1223 -10.54 -13.53 7.04
C ALA A 1223 -11.60 -14.44 7.67
N ILE A 1224 -11.28 -15.72 7.92
CA ILE A 1224 -12.18 -16.67 8.60
C ILE A 1224 -12.54 -16.17 10.00
N ILE A 1225 -11.54 -15.71 10.77
CA ILE A 1225 -11.76 -15.17 12.12
C ILE A 1225 -12.67 -13.93 12.07
N TYR A 1226 -12.43 -13.01 11.13
CA TYR A 1226 -13.22 -11.80 10.97
C TYR A 1226 -14.67 -12.09 10.53
N VAL A 1227 -14.87 -13.01 9.58
CA VAL A 1227 -16.20 -13.43 9.14
C VAL A 1227 -16.95 -14.10 10.29
N GLY A 1228 -16.30 -15.00 11.02
CA GLY A 1228 -16.87 -15.61 12.24
C GLY A 1228 -17.26 -14.56 13.27
N ASP A 1229 -16.39 -13.59 13.55
CA ASP A 1229 -16.71 -12.48 14.47
C ASP A 1229 -17.92 -11.68 13.96
N LYS A 1230 -17.99 -11.36 12.67
CA LYS A 1230 -19.15 -10.64 12.10
C LYS A 1230 -20.44 -11.44 12.18
N LEU A 1231 -20.42 -12.75 11.95
CA LEU A 1231 -21.59 -13.61 12.11
C LEU A 1231 -22.08 -13.59 13.56
N VAL A 1232 -21.18 -13.65 14.55
CA VAL A 1232 -21.52 -13.50 15.97
C VAL A 1232 -22.09 -12.11 16.29
N SER A 1233 -21.58 -11.04 15.66
CA SER A 1233 -22.14 -9.69 15.80
C SER A 1233 -23.53 -9.53 15.16
N LEU A 1234 -23.80 -10.28 14.09
CA LEU A 1234 -25.10 -10.28 13.39
C LEU A 1234 -26.13 -11.14 14.11
N SER A 1235 -25.71 -12.22 14.77
CA SER A 1235 -26.61 -13.10 15.54
C SER A 1235 -27.13 -12.44 16.83
N ARG A 1236 -26.44 -11.44 17.38
CA ARG A 1236 -26.91 -10.70 18.56
C ARG A 1236 -28.07 -9.77 18.24
N LYS A 1237 -29.17 -9.91 19.00
CA LYS A 1237 -30.34 -9.05 18.92
C LYS A 1237 -30.06 -7.68 19.53
N LYS A 1238 -30.05 -6.65 18.69
CA LYS A 1238 -29.93 -5.24 19.09
C LYS A 1238 -31.30 -4.70 19.47
N VAL A 1239 -31.48 -4.26 20.71
CA VAL A 1239 -32.77 -3.84 21.24
C VAL A 1239 -32.97 -2.34 21.04
N GLU A 1240 -34.09 -1.94 20.46
CA GLU A 1240 -34.49 -0.53 20.36
C GLU A 1240 -35.11 -0.07 21.68
N ILE A 1241 -34.62 1.05 22.22
CA ILE A 1241 -35.00 1.58 23.54
C ILE A 1241 -35.32 3.08 23.45
N SER A 1242 -36.30 3.52 24.24
CA SER A 1242 -36.65 4.94 24.40
C SER A 1242 -35.88 5.58 25.54
N VAL A 1243 -35.42 6.80 25.32
CA VAL A 1243 -34.81 7.64 26.35
C VAL A 1243 -35.90 8.26 27.21
N VAL A 1244 -35.79 8.07 28.53
CA VAL A 1244 -36.73 8.54 29.55
C VAL A 1244 -36.37 9.96 29.99
N LYS A 1245 -35.08 10.19 30.29
CA LYS A 1245 -34.58 11.47 30.80
C LYS A 1245 -33.20 11.78 30.24
N VAL A 1246 -32.96 13.06 30.00
CA VAL A 1246 -31.67 13.60 29.57
C VAL A 1246 -31.30 14.76 30.47
N GLU A 1247 -30.07 14.77 30.97
CA GLU A 1247 -29.49 15.97 31.59
C GLU A 1247 -28.14 16.33 30.94
N LEU A 1248 -27.99 17.61 30.63
CA LEU A 1248 -26.71 18.18 30.20
C LEU A 1248 -25.95 18.66 31.43
N LEU A 1249 -25.13 17.77 31.98
CA LEU A 1249 -24.32 18.07 33.15
C LEU A 1249 -23.13 18.99 32.79
N PRO A 1250 -22.56 19.70 33.79
CA PRO A 1250 -21.35 20.51 33.64
C PRO A 1250 -20.18 19.71 33.05
N SER A 1251 -19.13 20.42 32.61
CA SER A 1251 -17.92 19.80 32.04
C SER A 1251 -18.13 18.92 30.79
N GLY A 1252 -19.26 19.07 30.09
CA GLY A 1252 -19.52 18.36 28.84
C GLY A 1252 -19.93 16.89 29.02
N VAL A 1253 -20.61 16.54 30.12
CA VAL A 1253 -21.14 15.18 30.37
C VAL A 1253 -22.64 15.11 30.09
N THR A 1254 -23.05 14.12 29.31
CA THR A 1254 -24.47 13.89 28.96
C THR A 1254 -24.97 12.71 29.77
N TYR A 1255 -25.91 12.96 30.68
CA TYR A 1255 -26.62 11.92 31.41
C TYR A 1255 -27.81 11.46 30.58
N LEU A 1256 -27.84 10.16 30.26
CA LEU A 1256 -28.95 9.53 29.56
C LEU A 1256 -29.55 8.44 30.46
N GLN A 1257 -30.83 8.56 30.76
CA GLN A 1257 -31.62 7.53 31.41
C GLN A 1257 -32.61 6.97 30.39
N PHE A 1258 -32.64 5.65 30.22
CA PHE A 1258 -33.47 4.99 29.22
C PHE A 1258 -34.13 3.74 29.77
N GLN A 1259 -35.21 3.32 29.11
CA GLN A 1259 -36.02 2.20 29.55
C GLN A 1259 -35.20 0.90 29.49
N ARG A 1260 -35.22 0.15 30.59
CA ARG A 1260 -34.61 -1.19 30.66
C ARG A 1260 -35.45 -2.18 29.85
N PRO A 1261 -34.86 -2.96 28.92
CA PRO A 1261 -35.58 -4.05 28.26
C PRO A 1261 -35.99 -5.13 29.28
N LYS A 1262 -37.18 -5.72 29.12
CA LYS A 1262 -37.72 -6.69 30.08
C LYS A 1262 -36.81 -7.91 30.35
N THR A 1263 -36.04 -8.33 29.36
CA THR A 1263 -35.12 -9.48 29.45
C THR A 1263 -33.67 -9.05 29.73
N PHE A 1264 -33.44 -7.81 30.15
CA PHE A 1264 -32.09 -7.26 30.34
C PHE A 1264 -31.62 -7.47 31.78
N GLU A 1265 -30.87 -8.52 32.02
CA GLU A 1265 -30.15 -8.76 33.27
C GLU A 1265 -28.68 -8.41 33.09
N TYR A 1266 -28.10 -7.71 34.05
CA TYR A 1266 -26.68 -7.33 34.04
C TYR A 1266 -26.14 -7.27 35.47
N LYS A 1267 -24.82 -7.34 35.61
CA LYS A 1267 -24.08 -7.17 36.87
C LYS A 1267 -23.39 -5.82 36.91
N SER A 1268 -23.18 -5.31 38.11
CA SER A 1268 -22.47 -4.06 38.35
C SER A 1268 -21.10 -4.06 37.69
N GLY A 1269 -20.78 -2.95 37.02
CA GLY A 1269 -19.53 -2.78 36.27
C GLY A 1269 -19.58 -3.20 34.80
N GLN A 1270 -20.62 -3.91 34.36
CA GLN A 1270 -20.80 -4.23 32.94
C GLN A 1270 -21.08 -2.98 32.09
N TRP A 1271 -20.82 -3.09 30.80
CA TRP A 1271 -20.99 -2.02 29.82
C TRP A 1271 -21.85 -2.48 28.65
N VAL A 1272 -22.37 -1.51 27.91
CA VAL A 1272 -23.24 -1.71 26.76
C VAL A 1272 -22.71 -0.95 25.57
N ARG A 1273 -23.13 -1.34 24.37
CA ARG A 1273 -22.92 -0.54 23.17
C ARG A 1273 -24.24 0.14 22.78
N ILE A 1274 -24.18 1.44 22.51
CA ILE A 1274 -25.35 2.18 22.01
C ILE A 1274 -25.11 2.72 20.60
N ALA A 1275 -26.16 2.78 19.81
CA ALA A 1275 -26.22 3.53 18.56
C ALA A 1275 -27.42 4.50 18.57
N CYS A 1276 -27.25 5.66 17.94
CA CYS A 1276 -28.33 6.65 17.76
C CYS A 1276 -28.49 6.94 16.26
N LEU A 1277 -29.56 6.43 15.66
CA LEU A 1277 -29.79 6.57 14.21
C LEU A 1277 -30.02 8.02 13.78
N SER A 1278 -30.45 8.89 14.70
CA SER A 1278 -30.64 10.33 14.46
C SER A 1278 -29.33 11.08 14.19
N LEU A 1279 -28.17 10.48 14.49
CA LEU A 1279 -26.86 10.97 14.05
C LEU A 1279 -26.61 10.73 12.56
N GLY A 1280 -27.47 9.95 11.88
CA GLY A 1280 -27.24 9.49 10.51
C GLY A 1280 -26.19 8.37 10.42
N THR A 1281 -25.99 7.65 11.52
CA THR A 1281 -24.99 6.57 11.64
C THR A 1281 -25.53 5.40 12.42
N ASN A 1282 -25.18 4.19 12.02
CA ASN A 1282 -25.39 2.97 12.79
C ASN A 1282 -24.13 2.56 13.58
N GLU A 1283 -23.38 3.56 14.07
CA GLU A 1283 -22.17 3.33 14.86
C GLU A 1283 -22.53 2.98 16.30
N TYR A 1284 -22.05 1.82 16.76
CA TYR A 1284 -22.17 1.35 18.14
C TYR A 1284 -20.93 1.76 18.95
N HIS A 1285 -21.13 2.51 20.03
CA HIS A 1285 -20.08 2.98 20.94
C HIS A 1285 -20.26 2.38 22.34
N PRO A 1286 -19.16 1.92 22.99
CA PRO A 1286 -19.23 1.30 24.32
C PRO A 1286 -19.35 2.34 25.44
N PHE A 1287 -20.24 2.11 26.40
CA PHE A 1287 -20.38 2.91 27.62
C PHE A 1287 -20.74 2.02 28.81
N THR A 1288 -20.09 2.27 29.96
CA THR A 1288 -20.35 1.57 31.21
C THR A 1288 -21.71 1.96 31.79
N LEU A 1289 -22.49 0.97 32.23
CA LEU A 1289 -23.75 1.22 32.92
C LEU A 1289 -23.47 1.84 34.29
N THR A 1290 -23.98 3.04 34.52
CA THR A 1290 -23.84 3.74 35.82
C THR A 1290 -24.98 3.44 36.78
N SER A 1291 -26.08 2.89 36.29
CA SER A 1291 -27.21 2.39 37.09
C SER A 1291 -26.85 1.08 37.78
N ALA A 1292 -27.43 0.81 38.95
CA ALA A 1292 -27.30 -0.49 39.61
C ALA A 1292 -28.27 -1.54 39.02
N PRO A 1293 -27.94 -2.84 39.08
CA PRO A 1293 -28.78 -3.92 38.53
C PRO A 1293 -30.22 -3.99 39.05
N HIS A 1294 -30.51 -3.39 40.20
CA HIS A 1294 -31.84 -3.34 40.80
C HIS A 1294 -32.69 -2.16 40.30
N GLU A 1295 -32.12 -1.22 39.55
CA GLU A 1295 -32.88 -0.08 38.99
C GLU A 1295 -33.76 -0.51 37.80
N ASP A 1296 -34.95 0.07 37.69
CA ASP A 1296 -35.92 -0.16 36.60
C ASP A 1296 -35.50 0.50 35.28
N THR A 1297 -34.54 1.43 35.34
CA THR A 1297 -33.99 2.15 34.19
C THR A 1297 -32.50 1.92 34.09
N LEU A 1298 -31.97 2.07 32.88
CA LEU A 1298 -30.53 2.04 32.64
C LEU A 1298 -30.02 3.47 32.49
N SER A 1299 -28.86 3.77 33.08
CA SER A 1299 -28.24 5.09 32.98
C SER A 1299 -26.82 5.05 32.43
N LEU A 1300 -26.46 6.08 31.64
CA LEU A 1300 -25.13 6.29 31.07
C LEU A 1300 -24.68 7.73 31.28
N HIS A 1301 -23.40 7.90 31.66
CA HIS A 1301 -22.72 9.20 31.74
C HIS A 1301 -21.69 9.34 30.60
N ILE A 1302 -22.07 10.06 29.54
CA ILE A 1302 -21.31 10.13 28.30
C ILE A 1302 -20.50 11.42 28.22
N ARG A 1303 -19.17 11.31 28.21
CA ARG A 1303 -18.25 12.45 28.06
C ARG A 1303 -18.14 12.90 26.60
N ALA A 1304 -18.22 14.21 26.35
CA ALA A 1304 -18.04 14.81 25.03
C ALA A 1304 -16.55 14.86 24.60
N VAL A 1305 -15.98 13.69 24.25
CA VAL A 1305 -14.55 13.53 23.87
C VAL A 1305 -14.30 13.46 22.37
N GLY A 1306 -15.32 13.28 21.54
CA GLY A 1306 -15.14 13.09 20.11
C GLY A 1306 -16.38 13.40 19.28
N PRO A 1307 -16.28 13.31 17.95
CA PRO A 1307 -17.33 13.83 17.06
C PRO A 1307 -18.69 13.16 17.27
N TRP A 1308 -18.70 11.86 17.59
CA TRP A 1308 -19.94 11.12 17.86
C TRP A 1308 -20.58 11.55 19.18
N THR A 1309 -19.80 11.68 20.27
CA THR A 1309 -20.32 12.05 21.59
C THR A 1309 -20.71 13.52 21.69
N THR A 1310 -19.98 14.43 21.03
CA THR A 1310 -20.37 15.85 20.93
C THR A 1310 -21.68 16.00 20.14
N ARG A 1311 -21.83 15.29 19.02
CA ARG A 1311 -23.08 15.31 18.24
C ARG A 1311 -24.25 14.68 18.99
N LEU A 1312 -23.99 13.64 19.77
CA LEU A 1312 -25.01 13.04 20.64
C LEU A 1312 -25.51 14.10 21.65
N ARG A 1313 -24.60 14.81 22.32
CA ARG A 1313 -24.93 15.91 23.24
C ARG A 1313 -25.76 17.01 22.58
N GLU A 1314 -25.36 17.44 21.38
CA GLU A 1314 -26.09 18.44 20.59
C GLU A 1314 -27.51 17.97 20.24
N ILE A 1315 -27.68 16.70 19.84
CA ILE A 1315 -28.97 16.15 19.43
C ILE A 1315 -29.95 16.09 20.60
N TYR A 1316 -29.49 15.71 21.79
CA TYR A 1316 -30.31 15.59 22.99
C TYR A 1316 -30.45 16.90 23.80
N SER A 1317 -29.92 18.03 23.29
CA SER A 1317 -30.16 19.34 23.93
C SER A 1317 -31.65 19.74 23.84
N PRO A 1318 -32.27 20.20 24.93
CA PRO A 1318 -33.70 20.47 24.98
C PRO A 1318 -34.11 21.64 24.07
N PRO A 1319 -35.24 21.55 23.32
CA PRO A 1319 -35.82 22.69 22.62
C PRO A 1319 -36.47 23.66 23.63
N VAL A 1320 -36.38 24.97 23.41
CA VAL A 1320 -37.15 25.96 24.19
C VAL A 1320 -38.62 25.89 23.77
N GLY A 1321 -39.52 25.77 24.77
CA GLY A 1321 -40.97 25.80 24.55
C GLY A 1321 -41.78 24.65 25.16
N GLY A 1322 -41.18 23.73 25.92
CA GLY A 1322 -41.94 22.75 26.73
C GLY A 1322 -42.81 21.75 25.96
N THR A 1323 -42.85 21.79 24.62
CA THR A 1323 -43.60 20.83 23.82
C THR A 1323 -42.95 19.45 23.90
N SER A 1324 -43.75 18.40 24.13
CA SER A 1324 -43.38 16.98 24.27
C SER A 1324 -42.71 16.35 23.04
N ALA A 1325 -41.64 16.95 22.53
CA ALA A 1325 -40.80 16.36 21.51
C ALA A 1325 -40.14 15.10 22.10
N ARG A 1326 -40.58 13.93 21.62
CA ARG A 1326 -39.97 12.64 22.00
C ARG A 1326 -38.48 12.68 21.70
N TYR A 1327 -37.68 12.34 22.70
CA TYR A 1327 -36.25 12.14 22.50
C TYR A 1327 -35.98 11.09 21.41
N PRO A 1328 -34.87 11.23 20.65
CA PRO A 1328 -34.40 10.20 19.76
C PRO A 1328 -34.30 8.84 20.44
N LYS A 1329 -34.60 7.77 19.70
CA LYS A 1329 -34.43 6.41 20.19
C LYS A 1329 -32.97 5.97 20.12
N LEU A 1330 -32.60 5.05 21.00
CA LEU A 1330 -31.30 4.39 21.02
C LEU A 1330 -31.44 2.91 20.65
N TYR A 1331 -30.36 2.32 20.14
CA TYR A 1331 -30.23 0.88 19.97
C TYR A 1331 -29.17 0.36 20.91
N LEU A 1332 -29.54 -0.59 21.76
CA LEU A 1332 -28.73 -1.20 22.80
C LEU A 1332 -28.23 -2.59 22.37
N ASP A 1333 -26.93 -2.85 22.56
CA ASP A 1333 -26.30 -4.16 22.42
C ASP A 1333 -25.48 -4.45 23.69
N GLY A 1334 -25.63 -5.63 24.28
CA GLY A 1334 -25.06 -5.99 25.58
C GLY A 1334 -26.08 -6.65 26.52
N PRO A 1335 -25.70 -6.89 27.79
CA PRO A 1335 -24.48 -6.40 28.46
C PRO A 1335 -23.19 -7.12 28.02
N PHE A 1336 -22.07 -6.43 28.13
CA PHE A 1336 -20.71 -6.93 27.91
C PHE A 1336 -19.87 -6.74 29.19
N GLY A 1337 -18.79 -7.51 29.30
CA GLY A 1337 -17.92 -7.56 30.48
C GLY A 1337 -18.28 -8.74 31.37
N GLU A 1338 -17.28 -9.40 31.95
CA GLU A 1338 -17.50 -10.43 32.94
C GLU A 1338 -17.65 -9.69 34.28
N GLY A 1339 -18.89 -9.58 34.78
CA GLY A 1339 -19.20 -8.84 36.01
C GLY A 1339 -18.64 -9.54 37.24
N HIS A 1340 -17.32 -9.57 37.37
CA HIS A 1340 -16.58 -10.14 38.49
C HIS A 1340 -16.94 -9.32 39.74
N GLN A 1341 -17.72 -9.91 40.63
CA GLN A 1341 -18.11 -9.32 41.91
C GLN A 1341 -17.36 -10.02 43.05
N GLU A 1342 -16.06 -10.25 42.86
CA GLU A 1342 -15.24 -11.04 43.78
C GLU A 1342 -15.06 -10.38 45.15
N TRP A 1343 -15.31 -9.07 45.27
CA TRP A 1343 -15.39 -8.36 46.55
C TRP A 1343 -16.41 -8.98 47.52
N HIS A 1344 -17.42 -9.70 47.04
CA HIS A 1344 -18.36 -10.43 47.89
C HIS A 1344 -17.72 -11.64 48.59
N LYS A 1345 -16.57 -12.15 48.11
CA LYS A 1345 -15.84 -13.28 48.69
C LYS A 1345 -14.96 -12.89 49.88
N PHE A 1346 -14.80 -11.60 50.17
CA PHE A 1346 -13.93 -11.07 51.23
C PHE A 1346 -14.74 -10.32 52.28
N GLU A 1347 -14.41 -10.52 53.56
CA GLU A 1347 -15.05 -9.78 54.67
C GLU A 1347 -14.77 -8.28 54.59
N VAL A 1348 -13.55 -7.94 54.17
CA VAL A 1348 -13.12 -6.57 53.93
C VAL A 1348 -12.60 -6.47 52.50
N SER A 1349 -13.13 -5.51 51.75
CA SER A 1349 -12.73 -5.25 50.36
C SER A 1349 -12.29 -3.80 50.17
N VAL A 1350 -11.17 -3.60 49.47
CA VAL A 1350 -10.66 -2.28 49.08
C VAL A 1350 -10.84 -2.10 47.59
N LEU A 1351 -11.71 -1.19 47.19
CA LEU A 1351 -12.02 -0.83 45.81
C LEU A 1351 -11.23 0.42 45.42
N VAL A 1352 -10.31 0.33 44.46
CA VAL A 1352 -9.47 1.44 44.01
C VAL A 1352 -9.84 1.85 42.59
N GLY A 1353 -10.49 3.01 42.42
CA GLY A 1353 -10.91 3.55 41.14
C GLY A 1353 -10.02 4.70 40.67
N GLY A 1354 -9.42 4.57 39.48
CA GLY A 1354 -8.45 5.54 38.94
C GLY A 1354 -8.88 6.17 37.62
N GLY A 1355 -8.95 7.50 37.56
CA GLY A 1355 -9.24 8.25 36.32
C GLY A 1355 -10.55 7.81 35.65
N ILE A 1356 -10.51 7.44 34.37
CA ILE A 1356 -11.71 6.98 33.64
C ILE A 1356 -12.28 5.64 34.15
N GLY A 1357 -11.44 4.82 34.78
CA GLY A 1357 -11.81 3.52 35.34
C GLY A 1357 -12.66 3.61 36.61
N VAL A 1358 -13.03 4.82 37.05
CA VAL A 1358 -13.92 5.03 38.19
C VAL A 1358 -15.40 4.83 37.83
N THR A 1359 -15.78 5.06 36.56
CA THR A 1359 -17.17 5.00 36.06
C THR A 1359 -17.95 3.74 36.50
N PRO A 1360 -17.40 2.51 36.43
CA PRO A 1360 -18.06 1.28 36.85
C PRO A 1360 -18.41 1.25 38.35
N PHE A 1361 -17.61 1.92 39.18
CA PHE A 1361 -17.81 1.91 40.63
C PHE A 1361 -19.08 2.63 41.06
N ALA A 1362 -19.63 3.53 40.24
CA ALA A 1362 -20.96 4.12 40.49
C ALA A 1362 -22.04 3.03 40.65
N SER A 1363 -22.09 2.10 39.70
CA SER A 1363 -23.02 0.96 39.71
C SER A 1363 -22.70 -0.02 40.85
N ILE A 1364 -21.41 -0.29 41.09
CA ILE A 1364 -20.95 -1.21 42.15
C ILE A 1364 -21.34 -0.69 43.54
N LEU A 1365 -21.11 0.59 43.83
CA LEU A 1365 -21.41 1.19 45.14
C LEU A 1365 -22.92 1.22 45.42
N LYS A 1366 -23.73 1.61 44.42
CA LYS A 1366 -25.20 1.56 44.53
C LYS A 1366 -25.71 0.14 44.76
N ASP A 1367 -25.21 -0.85 44.02
CA ASP A 1367 -25.57 -2.27 44.19
C ASP A 1367 -25.19 -2.81 45.58
N LEU A 1368 -24.01 -2.44 46.10
CA LEU A 1368 -23.55 -2.85 47.42
C LEU A 1368 -24.42 -2.31 48.56
N VAL A 1369 -24.77 -1.03 48.51
CA VAL A 1369 -25.64 -0.42 49.53
C VAL A 1369 -27.03 -1.02 49.49
N PHE A 1370 -27.58 -1.24 48.29
CA PHE A 1370 -28.88 -1.90 48.13
C PHE A 1370 -28.90 -3.33 48.67
N LYS A 1371 -27.89 -4.15 48.35
CA LYS A 1371 -27.80 -5.51 48.91
C LYS A 1371 -27.68 -5.50 50.45
N SER A 1372 -27.03 -4.48 51.01
CA SER A 1372 -26.95 -4.28 52.47
C SER A 1372 -28.29 -3.91 53.09
N SER A 1373 -29.04 -3.01 52.44
CA SER A 1373 -30.34 -2.54 52.93
C SER A 1373 -31.42 -3.63 52.87
N MET A 1374 -31.31 -4.57 51.92
CA MET A 1374 -32.20 -5.74 51.85
C MET A 1374 -31.97 -6.79 52.95
N GLY A 1375 -31.00 -6.58 53.86
CA GLY A 1375 -30.75 -7.50 54.98
C GLY A 1375 -30.18 -8.86 54.57
N THR A 1376 -29.69 -9.00 53.33
CA THR A 1376 -29.07 -10.24 52.86
C THR A 1376 -27.81 -10.53 53.69
N GLN A 1377 -27.58 -11.79 54.09
CA GLN A 1377 -26.33 -12.19 54.75
C GLN A 1377 -25.16 -12.05 53.77
N MET A 1378 -24.53 -10.88 53.75
CA MET A 1378 -23.33 -10.63 52.97
C MET A 1378 -22.11 -10.98 53.81
N LEU A 1379 -21.19 -11.76 53.22
CA LEU A 1379 -19.89 -12.03 53.85
C LEU A 1379 -19.07 -10.74 53.98
N CYS A 1380 -19.24 -9.80 53.04
CA CYS A 1380 -18.58 -8.50 53.06
C CYS A 1380 -19.18 -7.58 54.13
N LYS A 1381 -18.40 -7.32 55.18
CA LYS A 1381 -18.76 -6.49 56.35
C LYS A 1381 -18.35 -5.03 56.18
N LYS A 1382 -17.25 -4.75 55.46
CA LYS A 1382 -16.74 -3.39 55.24
C LYS A 1382 -16.09 -3.23 53.87
N ILE A 1383 -16.35 -2.11 53.22
CA ILE A 1383 -15.81 -1.76 51.91
C ILE A 1383 -15.14 -0.39 51.99
N TYR A 1384 -13.89 -0.33 51.53
CA TYR A 1384 -13.14 0.92 51.40
C TYR A 1384 -13.06 1.30 49.93
N PHE A 1385 -13.66 2.41 49.54
CA PHE A 1385 -13.57 2.91 48.17
C PHE A 1385 -12.57 4.07 48.09
N ILE A 1386 -11.45 3.82 47.43
CA ILE A 1386 -10.38 4.79 47.18
C ILE A 1386 -10.54 5.33 45.76
N TRP A 1387 -11.05 6.54 45.64
CA TRP A 1387 -11.13 7.24 44.35
C TRP A 1387 -9.89 8.08 44.12
N VAL A 1388 -9.08 7.73 43.11
CA VAL A 1388 -7.87 8.46 42.72
C VAL A 1388 -8.11 9.19 41.40
N THR A 1389 -8.11 10.52 41.43
CA THR A 1389 -8.24 11.33 40.22
C THR A 1389 -7.25 12.48 40.19
N ARG A 1390 -6.99 13.02 39.00
CA ARG A 1390 -6.22 14.27 38.87
C ARG A 1390 -7.10 15.45 39.28
N THR A 1391 -8.25 15.59 38.63
CA THR A 1391 -9.28 16.61 38.89
C THR A 1391 -10.64 15.93 38.85
N GLN A 1392 -11.66 16.52 39.47
CA GLN A 1392 -13.03 15.99 39.36
C GLN A 1392 -13.74 16.38 38.06
N ARG A 1393 -13.08 17.14 37.18
CA ARG A 1393 -13.62 17.55 35.87
C ARG A 1393 -14.13 16.36 35.05
N GLN A 1394 -15.37 16.44 34.55
CA GLN A 1394 -16.12 15.38 33.84
C GLN A 1394 -16.59 14.19 34.70
N PHE A 1395 -16.33 14.22 36.00
CA PHE A 1395 -16.70 13.21 36.99
C PHE A 1395 -17.38 13.85 38.22
N GLU A 1396 -17.89 15.08 38.08
CA GLU A 1396 -18.58 15.80 39.15
C GLU A 1396 -19.82 15.03 39.63
N TRP A 1397 -20.55 14.45 38.68
CA TRP A 1397 -21.70 13.57 38.91
C TRP A 1397 -21.41 12.36 39.80
N LEU A 1398 -20.15 11.92 39.89
CA LEU A 1398 -19.79 10.82 40.77
C LEU A 1398 -19.85 11.25 42.24
N ALA A 1399 -19.58 12.53 42.54
CA ALA A 1399 -19.75 13.05 43.89
C ALA A 1399 -21.23 12.99 44.32
N ASP A 1400 -22.16 13.26 43.41
CA ASP A 1400 -23.60 13.13 43.67
C ASP A 1400 -24.00 11.68 43.94
N ILE A 1401 -23.45 10.73 43.19
CA ILE A 1401 -23.68 9.30 43.42
C ILE A 1401 -23.07 8.83 44.75
N ILE A 1402 -21.87 9.29 45.11
CA ILE A 1402 -21.26 8.95 46.39
C ILE A 1402 -22.11 9.50 47.55
N ARG A 1403 -22.67 10.71 47.39
CA ARG A 1403 -23.59 11.31 48.37
C ARG A 1403 -24.82 10.42 48.57
N GLU A 1404 -25.46 9.99 47.48
CA GLU A 1404 -26.59 9.06 47.49
C GLU A 1404 -26.25 7.70 48.17
N VAL A 1405 -25.06 7.17 47.89
CA VAL A 1405 -24.54 5.92 48.49
C VAL A 1405 -24.30 6.06 49.99
N GLU A 1406 -23.72 7.18 50.43
CA GLU A 1406 -23.53 7.47 51.85
C GLU A 1406 -24.88 7.62 52.57
N GLU A 1407 -25.82 8.35 51.97
CA GLU A 1407 -27.15 8.61 52.56
C GLU A 1407 -27.96 7.32 52.76
N ASN A 1408 -27.95 6.41 51.78
CA ASN A 1408 -28.66 5.13 51.85
C ASN A 1408 -27.94 4.07 52.71
N GLY A 1409 -26.70 4.32 53.14
CA GLY A 1409 -25.87 3.36 53.87
C GLY A 1409 -26.20 3.26 55.37
N SER A 1410 -27.20 2.46 55.75
CA SER A 1410 -27.63 2.34 57.16
C SER A 1410 -26.64 1.62 58.11
N ARG A 1411 -25.57 1.00 57.59
CA ARG A 1411 -24.64 0.14 58.35
C ARG A 1411 -23.18 0.58 58.29
N ASP A 1412 -22.89 1.79 57.83
CA ASP A 1412 -21.52 2.25 57.57
C ASP A 1412 -20.71 1.21 56.74
N LEU A 1413 -21.36 0.60 55.73
CA LEU A 1413 -20.74 -0.45 54.93
C LEU A 1413 -19.59 0.09 54.06
N VAL A 1414 -19.78 1.29 53.49
CA VAL A 1414 -18.88 1.88 52.51
C VAL A 1414 -18.19 3.11 53.13
N SER A 1415 -16.86 3.08 53.19
CA SER A 1415 -16.02 4.23 53.54
C SER A 1415 -15.35 4.76 52.29
N VAL A 1416 -15.63 6.00 51.88
CA VAL A 1416 -15.06 6.60 50.68
C VAL A 1416 -13.89 7.54 51.03
N HIS A 1417 -12.82 7.45 50.26
CA HIS A 1417 -11.64 8.30 50.36
C HIS A 1417 -11.31 8.84 48.96
N ILE A 1418 -11.38 10.16 48.80
CA ILE A 1418 -11.16 10.81 47.51
C ILE A 1418 -9.74 11.41 47.52
N TYR A 1419 -8.87 10.99 46.59
CA TYR A 1419 -7.50 11.48 46.44
C TYR A 1419 -7.38 12.31 45.16
N ILE A 1420 -7.24 13.63 45.34
CA ILE A 1420 -6.94 14.58 44.28
C ILE A 1420 -5.43 14.70 44.11
N THR A 1421 -4.93 14.24 42.96
CA THR A 1421 -3.50 14.14 42.65
C THR A 1421 -2.97 15.31 41.80
N GLN A 1422 -3.81 16.31 41.51
CA GLN A 1422 -3.35 17.55 40.88
C GLN A 1422 -2.34 18.26 41.80
N LEU A 1423 -1.33 18.89 41.19
CA LEU A 1423 -0.41 19.74 41.93
C LEU A 1423 -1.10 21.07 42.27
N ALA A 1424 -0.85 21.63 43.45
CA ALA A 1424 -1.52 22.83 43.95
C ALA A 1424 -1.42 24.02 42.98
N GLU A 1425 -0.31 24.12 42.25
CA GLU A 1425 -0.02 25.20 41.29
C GLU A 1425 -0.83 25.09 39.99
N LYS A 1426 -1.67 24.05 39.86
CA LYS A 1426 -2.55 23.78 38.72
C LYS A 1426 -3.99 23.43 39.15
N PHE A 1427 -4.40 23.84 40.35
CA PHE A 1427 -5.78 23.69 40.78
C PHE A 1427 -6.71 24.53 39.89
N ASP A 1428 -7.81 23.92 39.45
CA ASP A 1428 -8.95 24.64 38.89
C ASP A 1428 -9.82 25.20 40.04
N LEU A 1429 -10.77 26.08 39.74
CA LEU A 1429 -11.60 26.71 40.76
C LEU A 1429 -12.32 25.68 41.64
N ARG A 1430 -12.90 24.63 41.02
CA ARG A 1430 -13.53 23.53 41.75
C ARG A 1430 -12.56 22.86 42.74
N THR A 1431 -11.34 22.52 42.30
CA THR A 1431 -10.35 21.86 43.15
C THR A 1431 -9.91 22.76 44.29
N THR A 1432 -9.78 24.07 44.07
CA THR A 1432 -9.47 25.01 45.14
C THR A 1432 -10.62 25.14 46.12
N MET A 1433 -11.87 25.22 45.65
CA MET A 1433 -13.02 25.29 46.54
C MET A 1433 -13.16 24.01 47.38
N LEU A 1434 -12.92 22.84 46.78
CA LEU A 1434 -12.78 21.58 47.52
C LEU A 1434 -11.69 21.67 48.59
N TYR A 1435 -10.52 22.21 48.26
CA TYR A 1435 -9.40 22.34 49.19
C TYR A 1435 -9.75 23.26 50.37
N ILE A 1436 -10.43 24.37 50.10
CA ILE A 1436 -10.83 25.36 51.11
C ILE A 1436 -11.93 24.78 51.99
N CYS A 1437 -13.00 24.25 51.42
CA CYS A 1437 -14.12 23.71 52.19
C CYS A 1437 -13.73 22.47 53.00
N GLU A 1438 -12.74 21.69 52.55
CA GLU A 1438 -12.30 20.50 53.27
C GLU A 1438 -11.30 20.79 54.39
N ARG A 1439 -10.46 21.83 54.26
CA ARG A 1439 -9.37 22.13 55.22
C ARG A 1439 -9.50 23.42 56.02
N HIS A 1440 -10.20 24.43 55.49
CA HIS A 1440 -10.23 25.79 56.03
C HIS A 1440 -11.63 26.26 56.42
N PHE A 1441 -12.67 25.48 56.10
CA PHE A 1441 -14.06 25.78 56.43
C PHE A 1441 -14.69 24.70 57.32
N GLN A 1442 -15.69 25.09 58.08
CA GLN A 1442 -16.40 24.19 58.99
C GLN A 1442 -17.25 23.19 58.21
N LYS A 1443 -17.20 21.91 58.60
CA LYS A 1443 -18.14 20.89 58.13
C LYS A 1443 -19.46 21.01 58.88
N VAL A 1444 -20.57 20.93 58.16
CA VAL A 1444 -21.93 20.93 58.73
C VAL A 1444 -22.39 19.48 58.81
N LEU A 1445 -22.66 18.96 60.01
CA LEU A 1445 -23.03 17.54 60.23
C LEU A 1445 -22.02 16.56 59.58
N ASN A 1446 -20.73 16.88 59.68
CA ASN A 1446 -19.60 16.15 59.08
C ASN A 1446 -19.58 16.11 57.55
N ARG A 1447 -20.45 16.89 56.90
CA ARG A 1447 -20.48 17.03 55.45
C ARG A 1447 -19.69 18.27 55.02
N SER A 1448 -18.95 18.12 53.92
CA SER A 1448 -18.28 19.25 53.27
C SER A 1448 -19.31 20.20 52.66
N LEU A 1449 -19.18 21.51 52.92
CA LEU A 1449 -20.12 22.54 52.43
C LEU A 1449 -20.28 22.50 50.89
N PHE A 1450 -19.21 22.19 50.17
CA PHE A 1450 -19.19 22.25 48.71
C PHE A 1450 -19.73 20.99 48.01
N THR A 1451 -19.56 19.80 48.60
CA THR A 1451 -19.97 18.52 47.97
C THR A 1451 -21.12 17.82 48.68
N GLY A 1452 -21.40 18.17 49.94
CA GLY A 1452 -22.34 17.46 50.80
C GLY A 1452 -21.86 16.08 51.25
N LEU A 1453 -20.60 15.72 51.02
CA LEU A 1453 -20.05 14.40 51.35
C LEU A 1453 -19.54 14.34 52.78
N ARG A 1454 -19.81 13.24 53.48
CA ARG A 1454 -19.15 12.92 54.77
C ARG A 1454 -17.72 12.44 54.55
N SER A 1455 -17.46 11.83 53.41
CA SER A 1455 -16.14 11.33 53.03
C SER A 1455 -15.10 12.42 52.91
N VAL A 1456 -13.87 12.06 53.28
CA VAL A 1456 -12.74 12.98 53.32
C VAL A 1456 -12.08 13.06 51.94
N THR A 1457 -11.85 14.30 51.48
CA THR A 1457 -11.07 14.57 50.28
C THR A 1457 -9.62 14.90 50.65
N HIS A 1458 -8.70 14.06 50.20
CA HIS A 1458 -7.26 14.20 50.41
C HIS A 1458 -6.58 14.78 49.16
N PHE A 1459 -5.50 15.55 49.37
CA PHE A 1459 -4.75 16.21 48.31
C PHE A 1459 -3.32 15.68 48.27
N GLY A 1460 -3.00 14.89 47.24
CA GLY A 1460 -1.73 14.19 47.08
C GLY A 1460 -1.91 12.74 46.63
N ARG A 1461 -0.81 11.97 46.63
CA ARG A 1461 -0.87 10.55 46.26
C ARG A 1461 -1.39 9.70 47.43
N PRO A 1462 -2.21 8.67 47.16
CA PRO A 1462 -2.68 7.77 48.20
C PRO A 1462 -1.52 6.96 48.80
N PRO A 1463 -1.41 6.88 50.14
CA PRO A 1463 -0.34 6.16 50.83
C PRO A 1463 -0.67 4.65 50.90
N PHE A 1464 -0.78 3.96 49.75
CA PHE A 1464 -1.31 2.59 49.70
C PHE A 1464 -0.65 1.62 50.70
N GLU A 1465 0.66 1.68 50.88
CA GLU A 1465 1.38 0.83 51.84
C GLU A 1465 0.92 1.06 53.29
N LEU A 1466 0.98 2.31 53.76
CA LEU A 1466 0.56 2.69 55.10
C LEU A 1466 -0.95 2.48 55.33
N PHE A 1467 -1.76 2.71 54.30
CA PHE A 1467 -3.19 2.45 54.33
C PHE A 1467 -3.48 0.96 54.55
N LEU A 1468 -2.86 0.08 53.75
CA LEU A 1468 -3.04 -1.37 53.87
C LEU A 1468 -2.49 -1.90 55.20
N ASP A 1469 -1.38 -1.36 55.70
CA ASP A 1469 -0.84 -1.70 57.03
C ASP A 1469 -1.84 -1.36 58.14
N SER A 1470 -2.39 -0.14 58.11
CA SER A 1470 -3.39 0.30 59.10
C SER A 1470 -4.70 -0.51 59.05
N LEU A 1471 -5.04 -1.12 57.92
CA LEU A 1471 -6.21 -2.00 57.83
C LEU A 1471 -6.05 -3.26 58.66
N GLN A 1472 -4.82 -3.77 58.83
CA GLN A 1472 -4.56 -4.93 59.70
C GLN A 1472 -4.84 -4.57 61.17
N GLU A 1473 -4.60 -3.32 61.57
CA GLU A 1473 -4.87 -2.84 62.93
C GLU A 1473 -6.37 -2.58 63.16
N VAL A 1474 -7.07 -2.05 62.15
CA VAL A 1474 -8.52 -1.77 62.24
C VAL A 1474 -9.35 -3.05 62.20
N HIS A 1475 -8.89 -4.06 61.45
CA HIS A 1475 -9.60 -5.34 61.27
C HIS A 1475 -8.74 -6.54 61.71
N PRO A 1476 -8.40 -6.67 63.01
CA PRO A 1476 -7.45 -7.68 63.49
C PRO A 1476 -7.96 -9.12 63.34
N GLN A 1477 -9.28 -9.31 63.16
CA GLN A 1477 -9.90 -10.64 62.99
C GLN A 1477 -9.92 -11.12 61.52
N VAL A 1478 -9.52 -10.28 60.56
CA VAL A 1478 -9.68 -10.59 59.13
C VAL A 1478 -8.38 -11.14 58.55
N HIS A 1479 -8.36 -12.43 58.25
CA HIS A 1479 -7.16 -13.09 57.70
C HIS A 1479 -6.93 -12.82 56.21
N LYS A 1480 -7.99 -12.49 55.45
CA LYS A 1480 -7.91 -12.24 54.00
C LYS A 1480 -8.67 -10.98 53.63
N ILE A 1481 -7.97 -10.05 52.97
CA ILE A 1481 -8.53 -8.78 52.50
C ILE A 1481 -8.43 -8.74 50.97
N GLY A 1482 -9.54 -8.46 50.30
CA GLY A 1482 -9.58 -8.34 48.84
C GLY A 1482 -9.24 -6.91 48.41
N VAL A 1483 -8.31 -6.72 47.48
CA VAL A 1483 -7.96 -5.38 46.94
C VAL A 1483 -8.17 -5.37 45.44
N PHE A 1484 -9.14 -4.59 44.96
CA PHE A 1484 -9.57 -4.53 43.56
C PHE A 1484 -9.20 -3.18 42.97
N SER A 1485 -8.33 -3.15 41.98
CA SER A 1485 -7.91 -1.89 41.37
C SER A 1485 -8.29 -1.82 39.89
N CYS A 1486 -9.01 -0.77 39.50
CA CYS A 1486 -9.34 -0.45 38.11
C CYS A 1486 -8.89 0.99 37.79
N GLY A 1487 -7.97 1.13 36.83
CA GLY A 1487 -7.40 2.43 36.48
C GLY A 1487 -6.09 2.33 35.68
N PRO A 1488 -5.30 3.41 35.63
CA PRO A 1488 -4.04 3.44 34.88
C PRO A 1488 -3.06 2.35 35.36
N PRO A 1489 -2.33 1.65 34.46
CA PRO A 1489 -1.42 0.56 34.84
C PRO A 1489 -0.36 0.94 35.89
N GLY A 1490 0.12 2.19 35.88
CA GLY A 1490 1.05 2.67 36.91
C GLY A 1490 0.43 2.75 38.31
N MET A 1491 -0.86 3.09 38.43
CA MET A 1491 -1.57 3.11 39.71
C MET A 1491 -1.82 1.69 40.21
N THR A 1492 -2.36 0.82 39.36
CA THR A 1492 -2.67 -0.56 39.76
C THR A 1492 -1.42 -1.34 40.15
N LYS A 1493 -0.28 -1.10 39.47
CA LYS A 1493 1.02 -1.65 39.86
C LYS A 1493 1.50 -1.15 41.22
N ASN A 1494 1.23 0.11 41.58
CA ASN A 1494 1.57 0.63 42.92
C ASN A 1494 0.71 -0.01 44.00
N VAL A 1495 -0.57 -0.26 43.73
CA VAL A 1495 -1.46 -1.02 44.64
C VAL A 1495 -0.97 -2.45 44.80
N GLU A 1496 -0.68 -3.14 43.70
CA GLU A 1496 -0.13 -4.50 43.70
C GLU A 1496 1.18 -4.57 44.50
N LYS A 1497 2.10 -3.64 44.25
CA LYS A 1497 3.37 -3.54 44.98
C LYS A 1497 3.14 -3.34 46.48
N ALA A 1498 2.19 -2.48 46.87
CA ALA A 1498 1.84 -2.28 48.27
C ALA A 1498 1.29 -3.58 48.91
N CYS A 1499 0.37 -4.28 48.23
CA CYS A 1499 -0.12 -5.58 48.70
C CYS A 1499 1.02 -6.60 48.87
N GLN A 1500 1.94 -6.69 47.89
CA GLN A 1500 3.10 -7.58 47.96
C GLN A 1500 4.05 -7.25 49.11
N LEU A 1501 4.24 -5.96 49.42
CA LEU A 1501 5.08 -5.53 50.54
C LEU A 1501 4.46 -5.89 51.88
N ILE A 1502 3.17 -5.64 52.07
CA ILE A 1502 2.45 -5.96 53.32
C ILE A 1502 2.30 -7.48 53.52
N ASN A 1503 2.10 -8.24 52.44
CA ASN A 1503 2.04 -9.71 52.50
C ASN A 1503 3.34 -10.37 52.97
N ARG A 1504 4.47 -9.66 53.04
CA ARG A 1504 5.72 -10.19 53.62
C ARG A 1504 5.72 -10.21 55.15
N GLN A 1505 4.75 -9.58 55.81
CA GLN A 1505 4.68 -9.48 57.27
C GLN A 1505 3.84 -10.59 57.94
N ASP A 1506 3.22 -11.49 57.15
CA ASP A 1506 2.44 -12.67 57.57
C ASP A 1506 1.25 -12.45 58.56
N ARG A 1507 0.82 -11.21 58.82
CA ARG A 1507 -0.33 -10.91 59.72
C ARG A 1507 -1.70 -11.15 59.07
N ALA A 1508 -1.92 -10.55 57.90
CA ALA A 1508 -3.13 -10.72 57.10
C ALA A 1508 -2.75 -10.75 55.61
N HIS A 1509 -3.45 -11.56 54.82
CA HIS A 1509 -3.14 -11.76 53.41
C HIS A 1509 -4.01 -10.86 52.52
N PHE A 1510 -3.37 -9.94 51.81
CA PHE A 1510 -3.99 -9.04 50.83
C PHE A 1510 -3.96 -9.66 49.43
N VAL A 1511 -5.13 -9.98 48.89
CA VAL A 1511 -5.27 -10.56 47.55
C VAL A 1511 -5.62 -9.45 46.56
N HIS A 1512 -4.64 -9.07 45.73
CA HIS A 1512 -4.81 -8.04 44.71
C HIS A 1512 -5.43 -8.60 43.42
N HIS A 1513 -6.45 -7.90 42.92
CA HIS A 1513 -7.13 -8.20 41.66
C HIS A 1513 -7.05 -6.98 40.74
N TYR A 1514 -6.62 -7.23 39.50
CA TYR A 1514 -6.61 -6.22 38.45
C TYR A 1514 -7.93 -6.30 37.69
N GLU A 1515 -8.78 -5.30 37.88
CA GLU A 1515 -10.10 -5.22 37.25
C GLU A 1515 -10.07 -4.27 36.05
N ASN A 1516 -10.69 -4.67 34.94
CA ASN A 1516 -10.79 -3.85 33.72
C ASN A 1516 -12.23 -3.81 33.17
N PHE A 1517 -13.17 -3.43 34.04
CA PHE A 1517 -14.58 -3.22 33.72
C PHE A 1517 -14.80 -2.53 32.36
#